data_AF-A0A9D4WLA9-F1
#
_entry.id   AF-A0A9D4WLA9-F1
#
_cell.length_a   1.000
_cell.length_b   1.000
_cell.length_c   1.000
_cell.angle_alpha   90.00
_cell.angle_beta   90.00
_cell.angle_gamma   90.00
#
_symmetry.space_group_name_H-M   'P 1'
#
loop_
_entity.id
_entity.type
_entity.pdbx_description
1 polymer ?
#
loop_
_entity_poly.entity_id
_entity_poly.type
_entity_poly.pdbx_seq_one_letter_code
_entity_poly.pdbx_strand_id
1 'polypeptide(L)'
;MLQVCLISLTEAEVLSSRLLLASNDKTPREKHSEDYCSMYDICGKRSDGKVVNCPFGSPAVKPDDLLSSKIQSLCPTITGNVCCTEAQFETLRTQVQQVIPFLVSCPACLRNFLNLFCELTCSPDQSLFINVTSVDKVGGNLTVGGIDYFVSDTFGDGLYDSCKDVKFGTTNSRAIQFVGGGARNVKEWFAFIGKKAAPNGLGSPYAITFQPNAIKSSGMEPMNVSAYSCGDISLGCSCGDCPSSSVCSNSSSATTQKKGSCSLKVGTLTVKCVDLILTVLYIILICVFLGWGLYHRVRERKPVYRAKSVSNDTNGSTLYSHNQEKEENLPMHQIIEDVSQNRNEVRLSAVQGYMSTFYRKYGLYVARNPNVVLASSLAIVILLCLGLIRLKVETRPEKLWVGPGSKAAEEKQFFDSHLAPFYRIEQLILGTIPDDVNSTSPRIVSEDNIKFLFEVQKKVDAIRANHSGLMVSLQDICMKPLDTNCATQSILQYFKMDPDNFDNYGGVDHLSYCFEHYSSADQCMSAFKGPLDPSTVLGGFSGNDYSGASAFIITYPVNNEIDKEGNETAKAVAWEKTFIQLVKDELLPMAQSKNLTLAFSSESSIEEELKRESTADVITILVSYLVMFAYISLTLGDTPHPSSFYISSKVLLGLSGVILVMLSVLGSVGIFSALGVKSTLIIMEVIPFLVLAVGVDNMCILVHAVKRQQLDLPLERRISNALVEVGPSITLASLSEVLAFAAGSFISMPACRVFSMFAALAVLLDFLLQVTAFVALIVLDSLRAEDKRVDCFPCIKVHSLHADPDKGIGQRKPGLLARYMKEVHAPILSIWVVKMVVIAIFVAFSLASIALSTRIEPGLEQEIVLPRDSYLQGYFNNISEYLRIGPPLYFVVKNYNYSSESTHTNQLCSISQCDSNSLLNEVAKAALVPGTSYIAKPAASWLDDFLVWVSPEAFGCCRKFTNESYCPPDDQPPCCAPEEGGSCVSVGVCNDCTTCFRHSDLHNDRPSTTQFREKLPWFLSALPSADCAKGGHGAYTSSVELKGYDSGIIQASSFRTYHTPLNKQVDYVNSMRAAREFSSRVSDSLKIEIFPYSVFYMFFEQYLNIWKTALVNLAIAIGAVFIVCLVITCSLWSSAIILLVLTMIVVDLMGVMAILNIQLNAISVVNLVMSVGIAVEFCVHMTHSFTVASGDKDQRVKEALGTMGASVFSGITLTKLVGVIVLCFSRTEVFVVYYFQMYLSLVLLGFLHGLVFLPVVLSMFGPPSRCIQGADRSSTSS
;
A
#
# COMPACT_ATOMS: atom_id res chain seq x y z
N MET A 1 -2.55 44.39 -92.10
CA MET A 1 -2.80 45.25 -93.27
C MET A 1 -4.30 45.51 -93.30
N LEU A 2 -4.69 46.78 -93.33
CA LEU A 2 -6.05 47.32 -93.15
C LEU A 2 -7.10 46.80 -94.14
N GLN A 3 -8.37 46.96 -93.73
CA GLN A 3 -9.58 47.20 -94.57
C GLN A 3 -10.10 45.97 -95.36
N VAL A 4 -11.38 45.58 -95.32
CA VAL A 4 -12.61 46.36 -95.52
C VAL A 4 -13.87 45.62 -94.97
N CYS A 5 -14.74 46.34 -94.25
CA CYS A 5 -16.17 45.99 -94.04
C CYS A 5 -16.99 46.25 -95.32
N LEU A 6 -18.04 45.46 -95.61
CA LEU A 6 -19.43 45.95 -95.70
C LEU A 6 -20.42 44.84 -96.18
N ILE A 7 -21.33 44.48 -95.27
CA ILE A 7 -22.80 44.48 -95.40
C ILE A 7 -23.50 43.64 -96.49
N SER A 8 -24.31 42.71 -95.96
CA SER A 8 -25.62 42.18 -96.39
C SER A 8 -25.76 41.38 -97.67
N LEU A 9 -26.23 40.14 -97.51
CA LEU A 9 -27.42 39.58 -98.16
C LEU A 9 -27.60 38.15 -97.65
N THR A 10 -28.76 37.82 -97.07
CA THR A 10 -29.57 36.63 -97.38
C THR A 10 -30.70 36.50 -96.35
N GLU A 11 -31.89 36.93 -96.75
CA GLU A 11 -33.16 36.47 -96.21
C GLU A 11 -33.69 35.30 -97.06
N ALA A 12 -34.36 34.36 -96.38
CA ALA A 12 -35.34 33.40 -96.87
C ALA A 12 -34.84 32.23 -97.75
N GLU A 13 -34.62 31.07 -97.11
CA GLU A 13 -35.53 29.90 -97.14
C GLU A 13 -34.80 28.69 -96.53
N VAL A 14 -35.26 28.19 -95.37
CA VAL A 14 -35.57 26.78 -95.09
C VAL A 14 -36.32 26.74 -93.75
N LEU A 15 -37.63 26.63 -93.88
CA LEU A 15 -38.63 26.36 -92.87
C LEU A 15 -38.62 24.85 -92.59
N SER A 16 -38.14 24.45 -91.41
CA SER A 16 -38.47 23.22 -90.65
C SER A 16 -37.22 22.73 -89.92
N SER A 17 -37.23 22.82 -88.58
CA SER A 17 -36.25 22.36 -87.56
C SER A 17 -35.70 23.48 -86.66
N ARG A 18 -36.56 24.17 -85.90
CA ARG A 18 -36.22 24.94 -84.67
C ARG A 18 -37.49 25.56 -84.08
N LEU A 19 -38.24 24.76 -83.33
CA LEU A 19 -39.33 25.25 -82.50
C LEU A 19 -39.52 24.26 -81.34
N LEU A 20 -38.54 24.21 -80.43
CA LEU A 20 -38.65 23.52 -79.12
C LEU A 20 -37.52 23.89 -78.14
N LEU A 21 -36.96 25.11 -78.22
CA LEU A 21 -35.93 25.58 -77.27
C LEU A 21 -36.06 27.10 -77.04
N ALA A 22 -37.15 27.53 -76.40
CA ALA A 22 -37.27 28.87 -75.81
C ALA A 22 -38.43 28.89 -74.79
N SER A 23 -38.25 28.21 -73.67
CA SER A 23 -39.03 28.38 -72.43
C SER A 23 -38.33 27.60 -71.32
N ASN A 24 -37.20 28.11 -70.83
CA ASN A 24 -36.59 27.57 -69.62
C ASN A 24 -36.01 28.74 -68.82
N ASP A 25 -36.91 29.46 -68.16
CA ASP A 25 -36.58 30.49 -67.20
C ASP A 25 -37.50 30.33 -65.98
N LYS A 26 -37.17 29.35 -65.14
CA LYS A 26 -37.62 29.22 -63.75
C LYS A 26 -36.54 28.47 -62.95
N THR A 27 -35.42 29.12 -62.69
CA THR A 27 -34.75 28.93 -61.40
C THR A 27 -35.73 29.39 -60.31
N PRO A 28 -36.05 28.58 -59.27
CA PRO A 28 -36.82 29.09 -58.14
C PRO A 28 -36.00 30.23 -57.52
N ARG A 29 -36.59 31.41 -57.36
CA ARG A 29 -36.01 32.44 -56.48
C ARG A 29 -35.87 31.80 -55.09
N GLU A 30 -34.67 31.78 -54.54
CA GLU A 30 -34.43 31.50 -53.12
C GLU A 30 -35.31 32.47 -52.31
N LYS A 31 -36.36 31.93 -51.69
CA LYS A 31 -37.31 32.69 -50.89
C LYS A 31 -37.06 32.31 -49.43
N HIS A 32 -36.41 33.21 -48.69
CA HIS A 32 -36.23 33.11 -47.24
C HIS A 32 -37.32 33.94 -46.57
N SER A 33 -38.33 33.29 -46.01
CA SER A 33 -39.44 33.93 -45.31
C SER A 33 -40.04 33.00 -44.27
N GLU A 34 -40.74 33.55 -43.28
CA GLU A 34 -41.56 32.77 -42.34
C GLU A 34 -42.57 31.87 -43.09
N ASP A 35 -42.96 30.76 -42.47
CA ASP A 35 -43.87 29.73 -43.02
C ASP A 35 -43.42 29.14 -44.39
N TYR A 36 -42.10 29.06 -44.63
CA TYR A 36 -41.54 28.54 -45.87
C TYR A 36 -40.37 27.58 -45.63
N CYS A 37 -40.39 26.46 -46.37
CA CYS A 37 -39.45 25.35 -46.26
C CYS A 37 -38.34 25.46 -47.33
N SER A 38 -37.10 25.11 -46.96
CA SER A 38 -35.98 24.99 -47.90
C SER A 38 -35.91 23.60 -48.55
N MET A 39 -36.39 22.57 -47.85
CA MET A 39 -36.44 21.18 -48.30
C MET A 39 -37.75 20.53 -47.84
N TYR A 40 -38.34 19.68 -48.69
CA TYR A 40 -39.61 19.02 -48.39
C TYR A 40 -39.70 17.66 -49.09
N ASP A 41 -40.10 16.61 -48.37
CA ASP A 41 -40.18 15.21 -48.82
C ASP A 41 -38.83 14.49 -49.11
N ILE A 42 -38.87 13.17 -49.30
CA ILE A 42 -37.71 12.29 -49.56
C ILE A 42 -37.64 11.94 -51.06
N CYS A 43 -36.55 12.33 -51.73
CA CYS A 43 -36.41 12.15 -53.19
C CYS A 43 -35.51 10.99 -53.61
N GLY A 44 -34.69 10.44 -52.71
CA GLY A 44 -33.77 9.37 -53.05
C GLY A 44 -33.27 8.56 -51.86
N LYS A 45 -32.77 7.35 -52.16
CA LYS A 45 -32.17 6.43 -51.19
C LYS A 45 -30.79 6.02 -51.69
N ARG A 46 -29.78 6.21 -50.86
CA ARG A 46 -28.39 5.81 -51.12
C ARG A 46 -28.24 4.29 -51.07
N SER A 47 -27.13 3.78 -51.59
CA SER A 47 -26.81 2.34 -51.64
C SER A 47 -26.69 1.69 -50.26
N ASP A 48 -26.38 2.48 -49.23
CA ASP A 48 -26.29 2.09 -47.81
C ASP A 48 -27.66 2.15 -47.10
N GLY A 49 -28.74 2.44 -47.82
CA GLY A 49 -30.10 2.51 -47.29
C GLY A 49 -30.49 3.87 -46.69
N LYS A 50 -29.57 4.84 -46.59
CA LYS A 50 -29.88 6.18 -46.07
C LYS A 50 -30.71 6.99 -47.06
N VAL A 51 -31.79 7.61 -46.57
CA VAL A 51 -32.68 8.45 -47.36
C VAL A 51 -32.19 9.91 -47.41
N VAL A 52 -32.50 10.62 -48.49
CA VAL A 52 -32.06 12.00 -48.74
C VAL A 52 -33.24 12.86 -49.18
N ASN A 53 -33.32 14.07 -48.61
CA ASN A 53 -34.41 15.03 -48.84
C ASN A 53 -34.39 15.62 -50.25
N CYS A 54 -35.55 16.10 -50.71
CA CYS A 54 -35.67 16.85 -51.95
C CYS A 54 -35.22 18.32 -51.78
N PRO A 55 -34.53 18.91 -52.77
CA PRO A 55 -34.04 20.29 -52.71
C PRO A 55 -35.10 21.35 -53.09
N PHE A 56 -36.38 20.99 -53.11
CA PHE A 56 -37.45 21.91 -53.54
C PHE A 56 -38.07 22.59 -52.32
N GLY A 57 -38.12 23.92 -52.33
CA GLY A 57 -38.80 24.70 -51.29
C GLY A 57 -40.32 24.76 -51.49
N SER A 58 -41.07 24.70 -50.39
CA SER A 58 -42.53 24.73 -50.36
C SER A 58 -43.04 25.58 -49.20
N PRO A 59 -44.27 26.12 -49.23
CA PRO A 59 -44.90 26.65 -48.03
C PRO A 59 -45.05 25.57 -46.95
N ALA A 60 -44.97 25.95 -45.68
CA ALA A 60 -45.21 25.04 -44.56
C ALA A 60 -46.65 24.49 -44.59
N VAL A 61 -46.83 23.23 -44.23
CA VAL A 61 -48.11 22.50 -44.35
C VAL A 61 -48.64 22.18 -42.97
N LYS A 62 -49.95 22.33 -42.76
CA LYS A 62 -50.60 21.89 -41.53
C LYS A 62 -50.66 20.34 -41.49
N PRO A 63 -50.04 19.68 -40.51
CA PRO A 63 -50.07 18.22 -40.41
C PRO A 63 -51.45 17.73 -39.97
N ASP A 64 -51.77 16.48 -40.30
CA ASP A 64 -52.92 15.75 -39.76
C ASP A 64 -52.76 15.47 -38.25
N ASP A 65 -53.88 15.26 -37.54
CA ASP A 65 -53.88 15.14 -36.08
C ASP A 65 -52.96 14.02 -35.56
N LEU A 66 -52.87 12.91 -36.30
CA LEU A 66 -51.99 11.79 -35.98
C LEU A 66 -50.51 12.20 -36.12
N LEU A 67 -50.11 12.77 -37.25
CA LEU A 67 -48.75 13.28 -37.46
C LEU A 67 -48.40 14.40 -36.47
N SER A 68 -49.34 15.31 -36.18
CA SER A 68 -49.15 16.35 -35.17
C SER A 68 -48.85 15.74 -33.79
N SER A 69 -49.56 14.69 -33.39
CA SER A 69 -49.30 13.99 -32.12
C SER A 69 -47.94 13.30 -32.11
N LYS A 70 -47.53 12.69 -33.24
CA LYS A 70 -46.20 12.07 -33.40
C LYS A 70 -45.10 13.12 -33.28
N ILE A 71 -45.23 14.26 -33.96
CA ILE A 71 -44.26 15.36 -33.91
C ILE A 71 -44.13 15.89 -32.49
N GLN A 72 -45.26 16.15 -31.80
CA GLN A 72 -45.24 16.63 -30.42
C GLN A 72 -44.58 15.66 -29.42
N SER A 73 -44.58 14.35 -29.71
CA SER A 73 -43.93 13.36 -28.85
C SER A 73 -42.40 13.48 -28.81
N LEU A 74 -41.76 13.87 -29.92
CA LEU A 74 -40.31 14.03 -30.03
C LEU A 74 -39.89 15.52 -29.95
N CYS A 75 -40.63 16.38 -30.64
CA CYS A 75 -40.35 17.79 -30.89
C CYS A 75 -41.49 18.68 -30.33
N PRO A 76 -41.65 18.80 -29.00
CA PRO A 76 -42.76 19.53 -28.38
C PRO A 76 -42.71 21.04 -28.61
N THR A 77 -41.56 21.59 -29.03
CA THR A 77 -41.41 23.02 -29.37
C THR A 77 -42.08 23.39 -30.68
N ILE A 78 -42.30 22.43 -31.58
CA ILE A 78 -42.90 22.64 -32.89
C ILE A 78 -44.42 22.52 -32.76
N THR A 79 -45.14 23.60 -33.04
CA THR A 79 -46.60 23.64 -33.04
C THR A 79 -47.12 24.36 -34.28
N GLY A 80 -48.22 23.88 -34.87
CA GLY A 80 -48.83 24.50 -36.04
C GLY A 80 -48.36 23.88 -37.36
N ASN A 81 -48.00 24.72 -38.34
CA ASN A 81 -47.53 24.27 -39.65
C ASN A 81 -46.14 23.63 -39.53
N VAL A 82 -45.82 22.68 -40.41
CA VAL A 82 -44.54 21.96 -40.41
C VAL A 82 -43.97 21.80 -41.81
N CYS A 83 -42.65 21.67 -41.89
CA CYS A 83 -41.89 21.46 -43.13
C CYS A 83 -41.47 20.00 -43.36
N CYS A 84 -42.13 19.03 -42.73
CA CYS A 84 -41.78 17.61 -42.86
C CYS A 84 -42.98 16.71 -43.15
N THR A 85 -42.74 15.63 -43.89
CA THR A 85 -43.71 14.54 -44.11
C THR A 85 -43.60 13.47 -43.03
N GLU A 86 -44.60 12.58 -42.92
CA GLU A 86 -44.56 11.45 -41.96
C GLU A 86 -43.31 10.58 -42.16
N ALA A 87 -42.94 10.30 -43.42
CA ALA A 87 -41.75 9.50 -43.72
C ALA A 87 -40.44 10.19 -43.30
N GLN A 88 -40.33 11.52 -43.45
CA GLN A 88 -39.19 12.30 -42.96
C GLN A 88 -39.12 12.27 -41.44
N PHE A 89 -40.26 12.44 -40.77
CA PHE A 89 -40.30 12.39 -39.31
C PHE A 89 -39.96 11.01 -38.75
N GLU A 90 -40.47 9.93 -39.34
CA GLU A 90 -40.14 8.55 -38.94
C GLU A 90 -38.65 8.23 -39.15
N THR A 91 -38.04 8.77 -40.22
CA THR A 91 -36.59 8.68 -40.45
C THR A 91 -35.82 9.41 -39.36
N LEU A 92 -36.19 10.65 -39.04
CA LEU A 92 -35.58 11.43 -37.96
C LEU A 92 -35.67 10.67 -36.63
N ARG A 93 -36.86 10.17 -36.31
CA ARG A 93 -37.12 9.39 -35.09
C ARG A 93 -36.19 8.18 -35.00
N THR A 94 -36.04 7.42 -36.09
CA THR A 94 -35.16 6.24 -36.11
C THR A 94 -33.68 6.61 -35.94
N GLN A 95 -33.21 7.67 -36.59
CA GLN A 95 -31.80 8.11 -36.52
C GLN A 95 -31.42 8.61 -35.13
N VAL A 96 -32.30 9.36 -34.49
CA VAL A 96 -32.07 9.93 -33.15
C VAL A 96 -32.08 8.86 -32.05
N GLN A 97 -32.80 7.74 -32.25
CA GLN A 97 -32.86 6.64 -31.28
C GLN A 97 -31.49 6.02 -30.97
N GLN A 98 -30.52 6.07 -31.88
CA GLN A 98 -29.15 5.61 -31.62
C GLN A 98 -28.40 6.49 -30.60
N VAL A 99 -28.76 7.77 -30.50
CA VAL A 99 -28.11 8.75 -29.60
C VAL A 99 -28.79 8.83 -28.24
N ILE A 100 -30.11 8.58 -28.18
CA ILE A 100 -30.90 8.70 -26.94
C ILE A 100 -30.28 7.92 -25.76
N PRO A 101 -29.86 6.65 -25.88
CA PRO A 101 -29.26 5.89 -24.77
C PRO A 101 -28.00 6.53 -24.18
N PHE A 102 -27.32 7.42 -24.91
CA PHE A 102 -26.16 8.16 -24.41
C PHE A 102 -26.51 9.42 -23.64
N LEU A 103 -27.58 10.13 -24.02
CA LEU A 103 -27.90 11.47 -23.51
C LEU A 103 -29.09 11.51 -22.55
N VAL A 104 -29.90 10.44 -22.51
CA VAL A 104 -31.15 10.41 -21.71
C VAL A 104 -30.94 10.52 -20.21
N SER A 105 -29.75 10.24 -19.69
CA SER A 105 -29.42 10.50 -18.26
C SER A 105 -29.53 11.97 -17.88
N CYS A 106 -29.35 12.89 -18.84
CA CYS A 106 -29.48 14.33 -18.68
C CYS A 106 -30.56 14.90 -19.62
N PRO A 107 -31.81 15.09 -19.12
CA PRO A 107 -32.93 15.55 -19.93
C PRO A 107 -32.72 16.91 -20.62
N ALA A 108 -32.02 17.86 -19.99
CA ALA A 108 -31.68 19.14 -20.62
C ALA A 108 -30.79 18.97 -21.85
N CYS A 109 -29.75 18.13 -21.75
CA CYS A 109 -28.87 17.80 -22.88
C CYS A 109 -29.66 17.14 -24.01
N LEU A 110 -30.42 16.09 -23.69
CA LEU A 110 -31.22 15.38 -24.68
C LEU A 110 -32.21 16.34 -25.37
N ARG A 111 -32.90 17.20 -24.62
CA ARG A 111 -33.86 18.15 -25.20
C ARG A 111 -33.19 19.16 -26.13
N ASN A 112 -32.05 19.74 -25.75
CA ASN A 112 -31.31 20.66 -26.61
C ASN A 112 -30.85 19.95 -27.91
N PHE A 113 -30.37 18.71 -27.80
CA PHE A 113 -29.93 17.92 -28.95
C PHE A 113 -31.09 17.61 -29.91
N LEU A 114 -32.25 17.22 -29.36
CA LEU A 114 -33.46 16.99 -30.15
C LEU A 114 -33.92 18.28 -30.86
N ASN A 115 -33.96 19.41 -30.14
CA ASN A 115 -34.39 20.68 -30.70
C ASN A 115 -33.56 21.08 -31.93
N LEU A 116 -32.25 20.83 -31.94
CA LEU A 116 -31.39 21.09 -33.10
C LEU A 116 -31.87 20.37 -34.38
N PHE A 117 -32.21 19.07 -34.28
CA PHE A 117 -32.64 18.29 -35.45
C PHE A 117 -34.14 18.42 -35.76
N CYS A 118 -34.95 18.69 -34.74
CA CYS A 118 -36.36 19.04 -34.90
C CYS A 118 -36.51 20.32 -35.74
N GLU A 119 -35.77 21.37 -35.39
CA GLU A 119 -35.79 22.64 -36.13
C GLU A 119 -35.20 22.46 -37.54
N LEU A 120 -34.14 21.66 -37.68
CA LEU A 120 -33.57 21.33 -38.98
C LEU A 120 -34.60 20.69 -39.93
N THR A 121 -35.43 19.78 -39.41
CA THR A 121 -36.26 18.90 -40.25
C THR A 121 -37.68 19.41 -40.42
N CYS A 122 -38.34 19.86 -39.35
CA CYS A 122 -39.79 20.07 -39.31
C CYS A 122 -40.21 21.52 -39.05
N SER A 123 -39.28 22.44 -38.76
CA SER A 123 -39.63 23.83 -38.43
C SER A 123 -40.45 24.51 -39.55
N PRO A 124 -41.53 25.24 -39.23
CA PRO A 124 -42.26 26.01 -40.24
C PRO A 124 -41.40 27.10 -40.90
N ASP A 125 -40.38 27.59 -40.19
CA ASP A 125 -39.51 28.69 -40.61
C ASP A 125 -38.15 28.23 -41.13
N GLN A 126 -38.08 26.97 -41.59
CA GLN A 126 -36.84 26.31 -42.02
C GLN A 126 -36.02 27.15 -43.03
N SER A 127 -36.68 27.91 -43.91
CA SER A 127 -35.99 28.74 -44.91
C SER A 127 -35.22 29.94 -44.36
N LEU A 128 -35.48 30.37 -43.13
CA LEU A 128 -34.77 31.50 -42.51
C LEU A 128 -33.34 31.13 -42.10
N PHE A 129 -33.09 29.87 -41.72
CA PHE A 129 -31.82 29.42 -41.16
C PHE A 129 -31.17 28.25 -41.91
N ILE A 130 -31.79 27.70 -42.95
CA ILE A 130 -31.21 26.65 -43.80
C ILE A 130 -31.09 27.09 -45.25
N ASN A 131 -29.88 26.99 -45.78
CA ASN A 131 -29.58 27.21 -47.20
C ASN A 131 -29.06 25.94 -47.87
N VAL A 132 -29.61 25.58 -49.04
CA VAL A 132 -29.17 24.38 -49.78
C VAL A 132 -27.98 24.74 -50.67
N THR A 133 -26.78 24.25 -50.34
CA THR A 133 -25.54 24.63 -51.03
C THR A 133 -25.21 23.77 -52.23
N SER A 134 -25.61 22.49 -52.21
CA SER A 134 -25.34 21.56 -53.31
C SER A 134 -26.48 20.54 -53.48
N VAL A 135 -26.66 20.09 -54.72
CA VAL A 135 -27.68 19.11 -55.12
C VAL A 135 -26.99 17.95 -55.84
N ASP A 136 -27.19 16.75 -55.33
CA ASP A 136 -26.70 15.48 -55.89
C ASP A 136 -27.80 14.80 -56.73
N LYS A 137 -27.41 13.85 -57.60
CA LYS A 137 -28.34 12.96 -58.30
C LYS A 137 -28.25 11.55 -57.73
N VAL A 138 -29.31 11.08 -57.07
CA VAL A 138 -29.39 9.73 -56.49
C VAL A 138 -30.59 9.01 -57.08
N GLY A 139 -30.37 7.85 -57.71
CA GLY A 139 -31.46 7.06 -58.32
C GLY A 139 -32.23 7.76 -59.45
N GLY A 140 -31.62 8.78 -60.10
CA GLY A 140 -32.25 9.57 -61.18
C GLY A 140 -33.00 10.83 -60.72
N ASN A 141 -33.24 10.99 -59.42
CA ASN A 141 -33.88 12.17 -58.82
C ASN A 141 -32.85 13.18 -58.29
N LEU A 142 -33.23 14.46 -58.25
CA LEU A 142 -32.44 15.52 -57.60
C LEU A 142 -32.63 15.44 -56.09
N THR A 143 -31.52 15.38 -55.34
CA THR A 143 -31.50 15.23 -53.88
C THR A 143 -30.53 16.22 -53.25
N VAL A 144 -30.75 16.62 -52.00
CA VAL A 144 -29.83 17.52 -51.29
C VAL A 144 -28.45 16.88 -51.12
N GLY A 145 -27.41 17.54 -51.64
CA GLY A 145 -26.01 17.12 -51.51
C GLY A 145 -25.29 17.74 -50.30
N GLY A 146 -25.72 18.93 -49.90
CA GLY A 146 -25.24 19.64 -48.71
C GLY A 146 -26.02 20.92 -48.40
N ILE A 147 -25.97 21.35 -47.14
CA ILE A 147 -26.66 22.53 -46.61
C ILE A 147 -25.75 23.37 -45.71
N ASP A 148 -26.03 24.67 -45.64
CA ASP A 148 -25.57 25.55 -44.56
C ASP A 148 -26.69 25.72 -43.55
N TYR A 149 -26.39 25.48 -42.28
CA TYR A 149 -27.33 25.63 -41.17
C TYR A 149 -26.83 26.72 -40.21
N PHE A 150 -27.57 27.84 -40.16
CA PHE A 150 -27.25 28.98 -39.32
C PHE A 150 -27.82 28.78 -37.91
N VAL A 151 -26.95 28.65 -36.91
CA VAL A 151 -27.31 28.37 -35.51
C VAL A 151 -26.65 29.40 -34.61
N SER A 152 -27.37 30.05 -33.69
CA SER A 152 -26.79 31.06 -32.82
C SER A 152 -25.71 30.48 -31.89
N ASP A 153 -24.63 31.23 -31.65
CA ASP A 153 -23.56 30.83 -30.72
C ASP A 153 -24.13 30.57 -29.31
N THR A 154 -25.12 31.34 -28.88
CA THR A 154 -25.78 31.16 -27.57
C THR A 154 -26.47 29.82 -27.43
N PHE A 155 -27.15 29.34 -28.48
CA PHE A 155 -27.76 28.01 -28.46
C PHE A 155 -26.69 26.92 -28.56
N GLY A 156 -25.70 27.10 -29.44
CA GLY A 156 -24.61 26.15 -29.62
C GLY A 156 -23.79 25.91 -28.34
N ASP A 157 -23.37 26.99 -27.67
CA ASP A 157 -22.64 26.92 -26.40
C ASP A 157 -23.52 26.31 -25.30
N GLY A 158 -24.79 26.69 -25.21
CA GLY A 158 -25.75 26.12 -24.26
C GLY A 158 -25.98 24.61 -24.46
N LEU A 159 -26.02 24.15 -25.71
CA LEU A 159 -26.11 22.73 -26.07
C LEU A 159 -24.82 21.97 -25.70
N TYR A 160 -23.64 22.52 -26.00
CA TYR A 160 -22.37 21.88 -25.66
C TYR A 160 -22.18 21.79 -24.14
N ASP A 161 -22.43 22.89 -23.42
CA ASP A 161 -22.24 22.94 -21.97
C ASP A 161 -23.20 22.02 -21.21
N SER A 162 -24.41 21.78 -21.72
CA SER A 162 -25.33 20.83 -21.10
C SER A 162 -24.95 19.35 -21.34
N CYS A 163 -24.16 19.05 -22.39
CA CYS A 163 -23.86 17.68 -22.81
C CYS A 163 -22.42 17.20 -22.58
N LYS A 164 -21.44 18.10 -22.41
CA LYS A 164 -20.00 17.76 -22.37
C LYS A 164 -19.56 16.84 -21.23
N ASP A 165 -20.30 16.82 -20.12
CA ASP A 165 -19.97 16.06 -18.91
C ASP A 165 -20.88 14.83 -18.71
N VAL A 166 -21.85 14.59 -19.60
CA VAL A 166 -22.82 13.49 -19.49
C VAL A 166 -22.09 12.14 -19.43
N LYS A 167 -22.43 11.32 -18.44
CA LYS A 167 -21.71 10.07 -18.15
C LYS A 167 -22.20 8.94 -19.04
N PHE A 168 -21.26 8.16 -19.55
CA PHE A 168 -21.54 6.83 -20.11
C PHE A 168 -20.98 5.76 -19.16
N GLY A 169 -21.88 5.15 -18.37
CA GLY A 169 -21.55 4.25 -17.26
C GLY A 169 -20.71 3.03 -17.66
N THR A 170 -21.07 2.35 -18.74
CA THR A 170 -20.48 1.07 -19.18
C THR A 170 -18.96 1.12 -19.34
N THR A 171 -18.42 2.21 -19.89
CA THR A 171 -16.97 2.42 -20.07
C THR A 171 -16.38 3.38 -19.05
N ASN A 172 -17.19 3.87 -18.11
CA ASN A 172 -16.86 4.95 -17.18
C ASN A 172 -16.22 6.17 -17.87
N SER A 173 -16.79 6.57 -19.02
CA SER A 173 -16.33 7.70 -19.83
C SER A 173 -17.47 8.69 -20.11
N ARG A 174 -17.25 9.67 -20.99
CA ARG A 174 -18.23 10.72 -21.30
C ARG A 174 -18.98 10.39 -22.59
N ALA A 175 -20.28 10.65 -22.63
CA ALA A 175 -21.13 10.43 -23.80
C ALA A 175 -20.64 11.20 -25.04
N ILE A 176 -20.08 12.39 -24.86
CA ILE A 176 -19.54 13.22 -25.96
C ILE A 176 -18.39 12.53 -26.74
N GLN A 177 -17.71 11.54 -26.15
CA GLN A 177 -16.70 10.74 -26.85
C GLN A 177 -17.30 9.84 -27.94
N PHE A 178 -18.57 9.47 -27.80
CA PHE A 178 -19.29 8.65 -28.77
C PHE A 178 -20.09 9.53 -29.72
N VAL A 179 -20.83 10.51 -29.19
CA VAL A 179 -21.77 11.35 -29.96
C VAL A 179 -21.09 12.55 -30.64
N GLY A 180 -19.88 12.92 -30.21
CA GLY A 180 -19.16 14.08 -30.72
C GLY A 180 -17.71 13.82 -31.12
N GLY A 181 -17.28 12.55 -31.20
CA GLY A 181 -15.90 12.21 -31.56
C GLY A 181 -14.85 12.80 -30.61
N GLY A 182 -15.20 13.03 -29.34
CA GLY A 182 -14.29 13.63 -28.36
C GLY A 182 -14.11 15.15 -28.49
N ALA A 183 -15.03 15.83 -29.17
CA ALA A 183 -15.04 17.28 -29.34
C ALA A 183 -14.85 18.05 -28.03
N ARG A 184 -13.98 19.08 -28.08
CA ARG A 184 -13.63 19.93 -26.93
C ARG A 184 -14.39 21.25 -26.89
N ASN A 185 -15.06 21.58 -27.98
CA ASN A 185 -15.87 22.78 -28.15
C ASN A 185 -17.03 22.50 -29.12
N VAL A 186 -18.00 23.42 -29.16
CA VAL A 186 -19.18 23.31 -30.03
C VAL A 186 -18.81 23.21 -31.52
N LYS A 187 -17.75 23.90 -31.97
CA LYS A 187 -17.35 23.92 -33.39
C LYS A 187 -16.87 22.54 -33.86
N GLU A 188 -16.02 21.89 -33.07
CA GLU A 188 -15.58 20.52 -33.32
C GLU A 188 -16.77 19.55 -33.29
N TRP A 189 -17.69 19.73 -32.34
CA TRP A 189 -18.87 18.85 -32.25
C TRP A 189 -19.78 19.01 -33.46
N PHE A 190 -20.06 20.23 -33.88
CA PHE A 190 -20.84 20.55 -35.08
C PHE A 190 -20.17 20.07 -36.36
N ALA A 191 -18.84 20.18 -36.46
CA ALA A 191 -18.09 19.62 -37.56
C ALA A 191 -18.20 18.08 -37.62
N PHE A 192 -18.21 17.41 -36.46
CA PHE A 192 -18.37 15.96 -36.37
C PHE A 192 -19.76 15.50 -36.83
N ILE A 193 -20.83 16.06 -36.26
CA ILE A 193 -22.21 15.66 -36.60
C ILE A 193 -22.62 16.10 -38.02
N GLY A 194 -22.03 17.19 -38.54
CA GLY A 194 -22.30 17.71 -39.87
C GLY A 194 -21.55 17.02 -41.00
N LYS A 195 -20.59 16.14 -40.68
CA LYS A 195 -19.81 15.42 -41.68
C LYS A 195 -20.69 14.43 -42.46
N LYS A 196 -20.59 14.47 -43.79
CA LYS A 196 -21.25 13.50 -44.69
C LYS A 196 -20.68 12.11 -44.45
N ALA A 197 -21.54 11.14 -44.15
CA ALA A 197 -21.14 9.77 -43.92
C ALA A 197 -20.63 9.07 -45.21
N ALA A 198 -19.55 8.31 -45.06
CA ALA A 198 -19.08 7.35 -46.06
C ALA A 198 -20.13 6.22 -46.25
N PRO A 199 -20.10 5.48 -47.38
CA PRO A 199 -21.00 4.35 -47.59
C PRO A 199 -20.90 3.36 -46.42
N ASN A 200 -22.02 3.03 -45.79
CA ASN A 200 -22.14 2.19 -44.58
C ASN A 200 -21.53 2.76 -43.28
N GLY A 201 -21.09 4.03 -43.25
CA GLY A 201 -20.60 4.69 -42.03
C GLY A 201 -21.71 5.39 -41.24
N LEU A 202 -21.52 5.60 -39.93
CA LEU A 202 -22.39 6.46 -39.13
C LEU A 202 -22.22 7.94 -39.51
N GLY A 203 -23.26 8.75 -39.31
CA GLY A 203 -23.26 10.20 -39.59
C GLY A 203 -24.29 10.66 -40.63
N SER A 204 -24.24 11.94 -40.97
CA SER A 204 -25.26 12.62 -41.79
C SER A 204 -25.32 12.08 -43.23
N PRO A 205 -26.52 11.90 -43.84
CA PRO A 205 -26.66 11.43 -45.22
C PRO A 205 -26.11 12.41 -46.27
N TYR A 206 -26.08 13.70 -45.95
CA TYR A 206 -25.55 14.82 -46.74
C TYR A 206 -24.70 15.75 -45.87
N ALA A 207 -23.88 16.61 -46.46
CA ALA A 207 -23.01 17.50 -45.67
C ALA A 207 -23.81 18.64 -45.02
N ILE A 208 -23.57 18.93 -43.74
CA ILE A 208 -24.17 20.05 -43.01
C ILE A 208 -23.05 20.94 -42.50
N THR A 209 -23.00 22.18 -42.96
CA THR A 209 -22.05 23.18 -42.47
C THR A 209 -22.76 24.08 -41.47
N PHE A 210 -22.37 24.02 -40.20
CA PHE A 210 -22.93 24.89 -39.17
C PHE A 210 -22.22 26.24 -39.16
N GLN A 211 -22.98 27.34 -39.21
CA GLN A 211 -22.45 28.70 -39.20
C GLN A 211 -23.13 29.56 -38.13
N PRO A 212 -22.40 30.42 -37.39
CA PRO A 212 -22.99 31.21 -36.32
C PRO A 212 -23.71 32.47 -36.79
N ASN A 213 -23.33 32.99 -37.97
CA ASN A 213 -23.83 34.25 -38.51
C ASN A 213 -24.36 34.05 -39.92
N ALA A 214 -25.59 34.49 -40.17
CA ALA A 214 -26.16 34.60 -41.51
C ALA A 214 -25.69 35.89 -42.21
N ILE A 215 -25.65 35.86 -43.55
CA ILE A 215 -25.34 37.05 -44.35
C ILE A 215 -26.54 38.01 -44.27
N LYS A 216 -26.40 39.15 -43.57
CA LYS A 216 -27.49 40.11 -43.33
C LYS A 216 -28.22 40.63 -44.59
N SER A 217 -27.66 40.46 -45.79
CA SER A 217 -28.27 40.88 -47.06
C SER A 217 -29.21 39.85 -47.71
N SER A 218 -29.32 38.61 -47.19
CA SER A 218 -30.12 37.53 -47.79
C SER A 218 -31.50 37.29 -47.13
N GLY A 219 -31.86 38.04 -46.09
CA GLY A 219 -33.12 37.82 -45.34
C GLY A 219 -33.12 36.57 -44.44
N MET A 220 -31.96 35.94 -44.27
CA MET A 220 -31.76 34.80 -43.37
C MET A 220 -31.39 35.28 -41.96
N GLU A 221 -31.84 34.54 -40.95
CA GLU A 221 -31.53 34.75 -39.54
C GLU A 221 -31.06 33.43 -38.91
N PRO A 222 -30.09 33.43 -37.98
CA PRO A 222 -29.69 32.21 -37.31
C PRO A 222 -30.81 31.68 -36.41
N MET A 223 -30.94 30.36 -36.33
CA MET A 223 -31.86 29.72 -35.39
C MET A 223 -31.53 30.15 -33.96
N ASN A 224 -32.51 30.73 -33.26
CA ASN A 224 -32.34 31.29 -31.93
C ASN A 224 -33.42 30.79 -30.95
N VAL A 225 -33.50 29.47 -30.79
CA VAL A 225 -34.33 28.82 -29.76
C VAL A 225 -33.60 28.86 -28.42
N SER A 226 -34.33 28.94 -27.31
CA SER A 226 -33.73 28.87 -25.96
C SER A 226 -33.14 27.49 -25.69
N ALA A 227 -31.88 27.43 -25.26
CA ALA A 227 -31.27 26.22 -24.72
C ALA A 227 -31.58 26.06 -23.23
N TYR A 228 -31.85 24.82 -22.80
CA TYR A 228 -32.04 24.46 -21.39
C TYR A 228 -30.69 24.25 -20.69
N SER A 229 -30.60 24.73 -19.45
CA SER A 229 -29.41 24.55 -18.61
C SER A 229 -29.52 23.30 -17.74
N CYS A 230 -28.39 22.69 -17.39
CA CYS A 230 -28.35 21.56 -16.43
C CYS A 230 -28.99 21.87 -15.08
N GLY A 231 -29.02 23.16 -14.69
CA GLY A 231 -29.54 23.63 -13.41
C GLY A 231 -31.04 23.89 -13.39
N ASP A 232 -31.74 23.75 -14.52
CA ASP A 232 -33.18 23.99 -14.62
C ASP A 232 -33.97 22.98 -13.76
N ILE A 233 -35.05 23.44 -13.14
CA ILE A 233 -35.80 22.63 -12.16
C ILE A 233 -36.59 21.50 -12.83
N SER A 234 -37.10 21.72 -14.04
CA SER A 234 -37.94 20.76 -14.78
C SER A 234 -37.15 19.74 -15.58
N LEU A 235 -35.97 20.10 -16.10
CA LEU A 235 -35.10 19.25 -16.94
C LEU A 235 -33.69 19.09 -16.34
N GLY A 236 -33.58 19.24 -15.02
CA GLY A 236 -32.31 19.25 -14.31
C GLY A 236 -31.56 17.93 -14.42
N CYS A 237 -30.24 18.03 -14.54
CA CYS A 237 -29.35 16.87 -14.63
C CYS A 237 -28.74 16.52 -13.27
N SER A 238 -28.25 15.29 -13.16
CA SER A 238 -27.57 14.81 -11.96
C SER A 238 -26.21 15.48 -11.77
N CYS A 239 -25.61 15.30 -10.59
CA CYS A 239 -24.25 15.78 -10.36
C CYS A 239 -23.20 14.97 -11.14
N GLY A 240 -23.48 13.69 -11.41
CA GLY A 240 -22.60 12.83 -12.21
C GLY A 240 -22.59 13.18 -13.71
N ASP A 241 -23.71 13.67 -14.25
CA ASP A 241 -23.86 14.03 -15.66
C ASP A 241 -23.57 15.50 -15.96
N CYS A 242 -23.74 16.39 -14.97
CA CYS A 242 -23.42 17.80 -15.13
C CYS A 242 -22.95 18.44 -13.80
N PRO A 243 -21.66 18.81 -13.69
CA PRO A 243 -21.11 19.47 -12.50
C PRO A 243 -21.77 20.82 -12.18
N SER A 244 -22.30 21.51 -13.19
CA SER A 244 -23.02 22.79 -13.07
C SER A 244 -24.45 22.63 -12.56
N SER A 245 -24.91 21.41 -12.25
CA SER A 245 -26.24 21.17 -11.70
C SER A 245 -26.40 21.79 -10.31
N SER A 246 -27.65 22.14 -9.97
CA SER A 246 -28.03 22.61 -8.63
C SER A 246 -27.77 21.53 -7.55
N VAL A 247 -27.80 20.25 -7.93
CA VAL A 247 -27.51 19.08 -7.09
C VAL A 247 -26.05 19.05 -6.63
N CYS A 248 -25.10 19.44 -7.48
CA CYS A 248 -23.69 19.61 -7.07
C CYS A 248 -23.48 20.88 -6.22
N SER A 249 -24.20 21.96 -6.55
CA SER A 249 -23.96 23.30 -6.00
C SER A 249 -24.41 23.47 -4.54
N ASN A 250 -25.30 22.61 -4.04
CA ASN A 250 -25.80 22.65 -2.66
C ASN A 250 -24.79 22.13 -1.61
N SER A 251 -23.55 21.81 -1.98
CA SER A 251 -22.50 21.72 -0.98
C SER A 251 -22.16 23.14 -0.53
N SER A 252 -22.73 23.57 0.61
CA SER A 252 -21.93 24.31 1.57
C SER A 252 -20.58 23.63 1.58
N SER A 253 -19.53 24.39 1.23
CA SER A 253 -18.15 23.94 1.21
C SER A 253 -18.00 22.94 2.33
N ALA A 254 -17.76 21.67 1.97
CA ALA A 254 -17.44 20.66 2.97
C ALA A 254 -16.29 21.31 3.71
N THR A 255 -16.60 21.85 4.89
CA THR A 255 -15.64 22.54 5.70
C THR A 255 -14.66 21.43 5.89
N THR A 256 -13.49 21.59 5.29
CA THR A 256 -12.35 20.76 5.56
C THR A 256 -12.14 20.96 7.05
N GLN A 257 -12.87 20.20 7.87
CA GLN A 257 -12.32 19.51 9.00
C GLN A 257 -11.23 18.63 8.38
N LYS A 258 -10.12 19.28 8.02
CA LYS A 258 -8.89 18.91 8.67
C LYS A 258 -9.30 18.69 10.13
N LYS A 259 -9.61 17.44 10.48
CA LYS A 259 -9.01 16.81 11.66
C LYS A 259 -7.50 16.86 11.45
N GLY A 260 -6.97 18.07 11.27
CA GLY A 260 -5.58 18.36 11.37
C GLY A 260 -5.31 18.02 12.80
N SER A 261 -4.37 17.11 12.98
CA SER A 261 -3.50 17.07 14.15
C SER A 261 -3.58 18.41 14.85
N CYS A 262 -4.18 18.45 16.04
CA CYS A 262 -4.23 19.62 16.90
C CYS A 262 -2.87 20.32 16.77
N SER A 263 -2.84 21.55 16.27
CA SER A 263 -1.60 22.29 16.01
C SER A 263 -1.75 23.65 16.66
N LEU A 264 -0.98 23.86 17.73
CA LEU A 264 -0.98 25.11 18.47
C LEU A 264 0.07 26.04 17.84
N LYS A 265 -0.34 27.26 17.50
CA LYS A 265 0.62 28.33 17.19
C LYS A 265 1.11 28.94 18.49
N VAL A 266 2.42 28.82 18.76
CA VAL A 266 3.09 29.51 19.87
C VAL A 266 4.05 30.52 19.25
N GLY A 267 3.63 31.79 19.17
CA GLY A 267 4.37 32.83 18.45
C GLY A 267 4.41 32.57 16.94
N THR A 268 5.61 32.54 16.34
CA THR A 268 5.83 32.26 14.91
C THR A 268 5.94 30.77 14.58
N LEU A 269 6.05 29.89 15.58
CA LEU A 269 6.14 28.44 15.38
C LEU A 269 4.78 27.76 15.42
N THR A 270 4.55 26.86 14.47
CA THR A 270 3.42 25.92 14.47
C THR A 270 3.89 24.59 15.08
N VAL A 271 3.33 24.20 16.23
CA VAL A 271 3.72 22.99 16.96
C VAL A 271 2.55 22.01 16.96
N LYS A 272 2.77 20.74 16.59
CA LYS A 272 1.72 19.72 16.68
C LYS A 272 1.49 19.39 18.17
N CYS A 273 0.24 19.13 18.56
CA CYS A 273 -0.14 18.85 19.95
C CYS A 273 0.45 17.54 20.46
N VAL A 274 0.77 16.58 19.57
CA VAL A 274 1.51 15.38 19.96
C VAL A 274 2.90 15.76 20.45
N ASP A 275 3.59 16.65 19.74
CA ASP A 275 4.92 17.16 20.11
C ASP A 275 4.86 17.88 21.45
N LEU A 276 3.84 18.71 21.65
CA LEU A 276 3.61 19.40 22.90
C LEU A 276 3.33 18.41 24.04
N ILE A 277 2.45 17.42 23.84
CA ILE A 277 2.09 16.42 24.85
C ILE A 277 3.29 15.55 25.21
N LEU A 278 4.05 15.07 24.22
CA LEU A 278 5.23 14.22 24.45
C LEU A 278 6.34 15.02 25.16
N THR A 279 6.56 16.26 24.74
CA THR A 279 7.54 17.15 25.38
C THR A 279 7.10 17.50 26.80
N VAL A 280 5.82 17.79 27.04
CA VAL A 280 5.27 18.04 28.37
C VAL A 280 5.36 16.78 29.23
N LEU A 281 5.04 15.60 28.72
CA LEU A 281 5.21 14.32 29.42
C LEU A 281 6.67 14.08 29.78
N TYR A 282 7.60 14.34 28.87
CA TYR A 282 9.03 14.19 29.12
C TYR A 282 9.54 15.20 30.16
N ILE A 283 9.10 16.46 30.08
CA ILE A 283 9.39 17.48 31.08
C ILE A 283 8.77 17.10 32.44
N ILE A 284 7.55 16.57 32.47
CA ILE A 284 6.92 16.08 33.71
C ILE A 284 7.74 14.90 34.27
N LEU A 285 8.15 13.95 33.44
CA LEU A 285 8.97 12.81 33.86
C LEU A 285 10.29 13.29 34.49
N ILE A 286 10.98 14.22 33.83
CA ILE A 286 12.21 14.83 34.35
C ILE A 286 11.94 15.63 35.61
N CYS A 287 10.88 16.45 35.66
CA CYS A 287 10.54 17.28 36.82
C CYS A 287 10.12 16.42 38.03
N VAL A 288 9.41 15.31 37.81
CA VAL A 288 9.08 14.33 38.85
C VAL A 288 10.35 13.64 39.33
N PHE A 289 11.25 13.24 38.42
CA PHE A 289 12.52 12.62 38.77
C PHE A 289 13.45 13.56 39.54
N LEU A 290 13.63 14.79 39.05
CA LEU A 290 14.44 15.83 39.70
C LEU A 290 13.79 16.31 40.99
N GLY A 291 12.46 16.47 41.04
CA GLY A 291 11.71 16.82 42.24
C GLY A 291 11.79 15.74 43.31
N TRP A 292 11.69 14.47 42.93
CA TRP A 292 11.91 13.32 43.81
C TRP A 292 13.37 13.25 44.32
N GLY A 293 14.34 13.45 43.42
CA GLY A 293 15.76 13.48 43.74
C GLY A 293 16.12 14.63 44.69
N LEU A 294 15.59 15.84 44.45
CA LEU A 294 15.79 17.01 45.30
C LEU A 294 15.07 16.86 46.65
N TYR A 295 13.85 16.32 46.67
CA TYR A 295 13.12 16.03 47.90
C TYR A 295 13.90 15.08 48.82
N HIS A 296 14.48 14.02 48.26
CA HIS A 296 15.31 13.09 49.02
C HIS A 296 16.66 13.71 49.45
N ARG A 297 17.28 14.54 48.60
CA ARG A 297 18.53 15.26 48.93
C ARG A 297 18.32 16.30 50.04
N VAL A 298 17.16 16.94 50.09
CA VAL A 298 16.75 17.86 51.18
C VAL A 298 16.44 17.08 52.46
N ARG A 299 15.86 15.88 52.35
CA ARG A 299 15.60 14.99 53.50
C ARG A 299 16.90 14.44 54.12
N GLU A 300 17.91 14.11 53.32
CA GLU A 300 19.25 13.73 53.79
C GLU A 300 20.02 14.92 54.41
N ARG A 301 19.74 16.16 53.98
CA ARG A 301 20.30 17.39 54.58
C ARG A 301 19.62 17.85 55.87
N LYS A 302 18.58 17.16 56.37
CA LYS A 302 18.02 17.39 57.72
C LYS A 302 18.63 16.38 58.71
N PRO A 303 19.79 16.66 59.34
CA PRO A 303 20.17 15.93 60.53
C PRO A 303 19.19 16.25 61.67
N VAL A 304 18.96 15.28 62.53
CA VAL A 304 18.17 15.39 63.76
C VAL A 304 18.75 16.49 64.65
N TYR A 305 18.25 17.71 64.51
CA TYR A 305 18.42 18.80 65.48
C TYR A 305 17.08 19.01 66.21
N ARG A 306 16.74 18.11 67.14
CA ARG A 306 15.85 18.45 68.25
C ARG A 306 15.96 17.47 69.42
N ALA A 307 16.95 17.68 70.27
CA ALA A 307 16.78 17.59 71.73
C ALA A 307 17.90 18.40 72.39
N LYS A 308 17.53 19.59 72.88
CA LYS A 308 18.32 20.36 73.83
C LYS A 308 18.41 19.57 75.14
N SER A 309 19.61 19.43 75.70
CA SER A 309 19.79 19.55 77.14
C SER A 309 20.87 20.59 77.41
N VAL A 310 20.43 21.66 78.05
CA VAL A 310 21.24 22.71 78.69
C VAL A 310 21.98 22.09 79.87
N SER A 311 23.29 22.30 79.97
CA SER A 311 23.95 22.87 81.17
C SER A 311 25.47 22.65 81.15
N ASN A 312 26.16 23.78 81.16
CA ASN A 312 27.33 24.15 81.96
C ASN A 312 28.55 23.23 82.11
N ASP A 313 29.65 23.86 81.69
CA ASP A 313 30.86 24.14 82.48
C ASP A 313 32.02 23.14 82.57
N THR A 314 33.16 23.78 82.35
CA THR A 314 34.48 23.64 82.96
C THR A 314 35.43 22.50 82.60
N ASN A 315 36.58 22.98 82.13
CA ASN A 315 37.95 22.58 82.44
C ASN A 315 38.66 21.58 81.53
N GLY A 316 39.84 22.04 81.08
CA GLY A 316 41.05 21.24 81.30
C GLY A 316 41.79 20.79 80.05
N SER A 317 42.50 21.73 79.42
CA SER A 317 43.93 21.68 79.07
C SER A 317 44.69 20.33 78.94
N THR A 318 45.69 20.40 78.04
CA THR A 318 46.95 19.61 77.88
C THR A 318 46.86 18.31 77.08
N LEU A 319 47.52 18.12 75.93
CA LEU A 319 48.91 18.33 75.46
C LEU A 319 49.83 17.13 75.78
N TYR A 320 50.39 16.59 74.69
CA TYR A 320 51.63 15.82 74.51
C TYR A 320 51.59 14.36 74.03
N SER A 321 52.39 14.21 72.98
CA SER A 321 53.00 13.09 72.28
C SER A 321 53.70 12.04 73.15
N HIS A 322 53.86 10.83 72.63
CA HIS A 322 55.20 10.24 72.47
C HIS A 322 55.28 9.10 71.44
N ASN A 323 56.43 9.07 70.77
CA ASN A 323 56.94 8.14 69.76
C ASN A 323 57.55 6.84 70.36
N GLN A 324 58.00 5.96 69.44
CA GLN A 324 59.06 4.91 69.52
C GLN A 324 58.64 3.51 70.01
N GLU A 325 59.19 2.38 69.55
CA GLU A 325 60.09 1.95 68.44
C GLU A 325 60.19 0.40 68.49
N LYS A 326 60.50 -0.25 67.34
CA LYS A 326 61.30 -1.49 67.10
C LYS A 326 60.94 -2.85 67.74
N GLU A 327 60.70 -3.90 66.93
CA GLU A 327 61.60 -5.06 66.56
C GLU A 327 61.90 -6.00 67.75
N GLU A 328 61.83 -7.34 67.74
CA GLU A 328 62.02 -8.37 66.70
C GLU A 328 61.68 -9.78 67.29
N ASN A 329 61.48 -10.79 66.42
CA ASN A 329 61.71 -12.24 66.58
C ASN A 329 60.60 -13.24 67.06
N LEU A 330 60.41 -14.25 66.19
CA LEU A 330 59.58 -15.47 66.18
C LEU A 330 60.30 -16.64 66.92
N PRO A 331 59.64 -17.76 67.34
CA PRO A 331 59.10 -18.76 66.40
C PRO A 331 57.76 -19.46 66.78
N MET A 332 57.31 -20.21 65.79
CA MET A 332 55.98 -20.75 65.49
C MET A 332 55.88 -22.25 65.82
N HIS A 333 54.78 -22.71 66.44
CA HIS A 333 53.88 -23.74 65.85
C HIS A 333 52.63 -24.09 66.71
N GLN A 334 51.47 -24.12 66.02
CA GLN A 334 50.25 -24.95 66.24
C GLN A 334 49.40 -24.65 67.51
N ILE A 335 48.07 -24.43 67.50
CA ILE A 335 46.95 -24.91 66.64
C ILE A 335 45.70 -24.04 66.91
N ILE A 336 45.00 -23.67 65.83
CA ILE A 336 43.54 -23.54 65.64
C ILE A 336 42.71 -22.71 66.65
N GLU A 337 42.23 -21.54 66.23
CA GLU A 337 40.80 -21.21 66.17
C GLU A 337 40.55 -19.90 65.40
N ASP A 338 39.42 -19.84 64.71
CA ASP A 338 38.97 -18.83 63.76
C ASP A 338 39.18 -17.36 64.19
N VAL A 339 39.99 -16.62 63.42
CA VAL A 339 39.93 -15.15 63.39
C VAL A 339 39.12 -14.72 62.17
N SER A 340 37.88 -14.34 62.47
CA SER A 340 36.94 -13.67 61.59
C SER A 340 37.56 -12.40 60.98
N GLN A 341 37.81 -12.43 59.68
CA GLN A 341 37.92 -11.20 58.91
C GLN A 341 36.52 -10.59 58.81
N ASN A 342 36.29 -9.57 59.63
CA ASN A 342 35.17 -8.65 59.59
C ASN A 342 34.95 -8.13 58.15
N ARG A 343 34.04 -8.79 57.43
CA ARG A 343 33.53 -8.30 56.15
C ARG A 343 32.16 -7.70 56.45
N ASN A 344 32.06 -6.38 56.34
CA ASN A 344 30.81 -5.63 56.44
C ASN A 344 29.70 -6.37 55.67
N GLU A 345 28.75 -6.99 56.37
CA GLU A 345 27.64 -7.70 55.73
C GLU A 345 26.71 -6.67 55.05
N VAL A 346 26.75 -6.65 53.72
CA VAL A 346 25.81 -5.89 52.89
C VAL A 346 24.44 -6.56 53.00
N ARG A 347 23.43 -5.87 53.55
CA ARG A 347 22.04 -6.34 53.51
C ARG A 347 21.52 -6.29 52.06
N LEU A 348 21.64 -7.39 51.33
CA LEU A 348 20.95 -7.63 50.06
C LEU A 348 19.42 -7.51 50.26
N SER A 349 18.69 -7.13 49.19
CA SER A 349 17.21 -7.22 49.19
C SER A 349 16.76 -8.64 49.59
N ALA A 350 15.58 -8.81 50.20
CA ALA A 350 15.06 -10.14 50.55
C ALA A 350 15.05 -11.10 49.34
N VAL A 351 14.62 -10.60 48.17
CA VAL A 351 14.62 -11.36 46.90
C VAL A 351 16.04 -11.65 46.41
N GLN A 352 16.92 -10.64 46.45
CA GLN A 352 18.30 -10.78 46.01
C GLN A 352 19.12 -11.72 46.94
N GLY A 353 18.82 -11.71 48.24
CA GLY A 353 19.40 -12.61 49.23
C GLY A 353 18.94 -14.06 49.02
N TYR A 354 17.66 -14.26 48.67
CA TYR A 354 17.16 -15.57 48.26
C TYR A 354 17.85 -16.07 46.98
N MET A 355 17.94 -15.24 45.93
CA MET A 355 18.63 -15.57 44.68
C MET A 355 20.12 -15.86 44.92
N SER A 356 20.81 -15.05 45.73
CA SER A 356 22.21 -15.29 46.11
C SER A 356 22.38 -16.64 46.82
N THR A 357 21.46 -16.99 47.73
CA THR A 357 21.48 -18.28 48.42
C THR A 357 21.22 -19.45 47.46
N PHE A 358 20.29 -19.27 46.52
CA PHE A 358 20.00 -20.24 45.47
C PHE A 358 21.23 -20.47 44.58
N TYR A 359 21.83 -19.42 44.02
CA TYR A 359 23.03 -19.53 43.18
C TYR A 359 24.23 -20.09 43.93
N ARG A 360 24.36 -19.81 45.23
CA ARG A 360 25.41 -20.42 46.06
C ARG A 360 25.26 -21.94 46.14
N LYS A 361 24.07 -22.44 46.50
CA LYS A 361 23.79 -23.88 46.60
C LYS A 361 23.86 -24.56 45.23
N TYR A 362 23.27 -23.92 44.22
CA TYR A 362 23.23 -24.44 42.86
C TYR A 362 24.62 -24.51 42.23
N GLY A 363 25.46 -23.46 42.38
CA GLY A 363 26.83 -23.47 41.88
C GLY A 363 27.71 -24.57 42.50
N LEU A 364 27.53 -24.88 43.79
CA LEU A 364 28.19 -26.02 44.43
C LEU A 364 27.70 -27.36 43.86
N TYR A 365 26.40 -27.48 43.59
CA TYR A 365 25.82 -28.68 43.01
C TYR A 365 26.33 -28.95 41.59
N VAL A 366 26.34 -27.93 40.73
CA VAL A 366 26.84 -28.03 39.34
C VAL A 366 28.33 -28.34 39.31
N ALA A 367 29.13 -27.72 40.18
CA ALA A 367 30.57 -27.97 40.24
C ALA A 367 30.91 -29.42 40.68
N ARG A 368 30.08 -30.03 41.54
CA ARG A 368 30.26 -31.43 41.96
C ARG A 368 29.77 -32.45 40.95
N ASN A 369 28.71 -32.13 40.20
CA ASN A 369 28.07 -33.06 39.26
C ASN A 369 27.96 -32.50 37.83
N PRO A 370 29.05 -32.04 37.20
CA PRO A 370 28.98 -31.35 35.90
C PRO A 370 28.45 -32.24 34.78
N ASN A 371 28.84 -33.52 34.74
CA ASN A 371 28.42 -34.46 33.69
C ASN A 371 26.91 -34.76 33.73
N VAL A 372 26.33 -34.87 34.93
CA VAL A 372 24.89 -35.14 35.09
C VAL A 372 24.07 -33.93 34.66
N VAL A 373 24.49 -32.72 35.05
CA VAL A 373 23.82 -31.47 34.66
C VAL A 373 23.91 -31.26 33.14
N LEU A 374 25.08 -31.51 32.53
CA LEU A 374 25.25 -31.39 31.09
C LEU A 374 24.40 -32.41 30.31
N ALA A 375 24.40 -33.69 30.72
CA ALA A 375 23.63 -34.72 30.04
C ALA A 375 22.11 -34.49 30.15
N SER A 376 21.63 -34.10 31.35
CA SER A 376 20.19 -33.84 31.56
C SER A 376 19.69 -32.60 30.80
N SER A 377 20.46 -31.51 30.78
CA SER A 377 20.10 -30.29 30.04
C SER A 377 20.08 -30.51 28.52
N LEU A 378 21.07 -31.21 27.96
CA LEU A 378 21.10 -31.57 26.54
C LEU A 378 19.96 -32.52 26.16
N ALA A 379 19.65 -33.52 27.00
CA ALA A 379 18.57 -34.46 26.73
C ALA A 379 17.20 -33.76 26.63
N ILE A 380 16.93 -32.79 27.50
CA ILE A 380 15.70 -32.00 27.46
C ILE A 380 15.60 -31.24 26.13
N VAL A 381 16.65 -30.54 25.72
CA VAL A 381 16.58 -29.72 24.49
C VAL A 381 16.52 -30.58 23.22
N ILE A 382 17.22 -31.72 23.18
CA ILE A 382 17.11 -32.66 22.06
C ILE A 382 15.67 -33.21 21.94
N LEU A 383 14.99 -33.46 23.07
CA LEU A 383 13.57 -33.86 23.07
C LEU A 383 12.69 -32.77 22.45
N LEU A 384 12.95 -31.49 22.76
CA LEU A 384 12.22 -30.36 22.18
C LEU A 384 12.44 -30.26 20.66
N CYS A 385 13.66 -30.53 20.20
CA CYS A 385 14.01 -30.53 18.78
C CYS A 385 13.27 -31.61 17.96
N LEU A 386 12.74 -32.68 18.55
CA LEU A 386 11.93 -33.68 17.83
C LEU A 386 10.68 -33.08 17.17
N GLY A 387 10.18 -31.95 17.68
CA GLY A 387 9.07 -31.23 17.08
C GLY A 387 9.35 -30.66 15.68
N LEU A 388 10.62 -30.56 15.27
CA LEU A 388 11.03 -30.12 13.93
C LEU A 388 10.52 -31.03 12.81
N ILE A 389 10.15 -32.28 13.09
CA ILE A 389 9.57 -33.21 12.10
C ILE A 389 8.26 -32.66 11.50
N ARG A 390 7.54 -31.80 12.24
CA ARG A 390 6.30 -31.14 11.78
C ARG A 390 6.52 -29.71 11.27
N LEU A 391 7.75 -29.32 10.98
CA LEU A 391 8.07 -27.97 10.49
C LEU A 391 7.34 -27.68 9.17
N LYS A 392 6.55 -26.60 9.16
CA LYS A 392 5.92 -26.04 7.96
C LYS A 392 6.23 -24.55 7.89
N VAL A 393 6.68 -24.10 6.72
CA VAL A 393 7.01 -22.69 6.45
C VAL A 393 5.84 -22.04 5.69
N GLU A 394 5.43 -20.85 6.10
CA GLU A 394 4.41 -20.05 5.39
C GLU A 394 5.11 -18.99 4.52
N THR A 395 4.83 -19.00 3.21
CA THR A 395 5.40 -18.05 2.23
C THR A 395 4.41 -17.02 1.73
N ARG A 396 3.11 -17.25 1.96
CA ARG A 396 2.06 -16.41 1.39
C ARG A 396 1.97 -15.03 2.05
N PRO A 397 2.08 -13.93 1.30
CA PRO A 397 2.14 -12.59 1.87
C PRO A 397 0.88 -12.20 2.64
N GLU A 398 -0.30 -12.60 2.18
CA GLU A 398 -1.57 -12.30 2.82
C GLU A 398 -1.70 -12.97 4.20
N LYS A 399 -1.08 -14.13 4.41
CA LYS A 399 -1.10 -14.80 5.72
C LYS A 399 -0.02 -14.30 6.67
N LEU A 400 1.05 -13.69 6.15
CA LEU A 400 2.16 -13.17 6.94
C LEU A 400 1.87 -11.76 7.46
N TRP A 401 1.32 -10.89 6.61
CA TRP A 401 1.21 -9.45 6.85
C TRP A 401 -0.19 -8.99 7.26
N VAL A 402 -1.22 -9.82 7.11
CA VAL A 402 -2.61 -9.44 7.43
C VAL A 402 -3.02 -10.06 8.77
N GLY A 403 -3.47 -9.22 9.70
CA GLY A 403 -3.90 -9.66 11.03
C GLY A 403 -5.18 -10.51 10.98
N PRO A 404 -5.31 -11.55 11.84
CA PRO A 404 -6.58 -12.27 12.00
C PRO A 404 -7.64 -11.30 12.56
N GLY A 405 -8.81 -11.23 11.91
CA GLY A 405 -9.86 -10.25 12.22
C GLY A 405 -9.63 -8.85 11.61
N SER A 406 -8.80 -8.75 10.56
CA SER A 406 -8.69 -7.54 9.73
C SER A 406 -10.01 -7.30 9.00
N LYS A 407 -10.55 -6.08 9.11
CA LYS A 407 -11.78 -5.68 8.42
C LYS A 407 -11.57 -5.71 6.90
N ALA A 408 -10.40 -5.29 6.41
CA ALA A 408 -10.10 -5.36 4.98
C ALA A 408 -10.06 -6.81 4.45
N ALA A 409 -9.59 -7.76 5.26
CA ALA A 409 -9.62 -9.18 4.91
C ALA A 409 -11.05 -9.74 4.85
N GLU A 410 -11.92 -9.35 5.79
CA GLU A 410 -13.34 -9.72 5.78
C GLU A 410 -14.09 -9.08 4.60
N GLU A 411 -13.80 -7.80 4.29
CA GLU A 411 -14.32 -7.08 3.13
C GLU A 411 -13.91 -7.75 1.81
N LYS A 412 -12.64 -8.17 1.69
CA LYS A 412 -12.14 -8.94 0.55
C LYS A 412 -12.85 -10.30 0.43
N GLN A 413 -12.93 -11.05 1.53
CA GLN A 413 -13.58 -12.36 1.53
C GLN A 413 -15.06 -12.25 1.13
N PHE A 414 -15.76 -11.22 1.58
CA PHE A 414 -17.13 -10.95 1.18
C PHE A 414 -17.23 -10.61 -0.32
N PHE A 415 -16.33 -9.78 -0.83
CA PHE A 415 -16.27 -9.43 -2.26
C PHE A 415 -16.02 -10.68 -3.12
N ASP A 416 -15.00 -11.48 -2.80
CA ASP A 416 -14.62 -12.65 -3.59
C ASP A 416 -15.66 -13.79 -3.54
N SER A 417 -16.50 -13.87 -2.49
CA SER A 417 -17.51 -14.93 -2.37
C SER A 417 -18.85 -14.63 -3.03
N HIS A 418 -19.24 -13.35 -3.10
CA HIS A 418 -20.54 -12.90 -3.62
C HIS A 418 -20.41 -12.32 -5.04
N LEU A 419 -19.29 -11.67 -5.34
CA LEU A 419 -18.96 -11.09 -6.64
C LEU A 419 -17.78 -11.85 -7.26
N ALA A 420 -17.39 -11.49 -8.49
CA ALA A 420 -16.23 -12.14 -9.11
C ALA A 420 -14.92 -11.70 -8.41
N PRO A 421 -14.01 -12.64 -8.08
CA PRO A 421 -12.72 -12.31 -7.53
C PRO A 421 -11.94 -11.42 -8.50
N PHE A 422 -11.14 -10.51 -7.95
CA PHE A 422 -10.33 -9.61 -8.77
C PHE A 422 -9.33 -10.42 -9.62
N TYR A 423 -9.30 -10.15 -10.93
CA TYR A 423 -8.45 -10.85 -11.90
C TYR A 423 -6.95 -10.65 -11.60
N ARG A 424 -6.14 -11.60 -12.05
CA ARG A 424 -4.67 -11.55 -11.99
C ARG A 424 -4.16 -10.67 -13.13
N ILE A 425 -3.07 -9.94 -12.89
CA ILE A 425 -2.55 -8.95 -13.82
C ILE A 425 -1.11 -9.33 -14.17
N GLU A 426 -0.88 -9.63 -15.45
CA GLU A 426 0.46 -9.75 -16.01
C GLU A 426 0.73 -8.53 -16.89
N GLN A 427 1.77 -7.77 -16.56
CA GLN A 427 2.04 -6.48 -17.19
C GLN A 427 3.47 -6.43 -17.76
N LEU A 428 3.60 -5.89 -18.97
CA LEU A 428 4.85 -5.52 -19.62
C LEU A 428 4.85 -4.00 -19.86
N ILE A 429 5.94 -3.34 -19.51
CA ILE A 429 6.16 -1.91 -19.75
C ILE A 429 7.39 -1.77 -20.64
N LEU A 430 7.18 -1.32 -21.88
CA LEU A 430 8.24 -1.08 -22.85
C LEU A 430 8.46 0.43 -22.98
N GLY A 431 9.56 0.93 -22.42
CA GLY A 431 9.92 2.34 -22.38
C GLY A 431 11.04 2.69 -23.35
N THR A 432 11.12 3.97 -23.70
CA THR A 432 12.29 4.56 -24.37
C THR A 432 13.36 4.97 -23.35
N ILE A 433 14.63 4.90 -23.76
CA ILE A 433 15.73 5.42 -22.94
C ILE A 433 15.82 6.94 -23.16
N PRO A 434 15.82 7.77 -22.10
CA PRO A 434 15.98 9.21 -22.25
C PRO A 434 17.39 9.56 -22.75
N ASP A 435 17.47 10.45 -23.74
CA ASP A 435 18.76 10.95 -24.25
C ASP A 435 19.40 11.91 -23.22
N ASP A 436 20.64 11.62 -22.81
CA ASP A 436 21.44 12.39 -21.83
C ASP A 436 21.59 13.89 -22.17
N VAL A 437 21.30 14.29 -23.42
CA VAL A 437 21.53 15.66 -23.93
C VAL A 437 20.31 16.57 -23.76
N ASN A 438 19.07 16.05 -23.78
CA ASN A 438 17.85 16.88 -23.80
C ASN A 438 16.81 16.52 -22.74
N SER A 439 17.03 15.49 -21.89
CA SER A 439 16.09 15.07 -20.82
C SER A 439 14.63 14.88 -21.28
N THR A 440 14.41 14.69 -22.57
CA THR A 440 13.11 14.42 -23.19
C THR A 440 13.19 13.04 -23.82
N SER A 441 12.40 12.10 -23.30
CA SER A 441 12.35 10.74 -23.83
C SER A 441 11.82 10.75 -25.26
N PRO A 442 12.43 9.99 -26.19
CA PRO A 442 11.94 9.91 -27.55
C PRO A 442 10.54 9.27 -27.60
N ARG A 443 9.81 9.52 -28.69
CA ARG A 443 8.46 8.98 -28.86
C ARG A 443 8.53 7.47 -29.05
N ILE A 444 7.80 6.71 -28.24
CA ILE A 444 7.73 5.24 -28.38
C ILE A 444 6.88 4.83 -29.58
N VAL A 445 5.92 5.68 -29.95
CA VAL A 445 4.98 5.46 -31.06
C VAL A 445 5.69 5.60 -32.40
N SER A 446 6.27 4.50 -32.89
CA SER A 446 6.93 4.40 -34.19
C SER A 446 6.61 3.06 -34.86
N GLU A 447 6.71 3.00 -36.20
CA GLU A 447 6.44 1.75 -36.94
C GLU A 447 7.35 0.60 -36.49
N ASP A 448 8.64 0.86 -36.32
CA ASP A 448 9.61 -0.17 -35.92
C ASP A 448 9.33 -0.74 -34.53
N ASN A 449 8.89 0.12 -33.60
CA ASN A 449 8.54 -0.28 -32.24
C ASN A 449 7.21 -1.04 -32.19
N ILE A 450 6.24 -0.69 -33.04
CA ILE A 450 4.95 -1.41 -33.12
C ILE A 450 5.13 -2.78 -33.78
N LYS A 451 5.92 -2.87 -34.85
CA LYS A 451 6.31 -4.16 -35.46
C LYS A 451 7.03 -5.06 -34.47
N PHE A 452 7.93 -4.49 -33.66
CA PHE A 452 8.55 -5.22 -32.55
C PHE A 452 7.52 -5.73 -31.54
N LEU A 453 6.50 -4.93 -31.22
CA LEU A 453 5.46 -5.34 -30.28
C LEU A 453 4.63 -6.53 -30.81
N PHE A 454 4.36 -6.61 -32.11
CA PHE A 454 3.76 -7.79 -32.72
C PHE A 454 4.64 -9.04 -32.59
N GLU A 455 5.97 -8.91 -32.72
CA GLU A 455 6.91 -10.02 -32.49
C GLU A 455 6.86 -10.50 -31.03
N VAL A 456 6.81 -9.57 -30.07
CA VAL A 456 6.65 -9.88 -28.64
C VAL A 456 5.34 -10.62 -28.40
N GLN A 457 4.22 -10.10 -28.92
CA GLN A 457 2.90 -10.70 -28.74
C GLN A 457 2.84 -12.12 -29.32
N LYS A 458 3.41 -12.35 -30.52
CA LYS A 458 3.49 -13.67 -31.14
C LYS A 458 4.22 -14.69 -30.27
N LYS A 459 5.26 -14.28 -29.55
CA LYS A 459 5.97 -15.16 -28.60
C LYS A 459 5.13 -15.46 -27.36
N VAL A 460 4.39 -14.48 -26.84
CA VAL A 460 3.47 -14.68 -25.70
C VAL A 460 2.34 -15.65 -26.07
N ASP A 461 1.74 -15.53 -27.25
CA ASP A 461 0.67 -16.40 -27.72
C ASP A 461 1.14 -17.85 -27.99
N ALA A 462 2.43 -18.03 -28.25
CA ALA A 462 3.07 -19.34 -28.44
C ALA A 462 3.32 -20.11 -27.14
N ILE A 463 3.16 -19.47 -25.97
CA ILE A 463 3.38 -20.12 -24.67
C ILE A 463 2.42 -21.29 -24.51
N ARG A 464 2.97 -22.44 -24.12
CA ARG A 464 2.21 -23.63 -23.71
C ARG A 464 2.81 -24.18 -22.42
N ALA A 465 2.12 -23.99 -21.31
CA ALA A 465 2.56 -24.42 -20.00
C ALA A 465 1.97 -25.80 -19.64
N ASN A 466 2.80 -26.72 -19.15
CA ASN A 466 2.34 -28.04 -18.73
C ASN A 466 1.92 -28.01 -17.25
N HIS A 467 0.64 -28.29 -16.98
CA HIS A 467 0.13 -28.47 -15.63
C HIS A 467 -0.66 -29.78 -15.54
N SER A 468 -0.19 -30.72 -14.71
CA SER A 468 -0.84 -32.03 -14.49
C SER A 468 -1.10 -32.84 -15.78
N GLY A 469 -0.24 -32.69 -16.80
CA GLY A 469 -0.37 -33.36 -18.10
C GLY A 469 -1.25 -32.64 -19.12
N LEU A 470 -1.87 -31.51 -18.76
CA LEU A 470 -2.62 -30.63 -19.66
C LEU A 470 -1.74 -29.46 -20.11
N MET A 471 -1.79 -29.14 -21.40
CA MET A 471 -1.12 -27.97 -21.97
C MET A 471 -2.06 -26.77 -21.90
N VAL A 472 -1.69 -25.77 -21.10
CA VAL A 472 -2.44 -24.55 -20.84
C VAL A 472 -1.90 -23.41 -21.72
N SER A 473 -2.79 -22.74 -22.44
CA SER A 473 -2.50 -21.54 -23.24
C SER A 473 -3.14 -20.29 -22.64
N LEU A 474 -2.74 -19.10 -23.11
CA LEU A 474 -3.33 -17.83 -22.67
C LEU A 474 -4.86 -17.79 -22.92
N GLN A 475 -5.31 -18.33 -24.05
CA GLN A 475 -6.72 -18.34 -24.44
C GLN A 475 -7.60 -19.18 -23.47
N ASP A 476 -6.99 -20.09 -22.70
CA ASP A 476 -7.70 -20.94 -21.74
C ASP A 476 -7.91 -20.26 -20.39
N ILE A 477 -7.07 -19.28 -20.04
CA ILE A 477 -7.03 -18.66 -18.70
C ILE A 477 -7.36 -17.16 -18.69
N CYS A 478 -7.30 -16.49 -19.84
CA CYS A 478 -7.54 -15.06 -19.94
C CYS A 478 -8.99 -14.68 -19.63
N MET A 479 -9.18 -13.44 -19.16
CA MET A 479 -10.50 -12.87 -18.98
C MET A 479 -11.17 -12.58 -20.33
N LYS A 480 -12.41 -13.04 -20.52
CA LYS A 480 -13.22 -12.84 -21.73
C LYS A 480 -14.54 -12.14 -21.38
N PRO A 481 -14.65 -10.82 -21.60
CA PRO A 481 -15.87 -10.08 -21.26
C PRO A 481 -17.11 -10.48 -22.08
N LEU A 482 -16.91 -10.94 -23.32
CA LEU A 482 -17.97 -11.37 -24.25
C LEU A 482 -17.69 -12.81 -24.77
N ASP A 483 -17.09 -13.66 -23.93
CA ASP A 483 -16.78 -15.10 -24.13
C ASP A 483 -15.88 -15.50 -25.33
N THR A 484 -15.63 -14.61 -26.28
CA THR A 484 -14.95 -14.91 -27.55
C THR A 484 -13.44 -14.66 -27.49
N ASN A 485 -13.03 -13.42 -27.24
CA ASN A 485 -11.63 -12.98 -27.28
C ASN A 485 -11.13 -12.51 -25.90
N CYS A 486 -9.84 -12.68 -25.63
CA CYS A 486 -9.19 -12.19 -24.42
C CYS A 486 -9.22 -10.65 -24.35
N ALA A 487 -9.45 -10.11 -23.16
CA ALA A 487 -9.36 -8.67 -22.87
C ALA A 487 -7.90 -8.16 -22.72
N THR A 488 -7.00 -8.57 -23.62
CA THR A 488 -5.62 -8.07 -23.62
C THR A 488 -5.60 -6.58 -23.89
N GLN A 489 -5.03 -5.79 -23.00
CA GLN A 489 -4.90 -4.34 -23.15
C GLN A 489 -3.54 -4.06 -23.77
N SER A 490 -3.53 -3.75 -25.06
CA SER A 490 -2.33 -3.42 -25.83
C SER A 490 -2.72 -2.52 -26.99
N ILE A 491 -1.81 -1.67 -27.44
CA ILE A 491 -2.02 -0.83 -28.61
C ILE A 491 -2.32 -1.64 -29.90
N LEU A 492 -1.87 -2.90 -29.93
CA LEU A 492 -2.13 -3.84 -31.02
C LEU A 492 -3.63 -4.16 -31.20
N GLN A 493 -4.46 -3.90 -30.18
CA GLN A 493 -5.90 -4.10 -30.26
C GLN A 493 -6.60 -3.15 -31.23
N TYR A 494 -6.03 -1.95 -31.52
CA TYR A 494 -6.54 -1.09 -32.59
C TYR A 494 -6.45 -1.77 -33.97
N PHE A 495 -5.58 -2.77 -34.11
CA PHE A 495 -5.43 -3.61 -35.30
C PHE A 495 -6.03 -5.01 -35.12
N LYS A 496 -6.86 -5.20 -34.08
CA LYS A 496 -7.47 -6.49 -33.72
C LYS A 496 -6.44 -7.61 -33.47
N MET A 497 -5.24 -7.24 -32.99
CA MET A 497 -4.12 -8.15 -32.74
C MET A 497 -3.57 -8.86 -34.00
N ASP A 498 -3.88 -8.34 -35.19
CA ASP A 498 -3.45 -8.91 -36.46
C ASP A 498 -2.42 -8.00 -37.17
N PRO A 499 -1.21 -8.50 -37.49
CA PRO A 499 -0.20 -7.72 -38.19
C PRO A 499 -0.64 -7.30 -39.61
N ASP A 500 -1.48 -8.07 -40.30
CA ASP A 500 -1.91 -7.72 -41.66
C ASP A 500 -2.80 -6.46 -41.66
N ASN A 501 -3.56 -6.25 -40.59
CA ASN A 501 -4.38 -5.04 -40.41
C ASN A 501 -3.53 -3.79 -40.18
N PHE A 502 -2.32 -3.92 -39.64
CA PHE A 502 -1.42 -2.79 -39.43
C PHE A 502 -1.02 -2.14 -40.77
N ASP A 503 -0.61 -2.96 -41.74
CA ASP A 503 -0.23 -2.49 -43.07
C ASP A 503 -1.46 -2.00 -43.86
N ASN A 504 -2.59 -2.69 -43.74
CA ASN A 504 -3.82 -2.36 -44.48
C ASN A 504 -4.50 -1.05 -44.01
N TYR A 505 -4.42 -0.71 -42.72
CA TYR A 505 -5.10 0.46 -42.17
C TYR A 505 -4.28 1.75 -42.24
N GLY A 506 -3.01 1.67 -42.67
CA GLY A 506 -2.12 2.85 -42.77
C GLY A 506 -1.24 3.07 -41.53
N GLY A 507 -0.92 2.01 -40.79
CA GLY A 507 0.09 2.01 -39.73
C GLY A 507 -0.14 3.08 -38.64
N VAL A 508 0.83 3.99 -38.47
CA VAL A 508 0.82 5.01 -37.40
C VAL A 508 -0.24 6.09 -37.63
N ASP A 509 -0.63 6.37 -38.88
CA ASP A 509 -1.66 7.36 -39.16
C ASP A 509 -3.03 6.88 -38.66
N HIS A 510 -3.32 5.59 -38.83
CA HIS A 510 -4.50 4.96 -38.24
C HIS A 510 -4.50 5.06 -36.72
N LEU A 511 -3.34 4.86 -36.12
CA LEU A 511 -3.19 4.91 -34.67
C LEU A 511 -3.47 6.32 -34.12
N SER A 512 -2.94 7.34 -34.78
CA SER A 512 -3.20 8.74 -34.42
C SER A 512 -4.68 9.09 -34.57
N TYR A 513 -5.33 8.56 -35.62
CA TYR A 513 -6.79 8.65 -35.77
C TYR A 513 -7.53 7.97 -34.62
N CYS A 514 -7.12 6.75 -34.23
CA CYS A 514 -7.74 6.01 -33.14
C CYS A 514 -7.51 6.64 -31.77
N PHE A 515 -6.40 7.33 -31.51
CA PHE A 515 -6.23 8.06 -30.25
C PHE A 515 -7.30 9.13 -30.03
N GLU A 516 -7.81 9.72 -31.11
CA GLU A 516 -8.90 10.69 -31.06
C GLU A 516 -10.28 10.02 -31.15
N HIS A 517 -10.40 8.88 -31.86
CA HIS A 517 -11.68 8.25 -32.21
C HIS A 517 -11.87 6.82 -31.66
N TYR A 518 -11.12 6.41 -30.63
CA TYR A 518 -11.11 5.03 -30.08
C TYR A 518 -12.50 4.52 -29.63
N SER A 519 -13.43 5.43 -29.34
CA SER A 519 -14.79 5.14 -28.91
C SER A 519 -15.83 5.22 -30.03
N SER A 520 -15.56 5.96 -31.11
CA SER A 520 -16.56 6.30 -32.14
C SER A 520 -16.33 5.59 -33.47
N ALA A 521 -15.10 5.17 -33.77
CA ALA A 521 -14.77 4.48 -35.00
C ALA A 521 -14.75 2.96 -34.79
N ASP A 522 -15.58 2.22 -35.56
CA ASP A 522 -15.65 0.76 -35.53
C ASP A 522 -14.29 0.09 -35.86
N GLN A 523 -13.51 0.70 -36.75
CA GLN A 523 -12.17 0.22 -37.07
C GLN A 523 -11.19 0.30 -35.88
N CYS A 524 -11.44 1.19 -34.91
CA CYS A 524 -10.62 1.37 -33.72
C CYS A 524 -11.10 0.53 -32.52
N MET A 525 -12.16 -0.27 -32.67
CA MET A 525 -12.59 -1.17 -31.60
C MET A 525 -11.64 -2.36 -31.48
N SER A 526 -11.44 -2.82 -30.23
CA SER A 526 -10.62 -3.99 -29.94
C SER A 526 -11.19 -5.29 -30.54
N ALA A 527 -10.38 -6.35 -30.57
CA ALA A 527 -10.83 -7.68 -31.01
C ALA A 527 -11.98 -8.24 -30.16
N PHE A 528 -12.07 -7.84 -28.89
CA PHE A 528 -13.17 -8.19 -27.98
C PHE A 528 -14.36 -7.21 -28.06
N LYS A 529 -14.42 -6.36 -29.11
CA LYS A 529 -15.51 -5.43 -29.40
C LYS A 529 -15.78 -4.38 -28.30
N GLY A 530 -14.76 -4.06 -27.51
CA GLY A 530 -14.80 -2.97 -26.54
C GLY A 530 -13.91 -1.79 -26.96
N PRO A 531 -14.22 -0.55 -26.53
CA PRO A 531 -13.32 0.59 -26.72
C PRO A 531 -12.10 0.45 -25.82
N LEU A 532 -10.93 0.81 -26.35
CA LEU A 532 -9.67 0.80 -25.63
C LEU A 532 -9.21 2.24 -25.35
N ASP A 533 -9.19 2.63 -24.08
CA ASP A 533 -8.74 3.96 -23.66
C ASP A 533 -7.20 4.05 -23.82
N PRO A 534 -6.68 5.00 -24.62
CA PRO A 534 -5.24 5.18 -24.82
C PRO A 534 -4.46 5.35 -23.52
N SER A 535 -5.07 5.96 -22.49
CA SER A 535 -4.42 6.19 -21.20
C SER A 535 -4.15 4.91 -20.38
N THR A 536 -4.75 3.78 -20.78
CA THR A 536 -4.50 2.45 -20.17
C THR A 536 -3.37 1.67 -20.85
N VAL A 537 -3.02 2.02 -22.09
CA VAL A 537 -2.03 1.31 -22.91
C VAL A 537 -0.79 2.14 -23.24
N LEU A 538 -0.81 3.44 -22.93
CA LEU A 538 0.31 4.36 -23.09
C LEU A 538 0.72 4.95 -21.76
N GLY A 539 2.02 5.26 -21.65
CA GLY A 539 2.61 5.87 -20.47
C GLY A 539 3.48 7.08 -20.79
N GLY A 540 3.68 7.94 -19.79
CA GLY A 540 4.62 9.05 -19.86
C GLY A 540 4.27 10.17 -20.84
N PHE A 541 2.98 10.38 -21.11
CA PHE A 541 2.45 11.52 -21.86
C PHE A 541 1.96 12.64 -20.93
N SER A 542 1.73 13.83 -21.50
CA SER A 542 1.23 15.01 -20.79
C SER A 542 -0.13 15.45 -21.35
N GLY A 543 -1.14 15.60 -20.48
CA GLY A 543 -2.49 15.97 -20.90
C GLY A 543 -3.12 14.91 -21.81
N ASN A 544 -3.59 15.33 -22.99
CA ASN A 544 -4.24 14.46 -23.98
C ASN A 544 -3.36 14.20 -25.23
N ASP A 545 -2.06 14.51 -25.17
CA ASP A 545 -1.15 14.22 -26.29
C ASP A 545 -0.60 12.79 -26.20
N TYR A 546 -1.39 11.83 -26.69
CA TYR A 546 -1.02 10.42 -26.71
C TYR A 546 0.10 10.10 -27.71
N SER A 547 0.27 10.92 -28.75
CA SER A 547 1.31 10.74 -29.76
C SER A 547 2.72 10.97 -29.20
N GLY A 548 2.83 11.80 -28.17
CA GLY A 548 4.05 12.08 -27.42
C GLY A 548 4.38 11.07 -26.31
N ALA A 549 3.69 9.92 -26.24
CA ALA A 549 3.96 8.91 -25.23
C ALA A 549 5.39 8.34 -25.31
N SER A 550 5.94 8.00 -24.15
CA SER A 550 7.31 7.49 -23.99
C SER A 550 7.39 6.00 -23.63
N ALA A 551 6.25 5.37 -23.28
CA ALA A 551 6.17 3.95 -22.98
C ALA A 551 4.87 3.29 -23.48
N PHE A 552 4.97 2.01 -23.90
CA PHE A 552 3.83 1.12 -24.10
C PHE A 552 3.56 0.31 -22.83
N ILE A 553 2.29 0.21 -22.44
CA ILE A 553 1.81 -0.57 -21.31
C ILE A 553 0.95 -1.70 -21.88
N ILE A 554 1.40 -2.93 -21.70
CA ILE A 554 0.70 -4.13 -22.15
C ILE A 554 0.24 -4.89 -20.92
N THR A 555 -1.06 -5.12 -20.81
CA THR A 555 -1.65 -5.82 -19.67
C THR A 555 -2.47 -7.01 -20.15
N TYR A 556 -2.19 -8.17 -19.58
CA TYR A 556 -2.94 -9.41 -19.78
C TYR A 556 -3.75 -9.68 -18.50
N PRO A 557 -5.09 -9.56 -18.55
CA PRO A 557 -5.95 -9.94 -17.43
C PRO A 557 -6.24 -11.44 -17.45
N VAL A 558 -5.93 -12.15 -16.36
CA VAL A 558 -6.16 -13.59 -16.20
C VAL A 558 -7.18 -13.85 -15.10
N ASN A 559 -8.09 -14.82 -15.32
CA ASN A 559 -9.14 -15.12 -14.34
C ASN A 559 -8.55 -15.65 -13.02
N ASN A 560 -9.09 -15.16 -11.91
CA ASN A 560 -8.64 -15.53 -10.56
C ASN A 560 -9.67 -16.41 -9.85
N GLU A 561 -10.14 -17.46 -10.52
CA GLU A 561 -11.19 -18.33 -9.97
C GLU A 561 -10.65 -19.20 -8.83
N ILE A 562 -11.29 -19.10 -7.67
CA ILE A 562 -10.98 -19.90 -6.48
C ILE A 562 -12.00 -21.02 -6.41
N ASP A 563 -11.70 -22.16 -7.01
CA ASP A 563 -12.53 -23.36 -6.80
C ASP A 563 -12.43 -23.82 -5.33
N LYS A 564 -13.47 -24.50 -4.83
CA LYS A 564 -13.55 -25.03 -3.46
C LYS A 564 -12.45 -26.05 -3.15
N GLU A 565 -11.82 -26.63 -4.18
CA GLU A 565 -10.65 -27.50 -4.08
C GLU A 565 -9.29 -26.78 -4.24
N GLY A 566 -9.26 -25.50 -4.59
CA GLY A 566 -8.04 -24.68 -4.66
C GLY A 566 -7.10 -24.97 -5.85
N ASN A 567 -7.57 -25.69 -6.88
CA ASN A 567 -6.70 -26.19 -7.96
C ASN A 567 -6.62 -25.31 -9.21
N GLU A 568 -7.60 -24.45 -9.51
CA GLU A 568 -7.64 -23.70 -10.77
C GLU A 568 -6.57 -22.60 -10.89
N THR A 569 -6.23 -21.95 -9.78
CA THR A 569 -5.13 -20.97 -9.73
C THR A 569 -3.78 -21.58 -10.09
N ALA A 570 -3.59 -22.88 -9.90
CA ALA A 570 -2.33 -23.55 -10.22
C ALA A 570 -2.05 -23.61 -11.73
N LYS A 571 -3.08 -23.60 -12.58
CA LYS A 571 -2.94 -23.52 -14.04
C LYS A 571 -2.39 -22.14 -14.45
N ALA A 572 -2.97 -21.06 -13.91
CA ALA A 572 -2.52 -19.70 -14.14
C ALA A 572 -1.07 -19.50 -13.67
N VAL A 573 -0.75 -19.95 -12.46
CA VAL A 573 0.63 -19.86 -11.91
C VAL A 573 1.64 -20.65 -12.77
N ALA A 574 1.25 -21.79 -13.35
CA ALA A 574 2.13 -22.54 -14.26
C ALA A 574 2.41 -21.78 -15.56
N TRP A 575 1.40 -21.09 -16.10
CA TRP A 575 1.55 -20.21 -17.26
C TRP A 575 2.42 -18.99 -16.93
N GLU A 576 2.17 -18.31 -15.80
CA GLU A 576 2.93 -17.16 -15.32
C GLU A 576 4.43 -17.47 -15.19
N LYS A 577 4.79 -18.65 -14.67
CA LYS A 577 6.19 -19.09 -14.59
C LYS A 577 6.88 -19.19 -15.95
N THR A 578 6.17 -19.75 -16.92
CA THR A 578 6.69 -19.89 -18.30
C THR A 578 6.79 -18.51 -18.97
N PHE A 579 5.82 -17.62 -18.69
CA PHE A 579 5.84 -16.23 -19.13
C PHE A 579 7.03 -15.45 -18.57
N ILE A 580 7.29 -15.51 -17.26
CA ILE A 580 8.46 -14.87 -16.63
C ILE A 580 9.76 -15.37 -17.27
N GLN A 581 9.87 -16.67 -17.52
CA GLN A 581 11.05 -17.26 -18.14
C GLN A 581 11.26 -16.74 -19.57
N LEU A 582 10.19 -16.71 -20.39
CA LEU A 582 10.24 -16.15 -21.75
C LEU A 582 10.70 -14.68 -21.74
N VAL A 583 10.15 -13.88 -20.82
CA VAL A 583 10.48 -12.45 -20.74
C VAL A 583 11.96 -12.25 -20.39
N LYS A 584 12.48 -12.99 -19.40
CA LYS A 584 13.87 -12.91 -18.96
C LYS A 584 14.86 -13.41 -20.01
N ASP A 585 14.60 -14.58 -20.59
CA ASP A 585 15.58 -15.28 -21.43
C ASP A 585 15.58 -14.76 -22.88
N GLU A 586 14.44 -14.28 -23.38
CA GLU A 586 14.29 -13.88 -24.79
C GLU A 586 13.88 -12.43 -24.99
N LEU A 587 12.82 -11.96 -24.32
CA LEU A 587 12.24 -10.64 -24.63
C LEU A 587 13.12 -9.48 -24.14
N LEU A 588 13.77 -9.63 -22.99
CA LEU A 588 14.62 -8.59 -22.41
C LEU A 588 15.89 -8.33 -23.24
N PRO A 589 16.64 -9.36 -23.69
CA PRO A 589 17.72 -9.18 -24.67
C PRO A 589 17.26 -8.57 -26.00
N MET A 590 16.07 -8.98 -26.48
CA MET A 590 15.49 -8.43 -27.71
C MET A 590 15.18 -6.93 -27.58
N ALA A 591 14.60 -6.49 -26.47
CA ALA A 591 14.30 -5.07 -26.23
C ALA A 591 15.59 -4.23 -26.13
N GLN A 592 16.60 -4.74 -25.42
CA GLN A 592 17.91 -4.08 -25.31
C GLN A 592 18.61 -3.92 -26.66
N SER A 593 18.47 -4.90 -27.57
CA SER A 593 19.04 -4.82 -28.92
C SER A 593 18.45 -3.68 -29.77
N LYS A 594 17.25 -3.18 -29.41
CA LYS A 594 16.56 -2.05 -30.06
C LYS A 594 16.65 -0.75 -29.26
N ASN A 595 17.53 -0.65 -28.25
CA ASN A 595 17.65 0.51 -27.35
C ASN A 595 16.35 0.84 -26.58
N LEU A 596 15.57 -0.18 -26.19
CA LEU A 596 14.36 -0.04 -25.39
C LEU A 596 14.55 -0.66 -24.01
N THR A 597 13.85 -0.13 -23.01
CA THR A 597 13.77 -0.71 -21.66
C THR A 597 12.52 -1.56 -21.53
N LEU A 598 12.65 -2.79 -21.02
CA LEU A 598 11.53 -3.68 -20.76
C LEU A 598 11.47 -3.98 -19.27
N ALA A 599 10.38 -3.60 -18.62
CA ALA A 599 10.04 -3.99 -17.25
C ALA A 599 8.78 -4.85 -17.26
N PHE A 600 8.65 -5.76 -16.30
CA PHE A 600 7.54 -6.69 -16.26
C PHE A 600 7.20 -7.16 -14.84
N SER A 601 5.97 -7.60 -14.66
CA SER A 601 5.50 -8.29 -13.46
C SER A 601 4.40 -9.28 -13.82
N SER A 602 4.37 -10.40 -13.10
CA SER A 602 3.19 -11.26 -12.96
C SER A 602 2.70 -11.19 -11.52
N GLU A 603 1.48 -11.67 -11.27
CA GLU A 603 0.95 -11.75 -9.91
C GLU A 603 1.77 -12.74 -9.03
N SER A 604 2.30 -13.83 -9.58
CA SER A 604 3.20 -14.75 -8.85
C SER A 604 4.61 -14.19 -8.59
N SER A 605 5.03 -13.14 -9.32
CA SER A 605 6.41 -12.64 -9.30
C SER A 605 6.87 -12.21 -7.90
N ILE A 606 5.98 -11.58 -7.13
CA ILE A 606 6.28 -11.10 -5.77
C ILE A 606 6.53 -12.29 -4.84
N GLU A 607 5.68 -13.33 -4.86
CA GLU A 607 5.86 -14.51 -4.01
C GLU A 607 7.17 -15.27 -4.36
N GLU A 608 7.50 -15.37 -5.65
CA GLU A 608 8.71 -16.05 -6.10
C GLU A 608 10.00 -15.29 -5.74
N GLU A 609 10.02 -13.97 -5.89
CA GLU A 609 11.18 -13.16 -5.54
C GLU A 609 11.43 -13.12 -4.02
N LEU A 610 10.36 -13.12 -3.21
CA LEU A 610 10.47 -13.28 -1.75
C LEU A 610 11.03 -14.66 -1.36
N LYS A 611 10.66 -15.71 -2.11
CA LYS A 611 11.23 -17.05 -1.89
C LYS A 611 12.71 -17.11 -2.27
N ARG A 612 13.12 -16.41 -3.33
CA ARG A 612 14.53 -16.33 -3.79
C ARG A 612 15.40 -15.61 -2.75
N GLU A 613 14.90 -14.51 -2.18
CA GLU A 613 15.55 -13.71 -1.14
C GLU A 613 16.12 -14.59 -0.01
N SER A 614 15.32 -15.50 0.54
CA SER A 614 15.75 -16.32 1.69
C SER A 614 16.95 -17.23 1.39
N THR A 615 17.10 -17.67 0.14
CA THR A 615 18.26 -18.50 -0.25
C THR A 615 19.52 -17.68 -0.51
N ALA A 616 19.37 -16.38 -0.82
CA ALA A 616 20.48 -15.52 -1.23
C ALA A 616 21.40 -15.13 -0.06
N ASP A 617 20.85 -14.95 1.15
CA ASP A 617 21.59 -14.46 2.32
C ASP A 617 22.18 -15.55 3.22
N VAL A 618 21.93 -16.84 2.92
CA VAL A 618 22.46 -17.99 3.70
C VAL A 618 23.99 -17.95 3.85
N ILE A 619 24.71 -17.52 2.80
CA ILE A 619 26.18 -17.40 2.81
C ILE A 619 26.63 -16.31 3.78
N THR A 620 25.99 -15.13 3.73
CA THR A 620 26.28 -14.00 4.61
C THR A 620 26.04 -14.37 6.08
N ILE A 621 24.97 -15.12 6.34
CA ILE A 621 24.65 -15.65 7.67
C ILE A 621 25.73 -16.62 8.17
N LEU A 622 26.18 -17.55 7.32
CA LEU A 622 27.26 -18.49 7.69
C LEU A 622 28.56 -17.76 8.03
N VAL A 623 28.92 -16.74 7.25
CA VAL A 623 30.09 -15.90 7.52
C VAL A 623 29.95 -15.16 8.85
N SER A 624 28.75 -14.64 9.16
CA SER A 624 28.47 -13.99 10.45
C SER A 624 28.74 -14.92 11.63
N TYR A 625 28.27 -16.17 11.57
CA TYR A 625 28.54 -17.16 12.62
C TYR A 625 30.02 -17.47 12.78
N LEU A 626 30.77 -17.59 11.68
CA LEU A 626 32.21 -17.85 11.73
C LEU A 626 32.98 -16.67 12.36
N VAL A 627 32.63 -15.43 12.01
CA VAL A 627 33.24 -14.22 12.57
C VAL A 627 32.92 -14.08 14.05
N MET A 628 31.67 -14.31 14.45
CA MET A 628 31.26 -14.29 15.85
C MET A 628 31.96 -15.39 16.66
N PHE A 629 32.05 -16.61 16.13
CA PHE A 629 32.79 -17.70 16.75
C PHE A 629 34.28 -17.37 16.95
N ALA A 630 34.92 -16.78 15.93
CA ALA A 630 36.30 -16.34 16.02
C ALA A 630 36.48 -15.26 17.11
N TYR A 631 35.57 -14.28 17.17
CA TYR A 631 35.57 -13.24 18.19
C TYR A 631 35.40 -13.81 19.61
N ILE A 632 34.43 -14.70 19.83
CA ILE A 632 34.18 -15.35 21.13
C ILE A 632 35.41 -16.13 21.59
N SER A 633 36.01 -16.91 20.69
CA SER A 633 37.18 -17.71 20.98
C SER A 633 38.39 -16.85 21.40
N LEU A 634 38.54 -15.67 20.79
CA LEU A 634 39.60 -14.72 21.11
C LEU A 634 39.34 -13.95 22.41
N THR A 635 38.11 -13.48 22.64
CA THR A 635 37.77 -12.69 23.83
C THR A 635 37.74 -13.52 25.11
N LEU A 636 37.34 -14.78 25.03
CA LEU A 636 37.38 -15.70 26.16
C LEU A 636 38.80 -16.20 26.49
N GLY A 637 39.76 -16.10 25.56
CA GLY A 637 41.16 -16.47 25.78
C GLY A 637 41.89 -15.54 26.78
N ASP A 638 43.02 -15.99 27.33
CA ASP A 638 43.93 -15.11 28.08
C ASP A 638 45.00 -14.52 27.15
N THR A 639 45.67 -13.43 27.57
CA THR A 639 46.69 -12.73 26.77
C THR A 639 47.78 -13.69 26.29
N PRO A 640 48.13 -13.67 24.99
CA PRO A 640 48.96 -14.70 24.38
C PRO A 640 50.41 -14.63 24.90
N HIS A 641 50.84 -15.69 25.58
CA HIS A 641 52.26 -16.08 25.63
C HIS A 641 52.46 -17.27 24.69
N PRO A 642 53.43 -17.22 23.75
CA PRO A 642 53.53 -18.17 22.64
C PRO A 642 53.72 -19.64 23.09
N SER A 643 54.31 -19.88 24.26
CA SER A 643 54.51 -21.23 24.83
C SER A 643 53.29 -21.79 25.58
N SER A 644 52.35 -20.93 26.01
CA SER A 644 51.16 -21.32 26.81
C SER A 644 49.84 -21.16 26.06
N PHE A 645 49.87 -20.65 24.82
CA PHE A 645 48.68 -20.32 24.04
C PHE A 645 47.76 -21.54 23.81
N TYR A 646 48.33 -22.70 23.48
CA TYR A 646 47.58 -23.94 23.23
C TYR A 646 46.86 -24.53 24.45
N ILE A 647 47.31 -24.18 25.66
CA ILE A 647 46.69 -24.62 26.92
C ILE A 647 45.66 -23.58 27.37
N SER A 648 45.98 -22.30 27.18
CA SER A 648 45.21 -21.16 27.66
C SER A 648 44.09 -20.69 26.74
N SER A 649 44.02 -21.21 25.51
CA SER A 649 42.91 -20.94 24.60
C SER A 649 41.60 -21.53 25.14
N LYS A 650 40.49 -20.90 24.75
CA LYS A 650 39.11 -21.26 25.13
C LYS A 650 38.22 -21.49 23.90
N VAL A 651 38.82 -21.98 22.81
CA VAL A 651 38.17 -22.26 21.53
C VAL A 651 37.11 -23.35 21.68
N LEU A 652 37.39 -24.43 22.41
CA LEU A 652 36.42 -25.52 22.60
C LEU A 652 35.22 -25.07 23.44
N LEU A 653 35.46 -24.23 24.46
CA LEU A 653 34.41 -23.61 25.28
C LEU A 653 33.55 -22.65 24.45
N GLY A 654 34.17 -21.82 23.62
CA GLY A 654 33.48 -20.92 22.69
C GLY A 654 32.62 -21.68 21.67
N LEU A 655 33.14 -22.74 21.06
CA LEU A 655 32.41 -23.57 20.09
C LEU A 655 31.20 -24.24 20.75
N SER A 656 31.39 -24.80 21.94
CA SER A 656 30.32 -25.44 22.70
C SER A 656 29.25 -24.43 23.10
N GLY A 657 29.63 -23.20 23.44
CA GLY A 657 28.69 -22.10 23.69
C GLY A 657 27.81 -21.78 22.48
N VAL A 658 28.42 -21.59 21.30
CA VAL A 658 27.67 -21.32 20.06
C VAL A 658 26.70 -22.49 19.74
N ILE A 659 27.14 -23.74 19.93
CA ILE A 659 26.27 -24.92 19.74
C ILE A 659 25.09 -24.92 20.71
N LEU A 660 25.29 -24.57 21.99
CA LEU A 660 24.20 -24.47 22.96
C LEU A 660 23.17 -23.40 22.57
N VAL A 661 23.61 -22.26 22.05
CA VAL A 661 22.70 -21.22 21.53
C VAL A 661 21.92 -21.72 20.31
N MET A 662 22.57 -22.43 19.38
CA MET A 662 21.84 -23.00 18.23
C MET A 662 20.80 -24.04 18.66
N LEU A 663 21.11 -24.84 19.67
CA LEU A 663 20.17 -25.80 20.24
C LEU A 663 18.97 -25.12 20.92
N SER A 664 19.15 -23.95 21.56
CA SER A 664 18.02 -23.21 22.15
C SER A 664 17.06 -22.68 21.08
N VAL A 665 17.59 -22.17 19.96
CA VAL A 665 16.81 -21.71 18.81
C VAL A 665 16.04 -22.87 18.18
N LEU A 666 16.72 -23.97 17.89
CA LEU A 666 16.10 -25.18 17.33
C LEU A 666 15.05 -25.78 18.28
N GLY A 667 15.30 -25.75 19.59
CA GLY A 667 14.34 -26.18 20.60
C GLY A 667 13.07 -25.33 20.63
N SER A 668 13.21 -24.00 20.50
CA SER A 668 12.07 -23.07 20.39
C SER A 668 11.24 -23.34 19.14
N VAL A 669 11.88 -23.46 17.97
CA VAL A 669 11.22 -23.80 16.70
C VAL A 669 10.55 -25.17 16.78
N GLY A 670 11.20 -26.15 17.43
CA GLY A 670 10.68 -27.50 17.65
C GLY A 670 9.39 -27.51 18.47
N ILE A 671 9.33 -26.81 19.60
CA ILE A 671 8.12 -26.72 20.44
C ILE A 671 6.96 -26.13 19.66
N PHE A 672 7.15 -24.99 19.01
CA PHE A 672 6.07 -24.32 18.29
C PHE A 672 5.63 -25.10 17.05
N SER A 673 6.55 -25.80 16.38
CA SER A 673 6.23 -26.72 15.28
C SER A 673 5.42 -27.92 15.76
N ALA A 674 5.70 -28.46 16.95
CA ALA A 674 4.91 -29.52 17.58
C ALA A 674 3.48 -29.07 17.91
N LEU A 675 3.31 -27.80 18.30
CA LEU A 675 2.01 -27.14 18.52
C LEU A 675 1.27 -26.79 17.22
N GLY A 676 1.89 -27.00 16.05
CA GLY A 676 1.29 -26.73 14.74
C GLY A 676 1.37 -25.27 14.28
N VAL A 677 2.19 -24.44 14.94
CA VAL A 677 2.45 -23.06 14.51
C VAL A 677 3.41 -23.08 13.31
N LYS A 678 3.02 -22.46 12.21
CA LYS A 678 3.87 -22.35 11.01
C LYS A 678 5.01 -21.38 11.26
N SER A 679 6.20 -21.73 10.80
CA SER A 679 7.39 -20.86 10.87
C SER A 679 7.44 -19.91 9.66
N THR A 680 8.19 -18.82 9.80
CA THR A 680 8.38 -17.80 8.74
C THR A 680 9.86 -17.70 8.37
N LEU A 681 10.17 -17.10 7.22
CA LEU A 681 11.56 -16.93 6.75
C LEU A 681 12.36 -16.02 7.69
N ILE A 682 11.75 -14.91 8.14
CA ILE A 682 12.34 -13.95 9.10
C ILE A 682 12.84 -14.65 10.37
N ILE A 683 12.12 -15.68 10.85
CA ILE A 683 12.49 -16.44 12.06
C ILE A 683 13.80 -17.20 11.86
N MET A 684 13.95 -17.87 10.72
CA MET A 684 15.13 -18.70 10.43
C MET A 684 16.41 -17.87 10.29
N GLU A 685 16.27 -16.61 9.87
CA GLU A 685 17.38 -15.72 9.58
C GLU A 685 17.75 -14.83 10.78
N VAL A 686 16.77 -14.16 11.40
CA VAL A 686 17.02 -13.13 12.42
C VAL A 686 17.18 -13.70 13.84
N ILE A 687 16.35 -14.67 14.23
CA ILE A 687 16.36 -15.17 15.62
C ILE A 687 17.72 -15.76 16.01
N PRO A 688 18.37 -16.62 15.21
CA PRO A 688 19.65 -17.18 15.66
C PRO A 688 20.77 -16.13 15.74
N PHE A 689 20.71 -15.04 14.99
CA PHE A 689 21.60 -13.89 15.19
C PHE A 689 21.35 -13.17 16.52
N LEU A 690 20.07 -12.87 16.79
CA LEU A 690 19.63 -12.18 18.00
C LEU A 690 19.98 -12.96 19.28
N VAL A 691 19.64 -14.24 19.31
CA VAL A 691 19.88 -15.11 20.47
C VAL A 691 21.38 -15.36 20.63
N LEU A 692 22.16 -15.44 19.54
CA LEU A 692 23.61 -15.49 19.64
C LEU A 692 24.19 -14.26 20.31
N ALA A 693 23.72 -13.05 19.97
CA ALA A 693 24.20 -11.83 20.61
C ALA A 693 23.95 -11.85 22.13
N VAL A 694 22.69 -12.07 22.54
CA VAL A 694 22.32 -12.16 23.97
C VAL A 694 23.09 -13.28 24.68
N GLY A 695 23.21 -14.43 24.04
CA GLY A 695 23.78 -15.58 24.70
C GLY A 695 25.29 -15.47 24.90
N VAL A 696 25.99 -14.90 23.92
CA VAL A 696 27.42 -14.61 24.02
C VAL A 696 27.69 -13.57 25.11
N ASP A 697 26.84 -12.58 25.26
CA ASP A 697 26.97 -11.54 26.29
C ASP A 697 26.99 -12.18 27.70
N ASN A 698 26.02 -13.06 27.98
CA ASN A 698 25.94 -13.79 29.24
C ASN A 698 27.13 -14.75 29.45
N MET A 699 27.57 -15.43 28.40
CA MET A 699 28.76 -16.31 28.45
C MET A 699 30.02 -15.53 28.83
N CYS A 700 30.23 -14.36 28.21
CA CYS A 700 31.39 -13.51 28.48
C CYS A 700 31.36 -12.96 29.90
N ILE A 701 30.20 -12.52 30.39
CA ILE A 701 30.04 -12.04 31.78
C ILE A 701 30.36 -13.15 32.77
N LEU A 702 29.86 -14.37 32.54
CA LEU A 702 30.06 -15.52 33.40
C LEU A 702 31.55 -15.95 33.46
N VAL A 703 32.21 -16.06 32.31
CA VAL A 703 33.63 -16.43 32.25
C VAL A 703 34.52 -15.36 32.88
N HIS A 704 34.24 -14.07 32.62
CA HIS A 704 34.96 -12.98 33.28
C HIS A 704 34.77 -12.98 34.80
N ALA A 705 33.57 -13.28 35.30
CA ALA A 705 33.32 -13.40 36.73
C ALA A 705 34.14 -14.54 37.37
N VAL A 706 34.25 -15.68 36.69
CA VAL A 706 35.10 -16.81 37.14
C VAL A 706 36.58 -16.44 37.12
N LYS A 707 37.05 -15.75 36.07
CA LYS A 707 38.45 -15.30 35.95
C LYS A 707 38.87 -14.29 37.02
N ARG A 708 37.93 -13.52 37.58
CA ARG A 708 38.19 -12.51 38.63
C ARG A 708 38.32 -13.11 40.05
N GLN A 709 37.82 -14.31 40.28
CA GLN A 709 37.89 -14.94 41.60
C GLN A 709 39.34 -15.31 41.96
N GLN A 710 39.65 -15.32 43.27
CA GLN A 710 40.99 -15.67 43.77
C GLN A 710 41.35 -17.12 43.45
N LEU A 711 42.61 -17.35 43.02
CA LEU A 711 43.09 -18.68 42.63
C LEU A 711 43.25 -19.64 43.82
N ASP A 712 43.41 -19.13 45.05
CA ASP A 712 43.67 -19.95 46.24
C ASP A 712 42.42 -20.74 46.73
N LEU A 713 41.25 -20.44 46.18
CA LEU A 713 39.99 -21.12 46.51
C LEU A 713 39.78 -22.38 45.65
N PRO A 714 39.21 -23.45 46.21
CA PRO A 714 38.89 -24.67 45.45
C PRO A 714 37.89 -24.37 44.33
N LEU A 715 37.98 -25.12 43.22
CA LEU A 715 37.20 -24.88 41.99
C LEU A 715 35.70 -24.76 42.26
N GLU A 716 35.15 -25.63 43.12
CA GLU A 716 33.73 -25.60 43.53
C GLU A 716 33.32 -24.26 44.14
N ARG A 717 34.16 -23.70 45.01
CA ARG A 717 33.90 -22.43 45.68
C ARG A 717 34.09 -21.26 44.73
N ARG A 718 35.04 -21.37 43.78
CA ARG A 718 35.29 -20.36 42.74
C ARG A 718 34.06 -20.18 41.84
N ILE A 719 33.52 -21.29 41.33
CA ILE A 719 32.32 -21.29 40.48
C ILE A 719 31.09 -20.81 41.27
N SER A 720 30.91 -21.28 42.51
CA SER A 720 29.81 -20.84 43.38
C SER A 720 29.86 -19.33 43.67
N ASN A 721 31.02 -18.78 44.02
CA ASN A 721 31.17 -17.35 44.28
C ASN A 721 30.94 -16.50 43.03
N ALA A 722 31.45 -16.93 41.87
CA ALA A 722 31.20 -16.26 40.60
C ALA A 722 29.69 -16.23 40.27
N LEU A 723 29.00 -17.36 40.43
CA LEU A 723 27.56 -17.47 40.17
C LEU A 723 26.72 -16.60 41.13
N VAL A 724 27.17 -16.41 42.36
CA VAL A 724 26.54 -15.50 43.34
C VAL A 724 26.73 -14.03 42.95
N GLU A 725 27.89 -13.67 42.37
CA GLU A 725 28.20 -12.31 41.95
C GLU A 725 27.37 -11.87 40.73
N VAL A 726 27.30 -12.71 39.69
CA VAL A 726 26.66 -12.34 38.41
C VAL A 726 25.29 -12.97 38.16
N GLY A 727 24.97 -14.12 38.78
CA GLY A 727 23.74 -14.87 38.53
C GLY A 727 22.45 -14.06 38.69
N PRO A 728 22.25 -13.30 39.78
CA PRO A 728 21.06 -12.45 39.95
C PRO A 728 20.92 -11.38 38.86
N SER A 729 22.04 -10.85 38.38
CA SER A 729 22.05 -9.82 37.34
C SER A 729 21.73 -10.38 35.96
N ILE A 730 22.24 -11.57 35.63
CA ILE A 730 21.93 -12.28 34.38
C ILE A 730 20.44 -12.63 34.34
N THR A 731 19.89 -13.16 35.43
CA THR A 731 18.45 -13.50 35.50
C THR A 731 17.54 -12.28 35.39
N LEU A 732 17.95 -11.15 35.96
CA LEU A 732 17.22 -9.89 35.82
C LEU A 732 17.20 -9.42 34.35
N ALA A 733 18.34 -9.49 33.65
CA ALA A 733 18.43 -9.14 32.23
C ALA A 733 17.57 -10.08 31.36
N SER A 734 17.83 -11.39 31.42
CA SER A 734 17.13 -12.38 30.59
C SER A 734 15.61 -12.41 30.84
N LEU A 735 15.14 -12.26 32.10
CA LEU A 735 13.70 -12.21 32.37
C LEU A 735 13.06 -10.93 31.80
N SER A 736 13.78 -9.81 31.85
CA SER A 736 13.31 -8.55 31.27
C SER A 736 13.23 -8.64 29.75
N GLU A 737 14.21 -9.28 29.10
CA GLU A 737 14.20 -9.55 27.66
C GLU A 737 13.07 -10.48 27.25
N VAL A 738 12.88 -11.61 27.94
CA VAL A 738 11.79 -12.55 27.66
C VAL A 738 10.44 -11.85 27.72
N LEU A 739 10.20 -11.00 28.72
CA LEU A 739 8.94 -10.25 28.81
C LEU A 739 8.84 -9.14 27.77
N ALA A 740 9.94 -8.47 27.40
CA ALA A 740 9.96 -7.48 26.33
C ALA A 740 9.62 -8.13 24.98
N PHE A 741 10.22 -9.28 24.66
CA PHE A 741 9.87 -10.06 23.47
C PHE A 741 8.44 -10.58 23.53
N ALA A 742 7.98 -11.07 24.69
CA ALA A 742 6.61 -11.52 24.87
C ALA A 742 5.59 -10.37 24.64
N ALA A 743 5.93 -9.12 25.01
CA ALA A 743 5.08 -7.96 24.73
C ALA A 743 4.89 -7.73 23.21
N GLY A 744 5.87 -8.10 22.38
CA GLY A 744 5.73 -8.07 20.92
C GLY A 744 4.66 -9.03 20.36
N SER A 745 4.24 -10.04 21.12
CA SER A 745 3.18 -10.97 20.67
C SER A 745 1.78 -10.33 20.58
N PHE A 746 1.58 -9.15 21.20
CA PHE A 746 0.33 -8.39 21.08
C PHE A 746 0.17 -7.69 19.73
N ILE A 747 1.22 -7.63 18.90
CA ILE A 747 1.14 -7.09 17.54
C ILE A 747 0.11 -7.92 16.76
N SER A 748 -0.75 -7.25 15.99
CA SER A 748 -1.81 -7.88 15.20
C SER A 748 -1.27 -8.75 14.06
N MET A 749 -0.07 -8.43 13.57
CA MET A 749 0.51 -9.04 12.39
C MET A 749 1.14 -10.41 12.69
N PRO A 750 0.73 -11.47 11.98
CA PRO A 750 1.15 -12.83 12.26
C PRO A 750 2.66 -13.02 12.23
N ALA A 751 3.36 -12.51 11.22
CA ALA A 751 4.80 -12.68 11.10
C ALA A 751 5.56 -12.13 12.32
N CYS A 752 5.25 -10.90 12.72
CA CYS A 752 5.84 -10.24 13.90
C CYS A 752 5.43 -10.92 15.21
N ARG A 753 4.16 -11.32 15.34
CA ARG A 753 3.64 -12.01 16.53
C ARG A 753 4.35 -13.34 16.76
N VAL A 754 4.43 -14.17 15.73
CA VAL A 754 5.08 -15.48 15.79
C VAL A 754 6.59 -15.30 16.02
N PHE A 755 7.23 -14.33 15.35
CA PHE A 755 8.62 -13.97 15.62
C PHE A 755 8.86 -13.65 17.11
N SER A 756 8.04 -12.79 17.71
CA SER A 756 8.15 -12.43 19.13
C SER A 756 7.95 -13.60 20.08
N MET A 757 7.01 -14.51 19.78
CA MET A 757 6.79 -15.73 20.57
C MET A 757 8.01 -16.67 20.52
N PHE A 758 8.55 -16.89 19.33
CA PHE A 758 9.72 -17.75 19.11
C PHE A 758 10.97 -17.17 19.77
N ALA A 759 11.18 -15.86 19.65
CA ALA A 759 12.31 -15.16 20.27
C ALA A 759 12.24 -15.21 21.80
N ALA A 760 11.06 -14.96 22.39
CA ALA A 760 10.88 -15.03 23.85
C ALA A 760 11.21 -16.42 24.40
N LEU A 761 10.75 -17.49 23.73
CA LEU A 761 11.05 -18.86 24.14
C LEU A 761 12.51 -19.24 23.88
N ALA A 762 13.11 -18.79 22.77
CA ALA A 762 14.50 -19.05 22.46
C ALA A 762 15.45 -18.41 23.48
N VAL A 763 15.23 -17.15 23.86
CA VAL A 763 16.00 -16.45 24.91
C VAL A 763 15.80 -17.12 26.27
N LEU A 764 14.58 -17.60 26.58
CA LEU A 764 14.32 -18.34 27.82
C LEU A 764 15.10 -19.65 27.86
N LEU A 765 15.08 -20.44 26.79
CA LEU A 765 15.82 -21.70 26.68
C LEU A 765 17.34 -21.45 26.71
N ASP A 766 17.79 -20.38 26.07
CA ASP A 766 19.20 -19.95 26.07
C ASP A 766 19.69 -19.61 27.48
N PHE A 767 18.94 -18.80 28.23
CA PHE A 767 19.21 -18.50 29.63
C PHE A 767 19.29 -19.78 30.49
N LEU A 768 18.35 -20.71 30.32
CA LEU A 768 18.35 -21.98 31.06
C LEU A 768 19.58 -22.83 30.73
N LEU A 769 19.95 -22.94 29.45
CA LEU A 769 21.15 -23.66 29.02
C LEU A 769 22.45 -23.00 29.49
N GLN A 770 22.50 -21.67 29.58
CA GLN A 770 23.68 -20.96 30.06
C GLN A 770 23.91 -21.16 31.55
N VAL A 771 22.87 -21.04 32.37
CA VAL A 771 22.98 -21.24 33.81
C VAL A 771 23.23 -22.71 34.17
N THR A 772 22.86 -23.66 33.30
CA THR A 772 23.01 -25.11 33.52
C THR A 772 24.21 -25.70 32.76
N ALA A 773 24.05 -25.97 31.46
CA ALA A 773 25.01 -26.65 30.60
C ALA A 773 26.32 -25.85 30.45
N PHE A 774 26.25 -24.54 30.24
CA PHE A 774 27.46 -23.73 30.05
C PHE A 774 28.29 -23.60 31.33
N VAL A 775 27.66 -23.44 32.51
CA VAL A 775 28.38 -23.50 33.79
C VAL A 775 29.08 -24.85 33.97
N ALA A 776 28.43 -25.97 33.61
CA ALA A 776 29.05 -27.29 33.66
C ALA A 776 30.25 -27.41 32.68
N LEU A 777 30.14 -26.83 31.48
CA LEU A 777 31.26 -26.76 30.53
C LEU A 777 32.43 -25.93 31.06
N ILE A 778 32.18 -24.82 31.77
CA ILE A 778 33.25 -24.04 32.42
C ILE A 778 33.96 -24.87 33.49
N VAL A 779 33.23 -25.68 34.26
CA VAL A 779 33.84 -26.59 35.26
C VAL A 779 34.74 -27.60 34.56
N LEU A 780 34.27 -28.24 33.50
CA LEU A 780 35.05 -29.22 32.73
C LEU A 780 36.28 -28.59 32.06
N ASP A 781 36.14 -27.39 31.51
CA ASP A 781 37.25 -26.66 30.90
C ASP A 781 38.26 -26.16 31.96
N SER A 782 37.81 -25.83 33.17
CA SER A 782 38.70 -25.51 34.29
C SER A 782 39.49 -26.74 34.75
N LEU A 783 38.83 -27.90 34.85
CA LEU A 783 39.50 -29.18 35.15
C LEU A 783 40.51 -29.56 34.05
N ARG A 784 40.17 -29.36 32.76
CA ARG A 784 41.09 -29.54 31.63
C ARG A 784 42.34 -28.65 31.77
N ALA A 785 42.14 -27.39 32.13
CA ALA A 785 43.22 -26.41 32.27
C ALA A 785 44.15 -26.74 33.45
N GLU A 786 43.59 -27.18 34.59
CA GLU A 786 44.37 -27.67 35.74
C GLU A 786 45.19 -28.92 35.38
N ASP A 787 44.65 -29.80 34.53
CA ASP A 787 45.31 -31.00 34.02
C ASP A 787 46.38 -30.76 32.94
N LYS A 788 46.62 -29.51 32.51
CA LYS A 788 47.58 -29.11 31.45
C LYS A 788 47.36 -29.82 30.10
N ARG A 789 46.10 -29.97 29.68
CA ARG A 789 45.73 -30.56 28.37
C ARG A 789 45.47 -29.49 27.31
N VAL A 790 45.76 -29.80 26.05
CA VAL A 790 45.50 -28.90 24.91
C VAL A 790 43.98 -28.70 24.72
N ASP A 791 43.56 -27.49 24.36
CA ASP A 791 42.15 -27.09 24.26
C ASP A 791 41.38 -27.80 23.13
N CYS A 792 41.83 -27.66 21.87
CA CYS A 792 41.16 -28.29 20.72
C CYS A 792 41.30 -29.82 20.66
N PHE A 793 42.31 -30.39 21.34
CA PHE A 793 42.56 -31.82 21.40
C PHE A 793 42.78 -32.26 22.85
N PRO A 794 41.70 -32.43 23.65
CA PRO A 794 41.78 -32.74 25.09
C PRO A 794 42.47 -34.07 25.40
N CYS A 795 42.73 -34.91 24.40
CA CYS A 795 43.45 -36.18 24.53
C CYS A 795 44.97 -36.00 24.70
N ILE A 796 45.54 -34.83 24.37
CA ILE A 796 46.98 -34.57 24.39
C ILE A 796 47.36 -33.79 25.66
N LYS A 797 48.21 -34.39 26.50
CA LYS A 797 48.76 -33.76 27.72
C LYS A 797 50.14 -33.17 27.43
N VAL A 798 50.35 -31.91 27.78
CA VAL A 798 51.65 -31.25 27.61
C VAL A 798 52.49 -31.50 28.86
N HIS A 799 53.55 -32.29 28.74
CA HIS A 799 54.56 -32.43 29.80
C HIS A 799 55.50 -31.23 29.74
N SER A 800 55.41 -30.33 30.72
CA SER A 800 56.39 -29.26 30.89
C SER A 800 57.74 -29.86 31.32
N LEU A 801 58.71 -29.96 30.41
CA LEU A 801 60.12 -30.10 30.79
C LEU A 801 60.60 -28.73 31.31
N HIS A 802 61.03 -28.74 32.59
CA HIS A 802 61.55 -27.62 33.40
C HIS A 802 60.54 -26.53 33.77
N ALA A 803 60.04 -26.60 35.00
CA ALA A 803 59.51 -25.46 35.73
C ALA A 803 60.38 -25.28 36.99
N ASP A 804 61.13 -24.19 37.04
CA ASP A 804 61.79 -23.71 38.26
C ASP A 804 60.77 -23.52 39.38
N PRO A 805 60.98 -24.08 40.57
CA PRO A 805 60.16 -23.82 41.74
C PRO A 805 60.77 -22.64 42.49
N ASP A 806 60.52 -21.41 42.04
CA ASP A 806 60.49 -20.22 42.93
C ASP A 806 60.24 -18.94 42.15
N LYS A 807 58.99 -18.45 42.24
CA LYS A 807 58.65 -17.02 42.33
C LYS A 807 57.20 -16.89 42.78
N GLY A 808 57.05 -16.56 44.05
CA GLY A 808 55.76 -16.30 44.67
C GLY A 808 54.98 -15.17 44.01
N ILE A 809 53.65 -15.30 44.08
CA ILE A 809 52.65 -14.24 44.20
C ILE A 809 52.87 -13.04 43.26
N GLY A 810 52.85 -13.28 41.96
CA GLY A 810 52.57 -12.23 40.98
C GLY A 810 51.07 -12.08 40.83
N GLN A 811 50.47 -11.05 41.46
CA GLN A 811 49.09 -10.65 41.17
C GLN A 811 48.86 -10.65 39.65
N ARG A 812 47.86 -11.40 39.19
CA ARG A 812 47.40 -11.38 37.80
C ARG A 812 47.05 -9.93 37.48
N LYS A 813 47.90 -9.23 36.71
CA LYS A 813 47.69 -7.81 36.41
C LYS A 813 46.29 -7.65 35.80
N PRO A 814 45.48 -6.67 36.26
CA PRO A 814 44.16 -6.44 35.67
C PRO A 814 44.32 -6.17 34.17
N GLY A 815 43.41 -6.73 33.37
CA GLY A 815 43.45 -6.57 31.91
C GLY A 815 43.46 -5.09 31.50
N LEU A 816 44.08 -4.79 30.35
CA LEU A 816 44.26 -3.43 29.83
C LEU A 816 42.94 -2.61 29.84
N LEU A 817 41.83 -3.24 29.44
CA LEU A 817 40.51 -2.63 29.41
C LEU A 817 39.98 -2.29 30.82
N ALA A 818 40.12 -3.19 31.78
CA ALA A 818 39.69 -2.95 33.16
C ALA A 818 40.51 -1.82 33.81
N ARG A 819 41.80 -1.74 33.48
CA ARG A 819 42.68 -0.66 33.91
C ARG A 819 42.24 0.69 33.31
N TYR A 820 41.95 0.74 32.01
CA TYR A 820 41.42 1.94 31.35
C TYR A 820 40.10 2.41 32.00
N MET A 821 39.15 1.50 32.22
CA MET A 821 37.86 1.84 32.82
C MET A 821 38.00 2.41 34.25
N LYS A 822 38.91 1.84 35.06
CA LYS A 822 39.11 2.25 36.45
C LYS A 822 40.00 3.50 36.62
N GLU A 823 41.07 3.61 35.81
CA GLU A 823 42.12 4.64 35.98
C GLU A 823 41.89 5.87 35.08
N VAL A 824 41.18 5.75 33.96
CA VAL A 824 40.97 6.86 33.01
C VAL A 824 39.49 7.22 32.88
N HIS A 825 38.63 6.26 32.52
CA HIS A 825 37.21 6.54 32.23
C HIS A 825 36.43 7.00 33.48
N ALA A 826 36.56 6.28 34.60
CA ALA A 826 35.84 6.61 35.84
C ALA A 826 36.26 7.97 36.46
N PRO A 827 37.55 8.34 36.56
CA PRO A 827 37.94 9.64 37.08
C PRO A 827 37.44 10.82 36.24
N ILE A 828 37.47 10.71 34.90
CA ILE A 828 36.97 11.76 34.01
C ILE A 828 35.47 12.02 34.25
N LEU A 829 34.68 10.95 34.36
CA LEU A 829 33.23 11.03 34.64
C LEU A 829 32.92 11.52 36.06
N SER A 830 33.87 11.44 36.99
CA SER A 830 33.69 11.91 38.37
C SER A 830 33.78 13.44 38.51
N ILE A 831 34.36 14.14 37.52
CA ILE A 831 34.55 15.60 37.56
C ILE A 831 33.20 16.32 37.46
N TRP A 832 32.92 17.24 38.38
CA TRP A 832 31.63 17.93 38.48
C TRP A 832 31.22 18.68 37.20
N VAL A 833 32.17 19.36 36.54
CA VAL A 833 31.92 20.05 35.27
C VAL A 833 31.52 19.06 34.17
N VAL A 834 32.22 17.92 34.06
CA VAL A 834 31.94 16.88 33.07
C VAL A 834 30.54 16.28 33.30
N LYS A 835 30.15 16.03 34.56
CA LYS A 835 28.80 15.54 34.90
C LYS A 835 27.69 16.46 34.38
N MET A 836 27.82 17.78 34.59
CA MET A 836 26.82 18.75 34.13
C MET A 836 26.77 18.84 32.61
N VAL A 837 27.92 18.81 31.93
CA VAL A 837 28.02 18.80 30.47
C VAL A 837 27.38 17.55 29.88
N VAL A 838 27.66 16.36 30.42
CA VAL A 838 27.06 15.10 29.98
C VAL A 838 25.54 15.14 30.11
N ILE A 839 24.99 15.54 31.26
CA ILE A 839 23.54 15.64 31.44
C ILE A 839 22.94 16.63 30.43
N ALA A 840 23.55 17.79 30.23
CA ALA A 840 23.06 18.79 29.29
C ALA A 840 23.03 18.27 27.84
N ILE A 841 24.08 17.59 27.39
CA ILE A 841 24.17 17.03 26.03
C ILE A 841 23.10 15.97 25.82
N PHE A 842 22.95 15.01 26.74
CA PHE A 842 21.99 13.91 26.58
C PHE A 842 20.53 14.40 26.67
N VAL A 843 20.23 15.36 27.56
CA VAL A 843 18.88 15.96 27.61
C VAL A 843 18.58 16.76 26.33
N ALA A 844 19.54 17.54 25.82
CA ALA A 844 19.38 18.26 24.57
C ALA A 844 19.20 17.31 23.37
N PHE A 845 19.96 16.22 23.35
CA PHE A 845 19.83 15.17 22.34
C PHE A 845 18.44 14.54 22.35
N SER A 846 17.93 14.14 23.53
CA SER A 846 16.57 13.58 23.61
C SER A 846 15.46 14.58 23.26
N LEU A 847 15.61 15.86 23.61
CA LEU A 847 14.65 16.90 23.17
C LEU A 847 14.66 17.08 21.64
N ALA A 848 15.83 17.04 21.02
CA ALA A 848 15.94 17.06 19.56
C ALA A 848 15.30 15.81 18.94
N SER A 849 15.57 14.63 19.49
CA SER A 849 14.97 13.36 19.05
C SER A 849 13.44 13.37 19.10
N ILE A 850 12.84 13.94 20.16
CA ILE A 850 11.38 14.13 20.26
C ILE A 850 10.86 14.97 19.09
N ALA A 851 11.52 16.11 18.79
CA ALA A 851 11.11 16.97 17.69
C ALA A 851 11.21 16.27 16.33
N LEU A 852 12.26 15.47 16.11
CA LEU A 852 12.48 14.74 14.86
C LEU A 852 11.53 13.54 14.69
N SER A 853 11.15 12.86 15.77
CA SER A 853 10.31 11.65 15.74
C SER A 853 8.96 11.84 15.03
N THR A 854 8.50 13.09 14.91
CA THR A 854 7.20 13.45 14.31
C THR A 854 7.25 13.53 12.78
N ARG A 855 8.45 13.41 12.20
CA ARG A 855 8.70 13.29 10.76
C ARG A 855 8.73 11.85 10.28
N ILE A 856 8.65 10.87 11.18
CA ILE A 856 8.62 9.46 10.80
C ILE A 856 7.31 9.18 10.05
N GLU A 857 7.43 8.75 8.80
CA GLU A 857 6.29 8.40 7.96
C GLU A 857 5.90 6.92 8.17
N PRO A 858 4.59 6.59 8.22
CA PRO A 858 4.16 5.20 8.28
C PRO A 858 4.21 4.55 6.89
N GLY A 859 4.89 3.40 6.78
CA GLY A 859 5.07 2.70 5.51
C GLY A 859 6.15 1.62 5.54
N LEU A 860 6.09 0.73 4.55
CA LEU A 860 7.15 -0.16 4.10
C LEU A 860 7.13 -0.20 2.57
N GLU A 861 8.07 0.49 1.93
CA GLU A 861 8.12 0.55 0.46
C GLU A 861 8.29 -0.86 -0.09
N GLN A 862 7.50 -1.21 -1.11
CA GLN A 862 7.49 -2.57 -1.67
C GLN A 862 8.85 -2.94 -2.26
N GLU A 863 9.54 -1.96 -2.83
CA GLU A 863 10.90 -2.07 -3.38
C GLU A 863 11.93 -2.53 -2.34
N ILE A 864 11.82 -2.04 -1.08
CA ILE A 864 12.77 -2.38 -0.02
C ILE A 864 12.66 -3.86 0.39
N VAL A 865 11.48 -4.48 0.21
CA VAL A 865 11.25 -5.89 0.55
C VAL A 865 11.90 -6.84 -0.45
N LEU A 866 12.19 -6.36 -1.66
CA LEU A 866 12.72 -7.19 -2.73
C LEU A 866 14.25 -7.16 -2.77
N PRO A 867 14.89 -8.22 -3.29
CA PRO A 867 16.33 -8.18 -3.56
C PRO A 867 16.72 -7.01 -4.47
N ARG A 868 17.92 -6.44 -4.26
CA ARG A 868 18.43 -5.31 -5.08
C ARG A 868 18.58 -5.65 -6.57
N ASP A 869 18.81 -6.92 -6.89
CA ASP A 869 18.96 -7.44 -8.25
C ASP A 869 17.64 -7.93 -8.85
N SER A 870 16.50 -7.71 -8.18
CA SER A 870 15.20 -8.15 -8.66
C SER A 870 14.72 -7.34 -9.85
N TYR A 871 14.13 -8.01 -10.85
CA TYR A 871 13.52 -7.37 -12.02
C TYR A 871 12.31 -6.49 -11.64
N LEU A 872 11.68 -6.77 -10.50
CA LEU A 872 10.55 -5.99 -9.98
C LEU A 872 10.96 -4.57 -9.54
N GLN A 873 12.24 -4.33 -9.23
CA GLN A 873 12.75 -2.99 -8.90
C GLN A 873 12.55 -2.03 -10.08
N GLY A 874 12.88 -2.45 -11.30
CA GLY A 874 12.67 -1.65 -12.50
C GLY A 874 11.19 -1.47 -12.84
N TYR A 875 10.37 -2.47 -12.51
CA TYR A 875 8.92 -2.41 -12.74
C TYR A 875 8.22 -1.36 -11.87
N PHE A 876 8.48 -1.32 -10.56
CA PHE A 876 7.86 -0.34 -9.67
C PHE A 876 8.28 1.10 -9.99
N ASN A 877 9.56 1.31 -10.32
CA ASN A 877 10.06 2.60 -10.80
C ASN A 877 9.31 3.04 -12.07
N ASN A 878 9.20 2.18 -13.08
CA ASN A 878 8.49 2.48 -14.33
C ASN A 878 6.99 2.72 -14.13
N ILE A 879 6.33 2.03 -13.19
CA ILE A 879 4.93 2.34 -12.84
C ILE A 879 4.82 3.78 -12.33
N SER A 880 5.68 4.15 -11.37
CA SER A 880 5.62 5.47 -10.74
C SER A 880 5.87 6.63 -11.73
N GLU A 881 6.68 6.38 -12.75
CA GLU A 881 7.06 7.35 -13.77
C GLU A 881 5.99 7.45 -14.88
N TYR A 882 5.57 6.31 -15.43
CA TYR A 882 4.78 6.24 -16.66
C TYR A 882 3.28 6.12 -16.44
N LEU A 883 2.82 5.42 -15.39
CA LEU A 883 1.39 5.13 -15.21
C LEU A 883 0.63 6.38 -14.76
N ARG A 884 -0.46 6.71 -15.46
CA ARG A 884 -1.29 7.91 -15.20
C ARG A 884 -2.67 7.59 -14.64
N ILE A 885 -2.97 6.32 -14.38
CA ILE A 885 -4.24 5.85 -13.80
C ILE A 885 -3.93 5.10 -12.49
N GLY A 886 -4.71 5.38 -11.45
CA GLY A 886 -4.62 4.65 -10.18
C GLY A 886 -5.41 3.33 -10.17
N PRO A 887 -5.24 2.50 -9.13
CA PRO A 887 -5.96 1.24 -9.01
C PRO A 887 -7.50 1.42 -8.99
N PRO A 888 -8.28 0.44 -9.47
CA PRO A 888 -9.73 0.48 -9.39
C PRO A 888 -10.22 0.44 -7.93
N LEU A 889 -11.31 1.14 -7.67
CA LEU A 889 -12.01 1.23 -6.40
C LEU A 889 -13.47 0.80 -6.60
N TYR A 890 -13.95 -0.08 -5.73
CA TYR A 890 -15.32 -0.59 -5.77
C TYR A 890 -16.06 -0.15 -4.50
N PHE A 891 -17.19 0.54 -4.65
CA PHE A 891 -18.12 0.76 -3.55
C PHE A 891 -19.12 -0.39 -3.54
N VAL A 892 -19.07 -1.23 -2.51
CA VAL A 892 -19.89 -2.43 -2.39
C VAL A 892 -21.04 -2.16 -1.44
N VAL A 893 -22.26 -2.44 -1.89
CA VAL A 893 -23.50 -2.31 -1.12
C VAL A 893 -23.97 -3.70 -0.70
N LYS A 894 -24.27 -3.88 0.59
CA LYS A 894 -24.70 -5.16 1.16
C LYS A 894 -26.21 -5.19 1.41
N ASN A 895 -26.83 -6.35 1.14
CA ASN A 895 -28.19 -6.72 1.53
C ASN A 895 -29.23 -5.60 1.32
N TYR A 896 -29.18 -4.95 0.15
CA TYR A 896 -30.03 -3.80 -0.11
C TYR A 896 -31.25 -4.20 -0.93
N ASN A 897 -32.41 -3.67 -0.55
CA ASN A 897 -33.65 -3.90 -1.27
C ASN A 897 -33.84 -2.80 -2.32
N TYR A 898 -33.38 -3.09 -3.54
CA TYR A 898 -33.58 -2.25 -4.72
C TYR A 898 -35.05 -2.22 -5.17
N SER A 899 -35.86 -3.16 -4.67
CA SER A 899 -37.21 -3.42 -5.15
C SER A 899 -38.30 -2.77 -4.28
N SER A 900 -38.05 -2.41 -3.03
CA SER A 900 -39.06 -1.77 -2.15
C SER A 900 -39.13 -0.25 -2.37
N GLU A 901 -40.13 0.18 -3.15
CA GLU A 901 -40.46 1.58 -3.47
C GLU A 901 -39.40 2.36 -4.28
N SER A 902 -39.86 3.31 -5.10
CA SER A 902 -38.99 4.20 -5.88
C SER A 902 -38.01 5.01 -5.02
N THR A 903 -38.33 5.18 -3.73
CA THR A 903 -37.52 5.90 -2.74
C THR A 903 -36.16 5.23 -2.50
N HIS A 904 -36.09 3.90 -2.42
CA HIS A 904 -34.82 3.19 -2.20
C HIS A 904 -33.91 3.24 -3.43
N THR A 905 -34.48 3.14 -4.64
CA THR A 905 -33.71 3.33 -5.88
C THR A 905 -33.12 4.74 -5.95
N ASN A 906 -33.89 5.76 -5.53
CA ASN A 906 -33.46 7.16 -5.52
C ASN A 906 -32.33 7.47 -4.55
N GLN A 907 -32.16 6.68 -3.48
CA GLN A 907 -31.02 6.81 -2.55
C GLN A 907 -29.68 6.36 -3.16
N LEU A 908 -29.69 5.58 -4.24
CA LEU A 908 -28.47 5.09 -4.88
C LEU A 908 -28.20 5.77 -6.23
N CYS A 909 -29.21 5.96 -7.08
CA CYS A 909 -29.03 6.37 -8.47
C CYS A 909 -28.46 7.80 -8.65
N SER A 910 -27.90 8.06 -9.83
CA SER A 910 -27.42 9.38 -10.25
C SER A 910 -28.00 9.84 -11.59
N ILE A 911 -29.30 9.63 -11.81
CA ILE A 911 -30.05 10.17 -12.96
C ILE A 911 -31.04 11.25 -12.49
N SER A 912 -31.77 11.88 -13.43
CA SER A 912 -32.82 12.85 -13.08
C SER A 912 -33.83 12.24 -12.09
N GLN A 913 -34.31 13.05 -11.14
CA GLN A 913 -35.24 12.68 -10.06
C GLN A 913 -34.67 11.76 -8.95
N CYS A 914 -33.37 11.45 -8.94
CA CYS A 914 -32.71 10.78 -7.80
C CYS A 914 -32.42 11.78 -6.66
N ASP A 915 -32.18 11.26 -5.45
CA ASP A 915 -31.91 12.10 -4.28
C ASP A 915 -30.58 12.86 -4.42
N SER A 916 -30.54 14.11 -3.98
CA SER A 916 -29.34 14.95 -4.07
C SER A 916 -28.15 14.45 -3.24
N ASN A 917 -28.43 13.68 -2.19
CA ASN A 917 -27.48 13.01 -1.31
C ASN A 917 -27.36 11.51 -1.60
N SER A 918 -27.80 11.05 -2.77
CA SER A 918 -27.66 9.64 -3.17
C SER A 918 -26.20 9.21 -3.20
N LEU A 919 -25.95 7.91 -3.04
CA LEU A 919 -24.58 7.35 -3.03
C LEU A 919 -23.78 7.80 -4.26
N LEU A 920 -24.34 7.63 -5.46
CA LEU A 920 -23.61 7.95 -6.70
C LEU A 920 -23.42 9.45 -6.92
N ASN A 921 -24.36 10.29 -6.49
CA ASN A 921 -24.18 11.75 -6.48
C ASN A 921 -23.07 12.18 -5.50
N GLU A 922 -22.99 11.55 -4.32
CA GLU A 922 -21.90 11.83 -3.36
C GLU A 922 -20.53 11.36 -3.90
N VAL A 923 -20.46 10.22 -4.61
CA VAL A 923 -19.22 9.79 -5.28
C VAL A 923 -18.83 10.78 -6.39
N ALA A 924 -19.80 11.25 -7.18
CA ALA A 924 -19.56 12.26 -8.21
C ALA A 924 -19.00 13.56 -7.62
N LYS A 925 -19.58 14.04 -6.50
CA LYS A 925 -19.06 15.21 -5.77
C LYS A 925 -17.64 14.98 -5.26
N ALA A 926 -17.34 13.79 -4.74
CA ALA A 926 -16.00 13.45 -4.28
C ALA A 926 -14.97 13.44 -5.41
N ALA A 927 -15.36 13.03 -6.62
CA ALA A 927 -14.49 13.04 -7.80
C ALA A 927 -14.13 14.46 -8.30
N LEU A 928 -14.88 15.51 -7.92
CA LEU A 928 -14.56 16.90 -8.26
C LEU A 928 -13.38 17.47 -7.45
N VAL A 929 -12.99 16.82 -6.35
CA VAL A 929 -11.87 17.22 -5.48
C VAL A 929 -10.84 16.08 -5.31
N PRO A 930 -10.21 15.63 -6.41
CA PRO A 930 -9.36 14.42 -6.42
C PRO A 930 -8.13 14.54 -5.49
N GLY A 931 -7.62 15.76 -5.26
CA GLY A 931 -6.46 15.97 -4.39
C GLY A 931 -6.68 15.65 -2.91
N THR A 932 -7.93 15.53 -2.45
CA THR A 932 -8.26 15.14 -1.06
C THR A 932 -9.05 13.85 -0.98
N SER A 933 -9.94 13.58 -1.94
CA SER A 933 -10.75 12.35 -1.98
C SER A 933 -9.99 11.15 -2.54
N TYR A 934 -8.93 11.38 -3.34
CA TYR A 934 -8.22 10.36 -4.10
C TYR A 934 -9.14 9.55 -5.04
N ILE A 935 -10.29 10.12 -5.43
CA ILE A 935 -11.22 9.53 -6.42
C ILE A 935 -11.07 10.33 -7.72
N ALA A 936 -10.75 9.65 -8.82
CA ALA A 936 -10.41 10.31 -10.09
C ALA A 936 -11.63 10.55 -11.00
N LYS A 937 -12.63 9.66 -10.95
CA LYS A 937 -13.79 9.69 -11.84
C LYS A 937 -15.10 9.39 -11.06
N PRO A 938 -16.27 9.81 -11.55
CA PRO A 938 -17.55 9.29 -11.07
C PRO A 938 -17.60 7.76 -11.15
N ALA A 939 -18.54 7.15 -10.42
CA ALA A 939 -18.71 5.70 -10.45
C ALA A 939 -19.54 5.25 -11.67
N ALA A 940 -19.07 4.17 -12.31
CA ALA A 940 -19.87 3.37 -13.22
C ALA A 940 -21.01 2.70 -12.45
N SER A 941 -22.21 2.77 -13.01
CA SER A 941 -23.43 2.35 -12.34
C SER A 941 -24.27 1.47 -13.23
N TRP A 942 -24.35 0.20 -12.87
CA TRP A 942 -25.26 -0.76 -13.49
C TRP A 942 -26.73 -0.35 -13.27
N LEU A 943 -27.03 0.31 -12.15
CA LEU A 943 -28.38 0.77 -11.83
C LEU A 943 -28.81 1.93 -12.72
N ASP A 944 -27.94 2.92 -12.94
CA ASP A 944 -28.24 4.04 -13.83
C ASP A 944 -28.41 3.54 -15.27
N ASP A 945 -27.51 2.68 -15.73
CA ASP A 945 -27.57 2.11 -17.08
C ASP A 945 -28.78 1.20 -17.27
N PHE A 946 -29.21 0.48 -16.23
CA PHE A 946 -30.45 -0.29 -16.24
C PHE A 946 -31.69 0.62 -16.35
N LEU A 947 -31.77 1.69 -15.57
CA LEU A 947 -32.90 2.63 -15.62
C LEU A 947 -32.98 3.34 -16.98
N VAL A 948 -31.84 3.66 -17.58
CA VAL A 948 -31.75 4.17 -18.95
C VAL A 948 -32.19 3.13 -19.98
N TRP A 949 -31.78 1.87 -19.82
CA TRP A 949 -32.13 0.78 -20.75
C TRP A 949 -33.63 0.47 -20.75
N VAL A 950 -34.29 0.62 -19.59
CA VAL A 950 -35.74 0.41 -19.40
C VAL A 950 -36.58 1.63 -19.82
N SER A 951 -35.96 2.81 -19.94
CA SER A 951 -36.68 4.07 -20.17
C SER A 951 -37.47 4.06 -21.50
N PRO A 952 -38.73 4.52 -21.52
CA PRO A 952 -39.54 4.55 -22.73
C PRO A 952 -38.96 5.43 -23.85
N GLU A 953 -38.13 6.42 -23.51
CA GLU A 953 -37.41 7.26 -24.46
C GLU A 953 -36.43 6.45 -25.32
N ALA A 954 -35.78 5.44 -24.73
CA ALA A 954 -34.84 4.52 -25.38
C ALA A 954 -35.55 3.29 -25.98
N PHE A 955 -36.49 3.51 -26.90
CA PHE A 955 -37.32 2.48 -27.53
C PHE A 955 -36.51 1.30 -28.11
N GLY A 956 -35.32 1.57 -28.66
CA GLY A 956 -34.44 0.57 -29.28
C GLY A 956 -33.83 -0.44 -28.31
N CYS A 957 -33.90 -0.19 -26.99
CA CYS A 957 -33.21 -0.99 -25.97
C CYS A 957 -34.09 -2.11 -25.37
N CYS A 958 -35.03 -1.77 -24.49
CA CYS A 958 -35.91 -2.77 -23.87
C CYS A 958 -37.15 -3.01 -24.74
N ARG A 959 -37.15 -4.14 -25.46
CA ARG A 959 -38.27 -4.58 -26.32
C ARG A 959 -38.82 -5.93 -25.87
N LYS A 960 -40.11 -6.14 -26.10
CA LYS A 960 -40.79 -7.42 -25.89
C LYS A 960 -41.62 -7.80 -27.11
N PHE A 961 -41.66 -9.09 -27.39
CA PHE A 961 -42.58 -9.67 -28.38
C PHE A 961 -44.02 -9.62 -27.86
N THR A 962 -44.99 -9.86 -28.75
CA THR A 962 -46.42 -10.00 -28.39
C THR A 962 -46.69 -11.11 -27.37
N ASN A 963 -45.81 -12.11 -27.27
CA ASN A 963 -45.86 -13.18 -26.27
C ASN A 963 -45.14 -12.84 -24.95
N GLU A 964 -44.79 -11.57 -24.73
CA GLU A 964 -44.08 -11.05 -23.56
C GLU A 964 -42.64 -11.56 -23.35
N SER A 965 -42.07 -12.31 -24.31
CA SER A 965 -40.66 -12.71 -24.27
C SER A 965 -39.72 -11.57 -24.71
N TYR A 966 -38.44 -11.67 -24.32
CA TYR A 966 -37.43 -10.68 -24.66
C TYR A 966 -37.21 -10.61 -26.18
N CYS A 967 -37.34 -9.40 -26.74
CA CYS A 967 -37.03 -9.13 -28.14
C CYS A 967 -35.68 -8.40 -28.22
N PRO A 968 -34.65 -8.98 -28.86
CA PRO A 968 -33.37 -8.30 -29.01
C PRO A 968 -33.47 -7.08 -29.95
N PRO A 969 -32.49 -6.17 -29.92
CA PRO A 969 -32.33 -5.12 -30.93
C PRO A 969 -32.25 -5.70 -32.35
N ASP A 970 -32.66 -4.92 -33.35
CA ASP A 970 -32.76 -5.39 -34.75
C ASP A 970 -31.40 -5.74 -35.37
N ASP A 971 -30.30 -5.24 -34.79
CA ASP A 971 -28.92 -5.54 -35.16
C ASP A 971 -28.30 -6.76 -34.44
N GLN A 972 -29.09 -7.49 -33.63
CA GLN A 972 -28.67 -8.68 -32.88
C GLN A 972 -29.50 -9.95 -33.21
N PRO A 973 -29.15 -10.72 -34.27
CA PRO A 973 -29.81 -11.99 -34.56
C PRO A 973 -29.38 -13.11 -33.58
N PRO A 974 -30.22 -14.11 -33.29
CA PRO A 974 -31.51 -14.42 -33.94
C PRO A 974 -32.75 -13.78 -33.27
N CYS A 975 -33.65 -13.23 -34.10
CA CYS A 975 -34.95 -12.67 -33.70
C CYS A 975 -36.04 -13.76 -33.52
N CYS A 976 -35.89 -14.69 -32.57
CA CYS A 976 -36.90 -15.73 -32.36
C CYS A 976 -37.43 -15.80 -30.93
N ALA A 977 -38.72 -16.11 -30.79
CA ALA A 977 -39.33 -16.52 -29.53
C ALA A 977 -38.93 -17.97 -29.17
N PRO A 978 -38.74 -18.30 -27.88
CA PRO A 978 -38.26 -19.62 -27.44
C PRO A 978 -39.22 -20.83 -27.61
N GLU A 979 -40.34 -20.72 -28.34
CA GLU A 979 -41.39 -21.77 -28.36
C GLU A 979 -41.77 -22.40 -29.70
N GLU A 980 -40.92 -22.37 -30.72
CA GLU A 980 -41.05 -23.31 -31.84
C GLU A 980 -39.73 -24.06 -32.06
N GLY A 981 -39.74 -25.37 -31.80
CA GLY A 981 -38.61 -26.29 -31.91
C GLY A 981 -38.07 -26.51 -33.33
N GLY A 982 -37.92 -25.45 -34.11
CA GLY A 982 -37.18 -25.40 -35.36
C GLY A 982 -35.90 -24.55 -35.18
N SER A 983 -34.83 -24.91 -35.88
CA SER A 983 -33.61 -24.07 -35.93
C SER A 983 -33.96 -22.63 -36.32
N CYS A 984 -33.59 -21.64 -35.50
CA CYS A 984 -33.70 -20.23 -35.84
C CYS A 984 -32.85 -19.92 -37.08
N VAL A 985 -33.52 -19.66 -38.22
CA VAL A 985 -32.86 -19.23 -39.47
C VAL A 985 -33.44 -17.89 -39.98
N SER A 986 -34.08 -17.08 -39.12
CA SER A 986 -34.48 -15.72 -39.49
C SER A 986 -33.30 -14.75 -39.35
N VAL A 987 -32.51 -14.63 -40.42
CA VAL A 987 -31.59 -13.52 -40.63
C VAL A 987 -32.42 -12.33 -41.12
N GLY A 988 -32.91 -11.49 -40.21
CA GLY A 988 -33.74 -10.31 -40.52
C GLY A 988 -34.16 -9.50 -39.30
N VAL A 989 -34.73 -8.31 -39.53
CA VAL A 989 -35.27 -7.36 -38.53
C VAL A 989 -36.34 -8.05 -37.66
N CYS A 990 -36.35 -7.78 -36.36
CA CYS A 990 -37.31 -8.39 -35.44
C CYS A 990 -38.70 -7.77 -35.65
N ASN A 991 -39.60 -8.49 -36.32
CA ASN A 991 -40.99 -8.08 -36.49
C ASN A 991 -41.81 -8.31 -35.21
N ASP A 992 -42.87 -7.52 -35.00
CA ASP A 992 -43.85 -7.64 -33.89
C ASP A 992 -43.31 -7.35 -32.47
N CYS A 993 -42.33 -6.45 -32.34
CA CYS A 993 -41.80 -6.01 -31.05
C CYS A 993 -42.35 -4.65 -30.61
N THR A 994 -42.61 -4.51 -29.30
CA THR A 994 -43.07 -3.28 -28.65
C THR A 994 -42.15 -2.91 -27.49
N THR A 995 -42.18 -1.65 -27.01
CA THR A 995 -41.41 -1.28 -25.82
C THR A 995 -41.82 -2.11 -24.61
N CYS A 996 -40.87 -2.34 -23.71
CA CYS A 996 -41.17 -2.97 -22.43
C CYS A 996 -42.24 -2.22 -21.64
N PHE A 997 -42.14 -0.89 -21.59
CA PHE A 997 -43.02 -0.01 -20.82
C PHE A 997 -43.39 1.27 -21.58
N ARG A 998 -44.52 1.87 -21.19
CA ARG A 998 -44.93 3.24 -21.52
C ARG A 998 -44.81 4.12 -20.28
N HIS A 999 -44.78 5.45 -20.43
CA HIS A 999 -44.80 6.39 -19.30
C HIS A 999 -45.96 6.16 -18.33
N SER A 1000 -47.11 5.68 -18.81
CA SER A 1000 -48.27 5.33 -17.97
C SER A 1000 -48.03 4.15 -17.03
N ASP A 1001 -47.08 3.28 -17.38
CA ASP A 1001 -46.82 2.01 -16.69
C ASP A 1001 -45.76 2.15 -15.59
N LEU A 1002 -45.08 3.31 -15.55
CA LEU A 1002 -44.01 3.66 -14.62
C LEU A 1002 -44.49 4.74 -13.65
N HIS A 1003 -44.10 4.62 -12.37
CA HIS A 1003 -44.40 5.64 -11.37
C HIS A 1003 -43.19 6.59 -11.24
N ASN A 1004 -43.33 7.86 -11.66
CA ASN A 1004 -42.22 8.82 -11.76
C ASN A 1004 -41.04 8.27 -12.57
N ASP A 1005 -41.30 7.65 -13.73
CA ASP A 1005 -40.28 7.05 -14.59
C ASP A 1005 -39.40 6.01 -13.88
N ARG A 1006 -39.97 5.31 -12.88
CA ARG A 1006 -39.32 4.19 -12.17
C ARG A 1006 -40.14 2.90 -12.33
N PRO A 1007 -39.48 1.76 -12.55
CA PRO A 1007 -40.15 0.46 -12.57
C PRO A 1007 -40.61 0.06 -11.16
N SER A 1008 -41.72 -0.67 -11.09
CA SER A 1008 -42.17 -1.29 -9.85
C SER A 1008 -41.26 -2.45 -9.43
N THR A 1009 -41.39 -2.90 -8.19
CA THR A 1009 -40.68 -4.05 -7.60
C THR A 1009 -40.68 -5.28 -8.53
N THR A 1010 -41.85 -5.61 -9.07
CA THR A 1010 -42.05 -6.80 -9.91
C THR A 1010 -41.44 -6.61 -11.29
N GLN A 1011 -41.61 -5.42 -11.88
CA GLN A 1011 -41.02 -5.05 -13.16
C GLN A 1011 -39.49 -5.05 -13.10
N PHE A 1012 -38.90 -4.48 -12.05
CA PHE A 1012 -37.46 -4.48 -11.82
C PHE A 1012 -36.92 -5.91 -11.76
N ARG A 1013 -37.57 -6.78 -10.97
CA ARG A 1013 -37.16 -8.18 -10.79
C ARG A 1013 -37.18 -8.97 -12.09
N GLU A 1014 -38.18 -8.75 -12.94
CA GLU A 1014 -38.35 -9.47 -14.20
C GLU A 1014 -37.36 -9.01 -15.27
N LYS A 1015 -37.07 -7.69 -15.33
CA LYS A 1015 -36.27 -7.11 -16.42
C LYS A 1015 -34.77 -7.02 -16.12
N LEU A 1016 -34.34 -7.06 -14.87
CA LEU A 1016 -32.92 -7.02 -14.51
C LEU A 1016 -32.10 -8.18 -15.15
N PRO A 1017 -32.56 -9.44 -15.15
CA PRO A 1017 -31.83 -10.52 -15.82
C PRO A 1017 -31.71 -10.32 -17.34
N TRP A 1018 -32.72 -9.70 -17.98
CA TRP A 1018 -32.65 -9.37 -19.40
C TRP A 1018 -31.57 -8.33 -19.68
N PHE A 1019 -31.47 -7.30 -18.86
CA PHE A 1019 -30.40 -6.29 -18.98
C PHE A 1019 -29.00 -6.90 -18.81
N LEU A 1020 -28.81 -7.77 -17.82
CA LEU A 1020 -27.50 -8.40 -17.56
C LEU A 1020 -27.08 -9.43 -18.63
N SER A 1021 -28.02 -9.90 -19.45
CA SER A 1021 -27.78 -10.75 -20.61
C SER A 1021 -27.78 -9.99 -21.94
N ALA A 1022 -28.30 -8.75 -21.97
CA ALA A 1022 -28.31 -7.90 -23.15
C ALA A 1022 -26.90 -7.49 -23.56
N LEU A 1023 -26.55 -7.76 -24.82
CA LEU A 1023 -25.31 -7.35 -25.46
C LEU A 1023 -25.43 -5.89 -25.92
N PRO A 1024 -24.35 -5.07 -25.84
CA PRO A 1024 -24.35 -3.74 -26.43
C PRO A 1024 -24.36 -3.83 -27.97
N SER A 1025 -25.11 -2.93 -28.63
CA SER A 1025 -25.31 -2.89 -30.08
C SER A 1025 -25.30 -1.46 -30.62
N ALA A 1026 -25.36 -1.28 -31.94
CA ALA A 1026 -25.47 0.04 -32.57
C ALA A 1026 -26.85 0.66 -32.33
N ASP A 1027 -27.91 -0.17 -32.30
CA ASP A 1027 -29.28 0.29 -32.02
C ASP A 1027 -29.54 0.49 -30.51
N CYS A 1028 -28.81 -0.21 -29.65
CA CYS A 1028 -28.80 0.02 -28.20
C CYS A 1028 -27.40 -0.11 -27.61
N ALA A 1029 -26.74 1.04 -27.39
CA ALA A 1029 -25.39 1.08 -26.83
C ALA A 1029 -25.31 0.62 -25.35
N LYS A 1030 -26.43 0.58 -24.62
CA LYS A 1030 -26.49 0.19 -23.22
C LYS A 1030 -26.80 -1.31 -23.11
N GLY A 1031 -25.83 -2.09 -22.64
CA GLY A 1031 -26.00 -3.52 -22.35
C GLY A 1031 -25.29 -3.87 -21.04
N GLY A 1032 -25.89 -4.76 -20.25
CA GLY A 1032 -25.30 -5.19 -18.97
C GLY A 1032 -24.30 -6.34 -19.11
N HIS A 1033 -24.35 -7.08 -20.22
CA HIS A 1033 -23.50 -8.23 -20.45
C HIS A 1033 -22.02 -7.82 -20.60
N GLY A 1034 -21.13 -8.52 -19.90
CA GLY A 1034 -19.69 -8.26 -19.89
C GLY A 1034 -19.26 -7.11 -18.96
N ALA A 1035 -19.99 -5.99 -18.94
CA ALA A 1035 -19.66 -4.85 -18.09
C ALA A 1035 -20.12 -5.00 -16.63
N TYR A 1036 -21.33 -5.54 -16.42
CA TYR A 1036 -21.97 -5.60 -15.10
C TYR A 1036 -22.36 -7.00 -14.64
N THR A 1037 -22.17 -8.02 -15.48
CA THR A 1037 -22.48 -9.43 -15.15
C THR A 1037 -21.83 -9.89 -13.85
N SER A 1038 -20.60 -9.46 -13.57
CA SER A 1038 -19.87 -9.78 -12.33
C SER A 1038 -20.06 -8.77 -11.20
N SER A 1039 -20.82 -7.69 -11.43
CA SER A 1039 -20.99 -6.58 -10.48
C SER A 1039 -22.23 -6.71 -9.59
N VAL A 1040 -23.15 -7.64 -9.92
CA VAL A 1040 -24.42 -7.87 -9.22
C VAL A 1040 -24.60 -9.36 -8.96
N GLU A 1041 -24.89 -9.72 -7.70
CA GLU A 1041 -25.20 -11.11 -7.35
C GLU A 1041 -26.71 -11.39 -7.44
N LEU A 1042 -27.08 -12.30 -8.34
CA LEU A 1042 -28.47 -12.74 -8.50
C LEU A 1042 -28.82 -14.03 -7.74
N LYS A 1043 -27.85 -14.68 -7.07
CA LYS A 1043 -28.09 -15.91 -6.30
C LYS A 1043 -28.95 -15.59 -5.07
N GLY A 1044 -30.14 -16.20 -4.98
CA GLY A 1044 -31.09 -15.94 -3.88
C GLY A 1044 -31.98 -14.70 -4.08
N TYR A 1045 -32.02 -14.15 -5.30
CA TYR A 1045 -32.82 -12.97 -5.66
C TYR A 1045 -34.35 -13.20 -5.63
N ASP A 1046 -34.82 -14.42 -5.35
CA ASP A 1046 -36.24 -14.76 -5.18
C ASP A 1046 -36.94 -13.91 -4.10
N SER A 1047 -36.15 -13.45 -3.10
CA SER A 1047 -36.59 -12.60 -1.99
C SER A 1047 -36.71 -11.10 -2.33
N GLY A 1048 -36.27 -10.67 -3.53
CA GLY A 1048 -36.24 -9.26 -3.95
C GLY A 1048 -35.08 -8.43 -3.40
N ILE A 1049 -34.21 -9.04 -2.58
CA ILE A 1049 -33.02 -8.42 -2.00
C ILE A 1049 -31.79 -8.85 -2.81
N ILE A 1050 -30.95 -7.89 -3.17
CA ILE A 1050 -29.64 -8.16 -3.77
C ILE A 1050 -28.62 -8.21 -2.63
N GLN A 1051 -27.97 -9.36 -2.44
CA GLN A 1051 -27.04 -9.58 -1.32
C GLN A 1051 -25.77 -8.74 -1.46
N ALA A 1052 -25.23 -8.65 -2.67
CA ALA A 1052 -24.07 -7.82 -2.99
C ALA A 1052 -24.23 -7.15 -4.36
N SER A 1053 -23.91 -5.86 -4.41
CA SER A 1053 -23.67 -5.16 -5.68
C SER A 1053 -22.48 -4.22 -5.55
N SER A 1054 -21.80 -3.93 -6.66
CA SER A 1054 -20.63 -3.05 -6.66
C SER A 1054 -20.73 -1.94 -7.71
N PHE A 1055 -20.19 -0.77 -7.34
CA PHE A 1055 -20.05 0.40 -8.19
C PHE A 1055 -18.58 0.72 -8.37
N ARG A 1056 -18.08 0.62 -9.61
CA ARG A 1056 -16.66 0.77 -9.93
C ARG A 1056 -16.28 2.23 -10.21
N THR A 1057 -15.19 2.67 -9.62
CA THR A 1057 -14.48 3.91 -9.95
C THR A 1057 -12.95 3.66 -9.92
N TYR A 1058 -12.14 4.69 -10.02
CA TYR A 1058 -10.68 4.63 -10.00
C TYR A 1058 -10.11 5.62 -8.99
N HIS A 1059 -9.02 5.20 -8.34
CA HIS A 1059 -8.18 6.12 -7.60
C HIS A 1059 -7.39 7.04 -8.53
N THR A 1060 -6.97 8.19 -7.99
CA THR A 1060 -5.89 8.98 -8.61
C THR A 1060 -4.60 8.15 -8.64
N PRO A 1061 -3.62 8.48 -9.51
CA PRO A 1061 -2.30 7.84 -9.47
C PRO A 1061 -1.72 7.88 -8.06
N LEU A 1062 -1.32 6.72 -7.54
CA LEU A 1062 -0.75 6.55 -6.20
C LEU A 1062 0.73 6.23 -6.37
N ASN A 1063 1.59 7.24 -6.20
CA ASN A 1063 3.02 7.09 -6.49
C ASN A 1063 3.82 6.80 -5.21
N LYS A 1064 3.35 7.29 -4.07
CA LYS A 1064 4.00 7.05 -2.77
C LYS A 1064 3.15 6.15 -1.91
N GLN A 1065 3.80 5.39 -1.03
CA GLN A 1065 3.11 4.59 -0.02
C GLN A 1065 2.15 5.38 0.85
N VAL A 1066 2.51 6.63 1.20
CA VAL A 1066 1.65 7.52 1.97
C VAL A 1066 0.34 7.82 1.21
N ASP A 1067 0.37 7.85 -0.12
CA ASP A 1067 -0.83 8.05 -0.96
C ASP A 1067 -1.75 6.83 -0.88
N TYR A 1068 -1.22 5.60 -0.84
CA TYR A 1068 -2.02 4.38 -0.63
C TYR A 1068 -2.71 4.37 0.74
N VAL A 1069 -2.01 4.79 1.81
CA VAL A 1069 -2.61 4.87 3.15
C VAL A 1069 -3.66 5.99 3.22
N ASN A 1070 -3.38 7.13 2.61
CA ASN A 1070 -4.28 8.28 2.62
C ASN A 1070 -5.53 8.07 1.75
N SER A 1071 -5.38 7.46 0.58
CA SER A 1071 -6.51 7.12 -0.30
C SER A 1071 -7.46 6.12 0.35
N MET A 1072 -6.92 5.10 1.02
CA MET A 1072 -7.70 4.15 1.80
C MET A 1072 -8.42 4.84 2.98
N ARG A 1073 -7.74 5.74 3.70
CA ARG A 1073 -8.35 6.52 4.79
C ARG A 1073 -9.50 7.38 4.28
N ALA A 1074 -9.28 8.11 3.18
CA ALA A 1074 -10.28 8.98 2.56
C ALA A 1074 -11.49 8.18 2.08
N ALA A 1075 -11.28 7.05 1.40
CA ALA A 1075 -12.36 6.19 0.93
C ALA A 1075 -13.18 5.57 2.07
N ARG A 1076 -12.52 5.13 3.15
CA ARG A 1076 -13.22 4.59 4.34
C ARG A 1076 -13.99 5.65 5.11
N GLU A 1077 -13.42 6.83 5.29
CA GLU A 1077 -14.11 7.96 5.94
C GLU A 1077 -15.32 8.41 5.11
N PHE A 1078 -15.15 8.51 3.79
CA PHE A 1078 -16.24 8.78 2.85
C PHE A 1078 -17.34 7.71 2.94
N SER A 1079 -16.99 6.43 2.83
CA SER A 1079 -17.95 5.33 2.87
C SER A 1079 -18.69 5.26 4.22
N SER A 1080 -18.00 5.46 5.35
CA SER A 1080 -18.63 5.48 6.67
C SER A 1080 -19.62 6.64 6.79
N ARG A 1081 -19.22 7.85 6.35
CA ARG A 1081 -20.08 9.04 6.39
C ARG A 1081 -21.35 8.85 5.56
N VAL A 1082 -21.22 8.32 4.34
CA VAL A 1082 -22.35 8.08 3.43
C VAL A 1082 -23.22 6.93 3.95
N SER A 1083 -22.62 5.84 4.43
CA SER A 1083 -23.30 4.71 5.07
C SER A 1083 -24.14 5.15 6.27
N ASP A 1084 -23.59 5.99 7.15
CA ASP A 1084 -24.29 6.52 8.34
C ASP A 1084 -25.43 7.47 7.99
N SER A 1085 -25.26 8.27 6.92
CA SER A 1085 -26.26 9.22 6.43
C SER A 1085 -27.43 8.53 5.73
N LEU A 1086 -27.16 7.52 4.91
CA LEU A 1086 -28.18 6.81 4.14
C LEU A 1086 -28.79 5.61 4.90
N LYS A 1087 -28.18 5.18 6.01
CA LYS A 1087 -28.53 3.95 6.75
C LYS A 1087 -28.42 2.68 5.89
N ILE A 1088 -27.40 2.65 5.03
CA ILE A 1088 -27.09 1.53 4.12
C ILE A 1088 -25.71 0.99 4.47
N GLU A 1089 -25.53 -0.32 4.49
CA GLU A 1089 -24.21 -0.93 4.69
C GLU A 1089 -23.36 -0.82 3.41
N ILE A 1090 -22.36 0.07 3.45
CA ILE A 1090 -21.48 0.36 2.31
C ILE A 1090 -20.04 0.27 2.77
N PHE A 1091 -19.20 -0.41 1.99
CA PHE A 1091 -17.76 -0.42 2.23
C PHE A 1091 -16.97 -0.25 0.91
N PRO A 1092 -15.79 0.40 0.97
CA PRO A 1092 -14.93 0.53 -0.19
C PRO A 1092 -13.96 -0.66 -0.26
N TYR A 1093 -13.81 -1.23 -1.45
CA TYR A 1093 -12.88 -2.32 -1.75
C TYR A 1093 -11.89 -1.92 -2.84
N SER A 1094 -10.61 -2.17 -2.60
CA SER A 1094 -9.55 -2.17 -3.60
C SER A 1094 -8.53 -3.23 -3.21
N VAL A 1095 -7.81 -3.78 -4.20
CA VAL A 1095 -6.93 -4.94 -4.03
C VAL A 1095 -5.87 -4.73 -2.95
N PHE A 1096 -5.33 -3.52 -2.84
CA PHE A 1096 -4.26 -3.21 -1.89
C PHE A 1096 -4.74 -2.95 -0.46
N TYR A 1097 -6.03 -2.71 -0.21
CA TYR A 1097 -6.54 -2.32 1.12
C TYR A 1097 -6.17 -3.32 2.22
N MET A 1098 -6.17 -4.61 1.90
CA MET A 1098 -5.81 -5.68 2.81
C MET A 1098 -4.39 -5.52 3.39
N PHE A 1099 -3.44 -5.04 2.61
CA PHE A 1099 -2.05 -4.86 3.04
C PHE A 1099 -1.82 -3.52 3.77
N PHE A 1100 -2.56 -2.47 3.41
CA PHE A 1100 -2.32 -1.12 3.92
C PHE A 1100 -3.16 -0.73 5.14
N GLU A 1101 -4.19 -1.53 5.49
CA GLU A 1101 -5.05 -1.28 6.67
C GLU A 1101 -4.26 -1.10 7.98
N GLN A 1102 -3.21 -1.91 8.17
CA GLN A 1102 -2.35 -1.88 9.35
C GLN A 1102 -1.75 -0.49 9.65
N TYR A 1103 -1.45 0.29 8.61
CA TYR A 1103 -0.78 1.58 8.73
C TYR A 1103 -1.71 2.68 9.23
N LEU A 1104 -3.03 2.47 9.19
CA LEU A 1104 -4.00 3.41 9.75
C LEU A 1104 -3.86 3.53 11.27
N ASN A 1105 -3.48 2.44 11.95
CA ASN A 1105 -3.40 2.37 13.41
C ASN A 1105 -1.98 2.07 13.94
N ILE A 1106 -0.96 2.03 13.07
CA ILE A 1106 0.39 1.59 13.44
C ILE A 1106 1.01 2.41 14.58
N TRP A 1107 0.81 3.72 14.60
CA TRP A 1107 1.29 4.59 15.68
C TRP A 1107 0.69 4.24 17.04
N LYS A 1108 -0.62 3.98 17.09
CA LYS A 1108 -1.31 3.56 18.32
C LYS A 1108 -0.76 2.22 18.79
N THR A 1109 -0.60 1.26 17.88
CA THR A 1109 -0.04 -0.07 18.16
C THR A 1109 1.40 0.03 18.67
N ALA A 1110 2.24 0.86 18.04
CA ALA A 1110 3.63 1.08 18.45
C ALA A 1110 3.73 1.63 19.88
N LEU A 1111 3.00 2.70 20.19
CA LEU A 1111 3.02 3.34 21.50
C LEU A 1111 2.49 2.41 22.60
N VAL A 1112 1.41 1.67 22.33
CA VAL A 1112 0.84 0.72 23.31
C VAL A 1112 1.82 -0.42 23.59
N ASN A 1113 2.40 -1.04 22.55
CA ASN A 1113 3.34 -2.14 22.75
C ASN A 1113 4.63 -1.68 23.44
N LEU A 1114 5.14 -0.49 23.10
CA LEU A 1114 6.30 0.07 23.77
C LEU A 1114 6.02 0.35 25.25
N ALA A 1115 4.85 0.91 25.57
CA ALA A 1115 4.43 1.16 26.95
C ALA A 1115 4.30 -0.15 27.76
N ILE A 1116 3.75 -1.20 27.15
CA ILE A 1116 3.65 -2.54 27.76
C ILE A 1116 5.05 -3.12 28.02
N ALA A 1117 5.96 -3.05 27.04
CA ALA A 1117 7.31 -3.58 27.16
C ALA A 1117 8.11 -2.85 28.27
N ILE A 1118 8.10 -1.52 28.24
CA ILE A 1118 8.76 -0.69 29.26
C ILE A 1118 8.15 -0.94 30.66
N GLY A 1119 6.83 -1.05 30.74
CA GLY A 1119 6.12 -1.37 31.98
C GLY A 1119 6.48 -2.74 32.54
N ALA A 1120 6.57 -3.77 31.68
CA ALA A 1120 6.96 -5.12 32.09
C ALA A 1120 8.39 -5.15 32.64
N VAL A 1121 9.33 -4.51 31.96
CA VAL A 1121 10.72 -4.38 32.43
C VAL A 1121 10.80 -3.65 33.76
N PHE A 1122 10.03 -2.57 33.93
CA PHE A 1122 9.97 -1.83 35.20
C PHE A 1122 9.48 -2.71 36.35
N ILE A 1123 8.44 -3.52 36.13
CA ILE A 1123 7.92 -4.45 37.14
C ILE A 1123 8.98 -5.48 37.53
N VAL A 1124 9.68 -6.08 36.56
CA VAL A 1124 10.74 -7.06 36.85
C VAL A 1124 11.88 -6.41 37.64
N CYS A 1125 12.34 -5.23 37.22
CA CYS A 1125 13.37 -4.48 37.93
C CYS A 1125 12.93 -4.14 39.36
N LEU A 1126 11.68 -3.72 39.55
CA LEU A 1126 11.11 -3.41 40.86
C LEU A 1126 11.10 -4.63 41.79
N VAL A 1127 10.62 -5.78 41.29
CA VAL A 1127 10.51 -7.03 42.07
C VAL A 1127 11.89 -7.52 42.48
N ILE A 1128 12.86 -7.58 41.56
CA ILE A 1128 14.18 -8.15 41.84
C ILE A 1128 15.04 -7.21 42.70
N THR A 1129 15.08 -5.91 42.40
CA THR A 1129 15.92 -4.95 43.16
C THR A 1129 15.27 -4.51 44.49
N CYS A 1130 13.95 -4.66 44.63
CA CYS A 1130 13.11 -4.10 45.71
C CYS A 1130 13.43 -2.63 46.00
N SER A 1131 13.76 -1.85 44.97
CA SER A 1131 14.09 -0.43 45.08
C SER A 1131 13.38 0.36 43.98
N LEU A 1132 12.31 1.07 44.36
CA LEU A 1132 11.62 2.01 43.46
C LEU A 1132 12.59 3.03 42.84
N TRP A 1133 13.60 3.46 43.60
CA TRP A 1133 14.56 4.47 43.13
C TRP A 1133 15.50 3.93 42.05
N SER A 1134 16.03 2.71 42.22
CA SER A 1134 16.92 2.08 41.21
C SER A 1134 16.15 1.75 39.93
N SER A 1135 14.95 1.19 40.07
CA SER A 1135 14.09 0.87 38.93
C SER A 1135 13.63 2.11 38.17
N ALA A 1136 13.38 3.23 38.85
CA ALA A 1136 13.03 4.50 38.20
C ALA A 1136 14.18 5.09 37.36
N ILE A 1137 15.44 4.94 37.81
CA ILE A 1137 16.61 5.37 37.03
C ILE A 1137 16.75 4.52 35.76
N ILE A 1138 16.62 3.20 35.88
CA ILE A 1138 16.66 2.30 34.71
C ILE A 1138 15.54 2.68 33.73
N LEU A 1139 14.31 2.87 34.21
CA LEU A 1139 13.16 3.27 33.40
C LEU A 1139 13.40 4.60 32.65
N LEU A 1140 13.98 5.60 33.33
CA LEU A 1140 14.33 6.89 32.72
C LEU A 1140 15.29 6.70 31.55
N VAL A 1141 16.38 5.97 31.77
CA VAL A 1141 17.42 5.75 30.74
C VAL A 1141 16.86 4.93 29.57
N LEU A 1142 16.07 3.89 29.83
CA LEU A 1142 15.42 3.10 28.78
C LEU A 1142 14.48 3.96 27.93
N THR A 1143 13.71 4.84 28.55
CA THR A 1143 12.81 5.76 27.83
C THR A 1143 13.62 6.72 26.96
N MET A 1144 14.75 7.25 27.46
CA MET A 1144 15.64 8.11 26.68
C MET A 1144 16.25 7.37 25.48
N ILE A 1145 16.73 6.14 25.65
CA ILE A 1145 17.29 5.34 24.56
C ILE A 1145 16.26 5.12 23.44
N VAL A 1146 15.01 4.78 23.79
CA VAL A 1146 13.98 4.53 22.78
C VAL A 1146 13.59 5.81 22.04
N VAL A 1147 13.44 6.93 22.75
CA VAL A 1147 13.14 8.24 22.14
C VAL A 1147 14.26 8.65 21.20
N ASP A 1148 15.51 8.46 21.62
CA ASP A 1148 16.69 8.75 20.80
C ASP A 1148 16.76 7.85 19.56
N LEU A 1149 16.43 6.56 19.70
CA LEU A 1149 16.35 5.64 18.57
C LEU A 1149 15.29 6.08 17.56
N MET A 1150 14.11 6.52 18.02
CA MET A 1150 13.07 7.10 17.14
C MET A 1150 13.58 8.39 16.46
N GLY A 1151 14.33 9.23 17.15
CA GLY A 1151 14.97 10.42 16.57
C GLY A 1151 15.95 10.06 15.44
N VAL A 1152 16.80 9.06 15.66
CA VAL A 1152 17.75 8.56 14.66
C VAL A 1152 17.03 7.89 13.48
N MET A 1153 15.95 7.15 13.72
CA MET A 1153 15.11 6.60 12.64
C MET A 1153 14.60 7.70 11.70
N ALA A 1154 14.21 8.86 12.24
CA ALA A 1154 13.79 9.99 11.42
C ALA A 1154 14.94 10.61 10.61
N ILE A 1155 16.17 10.62 11.13
CA ILE A 1155 17.37 11.11 10.40
C ILE A 1155 17.74 10.18 9.26
N LEU A 1156 17.62 8.86 9.50
CA LEU A 1156 17.94 7.82 8.53
C LEU A 1156 16.80 7.53 7.54
N ASN A 1157 15.71 8.30 7.58
CA ASN A 1157 14.49 8.10 6.77
C ASN A 1157 13.89 6.68 6.90
N ILE A 1158 14.01 6.06 8.07
CA ILE A 1158 13.43 4.73 8.34
C ILE A 1158 11.94 4.90 8.66
N GLN A 1159 11.09 4.32 7.82
CA GLN A 1159 9.64 4.39 7.96
C GLN A 1159 9.10 3.52 9.11
N LEU A 1160 7.96 3.92 9.68
CA LEU A 1160 7.28 3.17 10.73
C LEU A 1160 6.37 2.09 10.15
N ASN A 1161 6.80 0.84 10.28
CA ASN A 1161 6.05 -0.37 9.97
C ASN A 1161 6.17 -1.40 11.10
N ALA A 1162 5.54 -2.56 10.94
CA ALA A 1162 5.57 -3.59 11.98
C ALA A 1162 6.95 -4.20 12.24
N ILE A 1163 7.84 -4.26 11.25
CA ILE A 1163 9.23 -4.72 11.45
C ILE A 1163 9.95 -3.72 12.36
N SER A 1164 9.85 -2.42 12.05
CA SER A 1164 10.43 -1.36 12.88
C SER A 1164 9.83 -1.31 14.29
N VAL A 1165 8.53 -1.59 14.45
CA VAL A 1165 7.87 -1.66 15.77
C VAL A 1165 8.40 -2.84 16.59
N VAL A 1166 8.59 -4.01 15.97
CA VAL A 1166 9.24 -5.15 16.64
C VAL A 1166 10.66 -4.78 17.03
N ASN A 1167 11.43 -4.15 16.15
CA ASN A 1167 12.81 -3.73 16.43
C ASN A 1167 12.87 -2.67 17.55
N LEU A 1168 11.89 -1.76 17.63
CA LEU A 1168 11.75 -0.82 18.75
C LEU A 1168 11.43 -1.54 20.06
N VAL A 1169 10.50 -2.50 20.07
CA VAL A 1169 10.19 -3.29 21.29
C VAL A 1169 11.40 -4.13 21.73
N MET A 1170 12.08 -4.76 20.77
CA MET A 1170 13.32 -5.51 20.99
C MET A 1170 14.44 -4.62 21.54
N SER A 1171 14.52 -3.36 21.09
CA SER A 1171 15.51 -2.41 21.56
C SER A 1171 15.42 -2.17 23.06
N VAL A 1172 14.21 -2.23 23.64
CA VAL A 1172 14.00 -2.16 25.09
C VAL A 1172 14.69 -3.32 25.79
N GLY A 1173 14.54 -4.55 25.27
CA GLY A 1173 15.19 -5.74 25.84
C GLY A 1173 16.71 -5.65 25.81
N ILE A 1174 17.29 -5.33 24.65
CA ILE A 1174 18.75 -5.19 24.50
C ILE A 1174 19.30 -4.02 25.31
N ALA A 1175 18.57 -2.90 25.42
CA ALA A 1175 18.98 -1.74 26.19
C ALA A 1175 19.05 -2.01 27.70
N VAL A 1176 18.26 -2.97 28.20
CA VAL A 1176 18.24 -3.36 29.61
C VAL A 1176 19.58 -3.95 30.04
N GLU A 1177 20.25 -4.73 29.20
CA GLU A 1177 21.54 -5.36 29.51
C GLU A 1177 22.60 -4.32 29.87
N PHE A 1178 22.69 -3.24 29.09
CA PHE A 1178 23.64 -2.15 29.37
C PHE A 1178 23.36 -1.47 30.73
N CYS A 1179 22.09 -1.35 31.12
CA CYS A 1179 21.68 -0.59 32.30
C CYS A 1179 21.67 -1.42 33.60
N VAL A 1180 21.17 -2.67 33.54
CA VAL A 1180 20.95 -3.52 34.70
C VAL A 1180 22.25 -3.96 35.34
N HIS A 1181 23.24 -4.42 34.56
CA HIS A 1181 24.51 -4.90 35.10
C HIS A 1181 25.27 -3.78 35.83
N MET A 1182 25.26 -2.57 35.25
CA MET A 1182 25.88 -1.40 35.85
C MET A 1182 25.17 -0.98 37.14
N THR A 1183 23.84 -0.90 37.11
CA THR A 1183 23.03 -0.51 38.27
C THR A 1183 23.13 -1.53 39.41
N HIS A 1184 23.09 -2.83 39.10
CA HIS A 1184 23.28 -3.90 40.08
C HIS A 1184 24.66 -3.78 40.75
N SER A 1185 25.74 -3.65 39.96
CA SER A 1185 27.09 -3.48 40.50
C SER A 1185 27.21 -2.23 41.39
N PHE A 1186 26.56 -1.12 41.02
CA PHE A 1186 26.52 0.08 41.85
C PHE A 1186 25.76 -0.15 43.17
N THR A 1187 24.64 -0.87 43.15
CA THR A 1187 23.85 -1.15 44.37
C THR A 1187 24.57 -2.06 45.38
N VAL A 1188 25.46 -2.93 44.90
CA VAL A 1188 26.25 -3.85 45.75
C VAL A 1188 27.56 -3.21 46.23
N ALA A 1189 28.10 -2.22 45.51
CA ALA A 1189 29.32 -1.51 45.90
C ALA A 1189 29.15 -0.68 47.19
N SER A 1190 30.23 -0.55 47.96
CA SER A 1190 30.27 0.16 49.25
C SER A 1190 30.99 1.51 49.14
N GLY A 1191 30.66 2.47 50.01
CA GLY A 1191 31.29 3.80 50.05
C GLY A 1191 30.41 4.95 49.54
N ASP A 1192 31.03 6.10 49.26
CA ASP A 1192 30.35 7.28 48.69
C ASP A 1192 29.89 7.02 47.24
N LYS A 1193 28.91 7.78 46.74
CA LYS A 1193 28.32 7.58 45.41
C LYS A 1193 29.37 7.58 44.29
N ASP A 1194 30.33 8.51 44.33
CA ASP A 1194 31.41 8.57 43.33
C ASP A 1194 32.35 7.36 43.42
N GLN A 1195 32.66 6.91 44.64
CA GLN A 1195 33.50 5.73 44.84
C GLN A 1195 32.79 4.46 44.36
N ARG A 1196 31.49 4.33 44.61
CA ARG A 1196 30.65 3.21 44.17
C ARG A 1196 30.53 3.17 42.65
N VAL A 1197 30.41 4.31 41.97
CA VAL A 1197 30.44 4.37 40.50
C VAL A 1197 31.81 3.94 39.97
N LYS A 1198 32.91 4.42 40.57
CA LYS A 1198 34.27 4.03 40.17
C LYS A 1198 34.52 2.53 40.32
N GLU A 1199 34.01 1.94 41.39
CA GLU A 1199 34.07 0.50 41.62
C GLU A 1199 33.22 -0.26 40.61
N ALA A 1200 31.96 0.14 40.39
CA ALA A 1200 31.07 -0.50 39.41
C ALA A 1200 31.60 -0.45 37.98
N LEU A 1201 32.20 0.68 37.56
CA LEU A 1201 32.79 0.84 36.24
C LEU A 1201 34.07 0.00 36.08
N GLY A 1202 34.85 -0.13 37.16
CA GLY A 1202 36.06 -0.96 37.17
C GLY A 1202 35.77 -2.46 37.17
N THR A 1203 34.70 -2.91 37.84
CA THR A 1203 34.32 -4.33 37.91
C THR A 1203 33.51 -4.76 36.69
N MET A 1204 32.41 -4.07 36.38
CA MET A 1204 31.48 -4.48 35.32
C MET A 1204 31.65 -3.72 34.02
N GLY A 1205 32.13 -2.47 34.02
CA GLY A 1205 32.24 -1.65 32.81
C GLY A 1205 33.09 -2.28 31.70
N ALA A 1206 34.21 -2.94 32.06
CA ALA A 1206 35.04 -3.65 31.09
C ALA A 1206 34.34 -4.88 30.49
N SER A 1207 33.54 -5.60 31.29
CA SER A 1207 32.78 -6.76 30.80
C SER A 1207 31.55 -6.35 30.00
N VAL A 1208 30.90 -5.23 30.32
CA VAL A 1208 29.82 -4.65 29.48
C VAL A 1208 30.39 -4.17 28.14
N PHE A 1209 31.52 -3.46 28.13
CA PHE A 1209 32.12 -2.99 26.87
C PHE A 1209 32.60 -4.13 25.97
N SER A 1210 33.40 -5.06 26.50
CA SER A 1210 33.94 -6.17 25.71
C SER A 1210 32.91 -7.26 25.43
N GLY A 1211 32.02 -7.49 26.38
CA GLY A 1211 31.07 -8.59 26.35
C GLY A 1211 29.73 -8.24 25.74
N ILE A 1212 29.31 -6.97 25.70
CA ILE A 1212 28.00 -6.53 25.17
C ILE A 1212 28.18 -5.58 23.97
N THR A 1213 28.99 -4.52 24.11
CA THR A 1213 29.14 -3.52 23.04
C THR A 1213 29.88 -4.09 21.82
N LEU A 1214 31.06 -4.68 22.03
CA LEU A 1214 31.89 -5.18 20.93
C LEU A 1214 31.31 -6.45 20.27
N THR A 1215 30.70 -7.35 21.05
CA THR A 1215 30.01 -8.55 20.53
C THR A 1215 28.93 -8.16 19.54
N LYS A 1216 28.04 -7.25 19.96
CA LYS A 1216 26.93 -6.76 19.11
C LYS A 1216 27.43 -5.96 17.92
N LEU A 1217 28.46 -5.12 18.10
CA LEU A 1217 29.03 -4.36 17.00
C LEU A 1217 29.60 -5.28 15.90
N VAL A 1218 30.37 -6.31 16.28
CA VAL A 1218 30.93 -7.28 15.34
C VAL A 1218 29.82 -8.04 14.62
N GLY A 1219 28.80 -8.50 15.34
CA GLY A 1219 27.67 -9.19 14.74
C GLY A 1219 26.90 -8.31 13.75
N VAL A 1220 26.58 -7.08 14.14
CA VAL A 1220 25.77 -6.17 13.32
C VAL A 1220 26.51 -5.73 12.07
N ILE A 1221 27.83 -5.51 12.12
CA ILE A 1221 28.62 -5.09 10.94
C ILE A 1221 28.51 -6.09 9.79
N VAL A 1222 28.36 -7.40 10.08
CA VAL A 1222 28.23 -8.40 9.01
C VAL A 1222 26.94 -8.23 8.20
N LEU A 1223 25.86 -7.74 8.83
CA LEU A 1223 24.58 -7.47 8.16
C LEU A 1223 24.68 -6.35 7.12
N CYS A 1224 25.72 -5.50 7.17
CA CYS A 1224 25.98 -4.49 6.15
C CYS A 1224 26.23 -5.10 4.76
N PHE A 1225 26.69 -6.34 4.71
CA PHE A 1225 26.98 -7.07 3.47
C PHE A 1225 25.81 -7.94 2.97
N SER A 1226 24.63 -7.88 3.59
CA SER A 1226 23.43 -8.55 3.06
C SER A 1226 23.04 -7.98 1.70
N ARG A 1227 22.51 -8.85 0.82
CA ARG A 1227 22.03 -8.44 -0.51
C ARG A 1227 20.63 -7.82 -0.47
N THR A 1228 19.94 -7.98 0.65
CA THR A 1228 18.54 -7.62 0.85
C THR A 1228 18.44 -6.27 1.55
N GLU A 1229 17.62 -5.36 1.01
CA GLU A 1229 17.51 -4.00 1.56
C GLU A 1229 16.81 -3.95 2.92
N VAL A 1230 15.81 -4.81 3.17
CA VAL A 1230 15.17 -4.91 4.49
C VAL A 1230 16.20 -5.13 5.59
N PHE A 1231 17.16 -6.05 5.39
CA PHE A 1231 18.20 -6.34 6.37
C PHE A 1231 19.16 -5.17 6.55
N VAL A 1232 19.52 -4.48 5.47
CA VAL A 1232 20.41 -3.32 5.55
C VAL A 1232 19.74 -2.13 6.27
N VAL A 1233 18.49 -1.80 5.91
CA VAL A 1233 17.79 -0.62 6.44
C VAL A 1233 17.18 -0.89 7.82
N TYR A 1234 16.37 -1.94 7.98
CA TYR A 1234 15.61 -2.14 9.20
C TYR A 1234 16.36 -2.90 10.29
N TYR A 1235 17.35 -3.73 9.95
CA TYR A 1235 18.13 -4.50 10.93
C TYR A 1235 19.50 -3.88 11.17
N PHE A 1236 20.35 -3.74 10.14
CA PHE A 1236 21.70 -3.20 10.29
C PHE A 1236 21.71 -1.75 10.80
N GLN A 1237 21.04 -0.81 10.13
CA GLN A 1237 21.07 0.60 10.55
C GLN A 1237 20.41 0.81 11.92
N MET A 1238 19.25 0.16 12.18
CA MET A 1238 18.56 0.28 13.48
C MET A 1238 19.37 -0.34 14.61
N TYR A 1239 19.93 -1.54 14.43
CA TYR A 1239 20.73 -2.20 15.49
C TYR A 1239 22.08 -1.51 15.71
N LEU A 1240 22.72 -0.99 14.65
CA LEU A 1240 23.94 -0.19 14.81
C LEU A 1240 23.66 1.05 15.66
N SER A 1241 22.56 1.76 15.36
CA SER A 1241 22.11 2.91 16.14
C SER A 1241 21.82 2.53 17.59
N LEU A 1242 21.12 1.41 17.81
CA LEU A 1242 20.83 0.89 19.14
C LEU A 1242 22.09 0.56 19.94
N VAL A 1243 23.08 -0.12 19.35
CA VAL A 1243 24.32 -0.51 20.04
C VAL A 1243 25.13 0.72 20.44
N LEU A 1244 25.22 1.71 19.54
CA LEU A 1244 25.91 2.98 19.83
C LEU A 1244 25.19 3.78 20.92
N LEU A 1245 23.86 3.91 20.84
CA LEU A 1245 23.05 4.58 21.85
C LEU A 1245 23.11 3.84 23.20
N GLY A 1246 23.01 2.52 23.20
CA GLY A 1246 23.12 1.69 24.41
C GLY A 1246 24.49 1.82 25.08
N PHE A 1247 25.57 1.85 24.30
CA PHE A 1247 26.92 2.14 24.80
C PHE A 1247 27.02 3.53 25.45
N LEU A 1248 26.57 4.57 24.75
CA LEU A 1248 26.62 5.95 25.23
C LEU A 1248 25.77 6.13 26.50
N HIS A 1249 24.52 5.65 26.50
CA HIS A 1249 23.63 5.75 27.65
C HIS A 1249 24.09 4.89 28.83
N GLY A 1250 24.54 3.65 28.59
CA GLY A 1250 24.92 2.70 29.63
C GLY A 1250 26.27 2.98 30.30
N LEU A 1251 27.28 3.42 29.55
CA LEU A 1251 28.66 3.61 30.06
C LEU A 1251 29.08 5.08 30.22
N VAL A 1252 28.28 6.05 29.77
CA VAL A 1252 28.55 7.50 29.94
C VAL A 1252 27.47 8.17 30.76
N PHE A 1253 26.21 8.12 30.32
CA PHE A 1253 25.11 8.83 30.99
C PHE A 1253 24.70 8.20 32.32
N LEU A 1254 24.46 6.87 32.36
CA LEU A 1254 24.02 6.16 33.55
C LEU A 1254 24.98 6.29 34.75
N PRO A 1255 26.31 6.16 34.60
CA PRO A 1255 27.26 6.41 35.70
C PRO A 1255 27.15 7.81 36.31
N VAL A 1256 26.93 8.84 35.48
CA VAL A 1256 26.75 10.23 35.94
C VAL A 1256 25.46 10.39 36.73
N VAL A 1257 24.35 9.81 36.23
CA VAL A 1257 23.06 9.82 36.92
C VAL A 1257 23.13 9.06 38.25
N LEU A 1258 23.80 7.91 38.30
CA LEU A 1258 24.00 7.13 39.53
C LEU A 1258 24.90 7.86 40.54
N SER A 1259 25.92 8.57 40.08
CA SER A 1259 26.78 9.41 40.92
C SER A 1259 25.98 10.54 41.60
N MET A 1260 25.13 11.25 40.85
CA MET A 1260 24.40 12.42 41.36
C MET A 1260 23.11 12.05 42.11
N PHE A 1261 22.34 11.11 41.56
CA PHE A 1261 20.98 10.76 41.98
C PHE A 1261 20.83 9.28 42.31
N GLY A 1262 21.92 8.53 42.50
CA GLY A 1262 21.84 7.11 42.84
C GLY A 1262 21.36 6.84 44.27
N PRO A 1263 20.82 5.62 44.52
CA PRO A 1263 20.35 5.17 45.82
C PRO A 1263 21.42 5.23 46.93
N PRO A 1264 21.01 5.50 48.19
CA PRO A 1264 21.96 5.56 49.30
C PRO A 1264 22.49 4.16 49.60
N SER A 1265 23.68 4.06 50.18
CA SER A 1265 24.25 2.76 50.55
C SER A 1265 23.39 2.10 51.63
N ARG A 1266 23.07 0.82 51.49
CA ARG A 1266 22.32 0.05 52.51
C ARG A 1266 23.17 -0.38 53.73
N CYS A 1267 24.34 0.24 53.95
CA CYS A 1267 25.22 -0.07 55.08
C CYS A 1267 24.83 0.72 56.33
N ILE A 1268 24.66 0.03 57.46
CA ILE A 1268 24.62 0.65 58.80
C ILE A 1268 26.08 0.89 59.21
N GLN A 1269 26.46 2.14 59.50
CA GLN A 1269 27.64 2.41 60.33
C GLN A 1269 27.34 1.82 61.71
N GLY A 1270 28.06 0.78 62.11
CA GLY A 1270 28.02 0.28 63.47
C GLY A 1270 28.44 1.41 64.40
N ALA A 1271 27.47 1.99 65.12
CA ALA A 1271 27.74 2.86 66.25
C ALA A 1271 28.24 1.99 67.41
N ASP A 1272 29.36 2.41 67.98
CA ASP A 1272 30.07 1.78 69.09
C ASP A 1272 29.15 1.18 70.16
N ARG A 1273 29.27 -0.13 70.35
CA ARG A 1273 28.90 -0.82 71.59
C ARG A 1273 30.07 -1.70 72.02
N SER A 1274 31.03 -1.09 72.68
CA SER A 1274 31.96 -1.78 73.58
C SER A 1274 32.48 -0.81 74.63
N SER A 1275 31.81 -0.78 75.79
CA SER A 1275 32.40 -0.67 77.15
C SER A 1275 31.48 0.07 78.12
N THR A 1276 30.53 -0.64 78.73
CA THR A 1276 30.11 -0.43 80.13
C THR A 1276 29.39 -1.69 80.63
N SER A 1277 30.17 -2.62 81.18
CA SER A 1277 29.72 -3.46 82.30
C SER A 1277 30.98 -4.01 82.99
N SER A 1278 31.08 -3.66 84.28
CA SER A 1278 31.74 -4.37 85.39
C SER A 1278 32.48 -5.66 85.09
#